data_AF-A0ABD7Z2K7-F1
#
_entry.id   AF-A0ABD7Z2K7-F1
#
_cell.length_a   1.000
_cell.length_b   1.000
_cell.length_c   1.000
_cell.angle_alpha   90.00
_cell.angle_beta   90.00
_cell.angle_gamma   90.00
#
_symmetry.space_group_name_H-M   'P 1'
#
loop_
_entity.id
_entity.type
_entity.pdbx_description
1 polymer ?
#
loop_
_entity_poly.entity_id
_entity_poly.type
_entity_poly.pdbx_seq_one_letter_code
_entity_poly.pdbx_strand_id
1 'polypeptide(L)'
;MFKVNNSMLTEPRKLTWPYGWCGHIPFVSWLIEEQQPSVIVELGTHSGNSYLAMCQAVAENCIDAKCYAVDTWKGDEHAGNYAENVYIELAKYHNEHYAEFSNLMRMTFDEANSYFNENSIDLLHIDGFHTYEAVKHDFLNWLPKMSDNGIILFHDINVRERNFGVWKFWEELRLQYPHYEFKHSHGLGVLFIGSMSQAILNEKLKTDISGYDEAVITKLFARLGELICSRVDIKSDNYSSQEKLNDKVMPSNNDIKNLIENTKNHIIEKQNYFEKIITEFLIFNTEKNENFQLQLNSQQQILNKIIERHSLFNLKSLNYLLSKFKKKKKEFIKLLKKSLRNKLRKIYYKFPKKWQPALLNWAIKVHPSWFKNHPKVLSLKKNICYNNYILLDIESQNSNLKGQPGSVAVHCHIFYKDLINEFVEQLSKVPFKFDVFVSVTDKDTENLCKKRFEKIKKINILDIQIVPNKGRDIAPMFVVFGSKLKQYEYIAHLQSKKSKYNNGATDGWRSYLFNSLFGNSSNIQKIFSLFLGNKKIGIIYPQMYHRLPYFACTWLANRTQGHQILNRLKLPMVEGYFNFPVGSMFWARTDALKPLFNLNFKWEDFPEERGQTDGTLAHVLERLLGVVPAQTGYNSIVLKERENPSWSTYRFDTQYFNRNIDFYKSKINQEKIKIVAFDIFDTLLIRPLLNPDHTKRIVALSLDNESKIAFEKYRGIAESESRIKKGGKDVSINDIYDQFQQLSKLPESKVHYIQKIEEKVEISSVSARQEIVQILNYAKNIGKKVILISDMFLTKDIIETMLFQNGIDTWDNLYLSSDIGKRKDSGELYEYVLKKESIDSNAMIMIGDNERSDLQLPTEKYGIKCLHILRASDLAFALPSYSNLMSKGLIKNDINKELTIGLLVKKNLNNIFLTKNKSEFLSLFNSNPYQLGYNLVGPVVTAFCQWLIEQAKVDKINTLYFLAREGKFIKQVYDLWSITENNSPKSIYLQLSRRCVTVPDITNMEDIIAIAEKNYFENDIQNYFIERFGLKLDPERWEEIYQKKLWIKNEKLSIKQKNIIHLKPLLDFLKEDIINEAKIEKQTLMMYLEQVNINSNQTSSVVDVGYSGTIQKALNKLLMKPIHGYYFATMVSHIEGLENNIMIKGCYVDNCKSKFHDSKLFSHSFELEKLLSADDPQIIKYIIDENINLKGKFKDLSEEELATRSIRAQLQQGAIDFVHDSVDIRKNMYNDFNPSLLIADILYKEFCFTLQTKSNKVLEELILDDDYCGRGLVS
;
A
#
# COMPACT_ATOMS: atom_id res chain seq x y z
N MET A 1 -19.98 31.38 -7.38
CA MET A 1 -19.69 30.09 -8.04
C MET A 1 -19.83 29.00 -6.98
N PHE A 2 -20.62 27.96 -7.23
CA PHE A 2 -20.73 26.82 -6.32
C PHE A 2 -19.34 26.21 -6.11
N LYS A 3 -18.87 26.16 -4.86
CA LYS A 3 -17.54 25.69 -4.50
C LYS A 3 -17.64 24.21 -4.13
N VAL A 4 -17.08 23.37 -4.99
CA VAL A 4 -16.82 21.96 -4.67
C VAL A 4 -15.78 21.92 -3.57
N ASN A 5 -16.06 21.19 -2.49
CA ASN A 5 -15.13 20.99 -1.39
C ASN A 5 -14.81 19.51 -1.21
N ASN A 6 -13.73 19.19 -0.49
CA ASN A 6 -13.24 17.81 -0.44
C ASN A 6 -14.20 16.89 0.31
N SER A 7 -14.97 17.44 1.26
CA SER A 7 -15.90 16.67 2.09
C SER A 7 -17.02 16.01 1.29
N MET A 8 -17.46 16.60 0.17
CA MET A 8 -18.51 16.02 -0.66
C MET A 8 -18.06 14.77 -1.44
N LEU A 9 -16.75 14.52 -1.52
CA LEU A 9 -16.15 13.36 -2.20
C LEU A 9 -15.63 12.30 -1.22
N THR A 10 -15.69 12.57 0.08
CA THR A 10 -15.23 11.66 1.13
C THR A 10 -16.03 10.35 1.10
N GLU A 11 -15.32 9.22 1.19
CA GLU A 11 -15.96 7.91 1.34
C GLU A 11 -16.46 7.71 2.79
N PRO A 12 -17.74 7.33 2.98
CA PRO A 12 -18.26 7.05 4.32
C PRO A 12 -17.52 5.88 4.97
N ARG A 13 -16.96 6.09 6.17
CA ARG A 13 -16.17 5.05 6.88
C ARG A 13 -17.03 3.90 7.39
N LYS A 14 -18.33 4.15 7.63
CA LYS A 14 -19.31 3.14 8.06
C LYS A 14 -20.67 3.42 7.45
N LEU A 15 -21.28 2.37 6.88
CA LEU A 15 -22.66 2.36 6.42
C LEU A 15 -23.34 1.11 6.98
N THR A 16 -24.50 1.29 7.60
CA THR A 16 -25.26 0.21 8.26
C THR A 16 -26.70 0.26 7.73
N TRP A 17 -27.30 -0.88 7.39
CA TRP A 17 -28.71 -0.88 6.97
C TRP A 17 -29.59 -0.26 8.08
N PRO A 18 -30.63 0.54 7.76
CA PRO A 18 -31.15 0.89 6.44
C PRO A 18 -30.37 2.02 5.74
N TYR A 19 -30.30 1.96 4.41
CA TYR A 19 -29.49 2.88 3.59
C TYR A 19 -30.26 4.04 2.96
N GLY A 20 -31.55 4.21 3.31
CA GLY A 20 -32.45 5.19 2.68
C GLY A 20 -31.91 6.63 2.70
N TRP A 21 -31.16 6.98 3.74
CA TRP A 21 -30.56 8.31 3.92
C TRP A 21 -29.19 8.48 3.21
N CYS A 22 -28.47 7.40 2.90
CA CYS A 22 -27.04 7.46 2.53
C CYS A 22 -26.74 8.28 1.26
N GLY A 23 -27.71 8.49 0.38
CA GLY A 23 -27.55 9.32 -0.81
C GLY A 23 -27.44 10.83 -0.49
N HIS A 24 -27.71 11.26 0.74
CA HIS A 24 -27.55 12.64 1.18
C HIS A 24 -26.19 12.93 1.82
N ILE A 25 -25.35 11.91 2.03
CA ILE A 25 -24.03 12.06 2.67
C ILE A 25 -23.14 13.12 1.97
N PRO A 26 -23.03 13.15 0.63
CA PRO A 26 -22.20 14.16 -0.04
C PRO A 26 -22.66 15.60 0.26
N PHE A 27 -23.98 15.81 0.35
CA PHE A 27 -24.54 17.12 0.68
C PHE A 27 -24.30 17.49 2.14
N VAL A 28 -24.55 16.59 3.09
CA VAL A 28 -24.35 16.91 4.52
C VAL A 28 -22.86 17.16 4.83
N SER A 29 -21.96 16.41 4.20
CA SER A 29 -20.52 16.58 4.37
C SER A 29 -20.05 17.89 3.76
N TRP A 30 -20.58 18.28 2.59
CA TRP A 30 -20.36 19.60 2.01
C TRP A 30 -20.86 20.72 2.94
N LEU A 31 -22.09 20.57 3.43
CA LEU A 31 -22.76 21.57 4.26
C LEU A 31 -22.00 21.83 5.56
N ILE A 32 -21.50 20.78 6.22
CA ILE A 32 -20.72 20.91 7.46
C ILE A 32 -19.41 21.67 7.21
N GLU A 33 -18.71 21.40 6.09
CA GLU A 33 -17.49 22.12 5.75
C GLU A 33 -17.78 23.60 5.42
N GLU A 34 -18.89 23.92 4.76
CA GLU A 34 -19.24 25.31 4.44
C GLU A 34 -19.82 26.08 5.64
N GLN A 35 -20.67 25.44 6.45
CA GLN A 35 -21.36 26.08 7.58
C GLN A 35 -20.46 26.24 8.81
N GLN A 36 -19.50 25.33 9.01
CA GLN A 36 -18.65 25.29 10.21
C GLN A 36 -19.46 25.34 11.54
N PRO A 37 -20.41 24.42 11.75
CA PRO A 37 -21.30 24.46 12.91
C PRO A 37 -20.54 24.21 14.22
N SER A 38 -20.89 24.95 15.29
CA SER A 38 -20.38 24.76 16.66
C SER A 38 -21.19 23.71 17.42
N VAL A 39 -22.48 23.57 17.14
CA VAL A 39 -23.35 22.54 17.74
C VAL A 39 -24.22 21.88 16.68
N ILE A 40 -24.13 20.54 16.62
CA ILE A 40 -24.94 19.69 15.73
C ILE A 40 -25.80 18.77 16.59
N VAL A 41 -27.10 18.71 16.30
CA VAL A 41 -28.04 17.80 16.95
C VAL A 41 -28.81 16.99 15.91
N GLU A 42 -28.92 15.69 16.12
CA GLU A 42 -29.77 14.80 15.34
C GLU A 42 -30.85 14.16 16.23
N LEU A 43 -32.11 14.22 15.77
CA LEU A 43 -33.26 13.55 16.37
C LEU A 43 -33.64 12.35 15.50
N GLY A 44 -33.59 11.14 16.06
CA GLY A 44 -33.96 9.90 15.34
C GLY A 44 -32.78 9.20 14.66
N THR A 45 -31.67 9.02 15.39
CA THR A 45 -30.41 8.52 14.82
C THR A 45 -30.42 7.07 14.31
N HIS A 46 -31.25 6.20 14.85
CA HIS A 46 -31.35 4.79 14.44
C HIS A 46 -29.97 4.08 14.31
N SER A 47 -29.55 3.66 13.10
CA SER A 47 -28.28 2.99 12.82
C SER A 47 -27.07 3.94 12.70
N GLY A 48 -27.34 5.25 12.64
CA GLY A 48 -26.36 6.33 12.69
C GLY A 48 -25.69 6.70 11.37
N ASN A 49 -26.25 6.35 10.20
CA ASN A 49 -25.62 6.68 8.91
C ASN A 49 -25.44 8.20 8.71
N SER A 50 -26.51 8.97 8.95
CA SER A 50 -26.49 10.44 8.88
C SER A 50 -25.57 11.02 9.95
N TYR A 51 -25.77 10.62 11.21
CA TYR A 51 -24.97 11.08 12.34
C TYR A 51 -23.47 10.85 12.17
N LEU A 52 -23.08 9.63 11.81
CA LEU A 52 -21.67 9.29 11.65
C LEU A 52 -21.05 9.97 10.44
N ALA A 53 -21.81 10.26 9.39
CA ALA A 53 -21.35 11.09 8.28
C ALA A 53 -21.12 12.54 8.71
N MET A 54 -22.00 13.09 9.56
CA MET A 54 -21.82 14.42 10.14
C MET A 54 -20.58 14.47 11.07
N CYS A 55 -20.43 13.51 11.98
CA CYS A 55 -19.23 13.41 12.83
C CYS A 55 -17.95 13.19 12.02
N GLN A 56 -18.01 12.42 10.93
CA GLN A 56 -16.87 12.22 10.04
C GLN A 56 -16.48 13.55 9.38
N ALA A 57 -17.44 14.32 8.87
CA ALA A 57 -17.17 15.63 8.27
C ALA A 57 -16.58 16.61 9.31
N VAL A 58 -17.09 16.64 10.54
CA VAL A 58 -16.52 17.44 11.64
C VAL A 58 -15.07 17.03 11.92
N ALA A 59 -14.81 15.72 12.07
CA ALA A 59 -13.48 15.20 12.39
C ALA A 59 -12.46 15.46 11.27
N GLU A 60 -12.85 15.24 10.01
CA GLU A 60 -11.97 15.39 8.85
C GLU A 60 -11.64 16.85 8.55
N ASN A 61 -12.59 17.76 8.82
CA ASN A 61 -12.37 19.20 8.64
C ASN A 61 -11.83 19.90 9.89
N CYS A 62 -11.65 19.17 11.00
CA CYS A 62 -11.17 19.69 12.29
C CYS A 62 -12.05 20.86 12.81
N ILE A 63 -13.36 20.72 12.67
CA ILE A 63 -14.34 21.71 13.14
C ILE A 63 -14.49 21.55 14.65
N ASP A 64 -14.41 22.64 15.41
CA ASP A 64 -14.65 22.64 16.86
C ASP A 64 -16.16 22.57 17.16
N ALA A 65 -16.77 21.45 16.79
CA ALA A 65 -18.20 21.21 16.91
C ALA A 65 -18.50 20.20 18.02
N LYS A 66 -19.57 20.43 18.77
CA LYS A 66 -20.17 19.43 19.66
C LYS A 66 -21.33 18.74 18.94
N CYS A 67 -21.28 17.42 18.86
CA CYS A 67 -22.32 16.62 18.19
C CYS A 67 -23.17 15.85 19.20
N TYR A 68 -24.48 15.79 18.97
CA TYR A 68 -25.42 15.04 19.81
C TYR A 68 -26.40 14.23 18.96
N ALA A 69 -26.45 12.93 19.19
CA ALA A 69 -27.46 12.04 18.62
C ALA A 69 -28.49 11.70 19.70
N VAL A 70 -29.76 12.02 19.45
CA VAL A 70 -30.87 11.78 20.37
C VAL A 70 -31.80 10.73 19.78
N ASP A 71 -31.98 9.63 20.51
CA ASP A 71 -32.94 8.58 20.18
C ASP A 71 -33.20 7.75 21.46
N THR A 72 -34.36 7.10 21.55
CA THR A 72 -34.59 6.10 22.62
C THR A 72 -33.92 4.75 22.29
N TRP A 73 -33.63 4.53 21.01
CA TRP A 73 -33.27 3.25 20.40
C TRP A 73 -34.23 2.11 20.75
N LYS A 74 -35.53 2.42 20.90
CA LYS A 74 -36.60 1.43 21.10
C LYS A 74 -37.42 1.17 19.84
N GLY A 75 -37.37 2.07 18.86
CA GLY A 75 -38.17 2.01 17.65
C GLY A 75 -39.58 2.58 17.85
N ASP A 76 -40.29 2.78 16.74
CA ASP A 76 -41.69 3.23 16.70
C ASP A 76 -42.47 2.52 15.57
N GLU A 77 -43.73 2.89 15.36
CA GLU A 77 -44.61 2.25 14.37
C GLU A 77 -44.12 2.39 12.92
N HIS A 78 -43.37 3.46 12.59
CA HIS A 78 -42.89 3.73 11.23
C HIS A 78 -41.46 3.22 11.00
N ALA A 79 -40.61 3.22 12.03
CA ALA A 79 -39.24 2.71 11.97
C ALA A 79 -39.10 1.23 12.37
N GLY A 80 -40.12 0.65 13.00
CA GLY A 80 -40.13 -0.71 13.54
C GLY A 80 -39.42 -0.82 14.90
N ASN A 81 -39.76 -1.84 15.71
CA ASN A 81 -39.09 -2.08 17.01
C ASN A 81 -37.60 -2.41 16.79
N TYR A 82 -36.71 -1.63 17.40
CA TYR A 82 -35.27 -1.88 17.30
C TYR A 82 -34.84 -2.98 18.28
N ALA A 83 -33.93 -3.84 17.84
CA ALA A 83 -33.21 -4.72 18.76
C ALA A 83 -32.06 -3.93 19.43
N GLU A 84 -31.75 -4.24 20.70
CA GLU A 84 -30.71 -3.54 21.51
C GLU A 84 -29.33 -3.53 20.82
N ASN A 85 -29.08 -4.46 19.90
CA ASN A 85 -27.85 -4.52 19.12
C ASN A 85 -27.64 -3.29 18.22
N VAL A 86 -28.69 -2.61 17.74
CA VAL A 86 -28.57 -1.40 16.91
C VAL A 86 -27.81 -0.31 17.69
N TYR A 87 -28.25 -0.03 18.92
CA TYR A 87 -27.55 0.91 19.81
C TYR A 87 -26.14 0.43 20.17
N ILE A 88 -25.97 -0.85 20.53
CA ILE A 88 -24.66 -1.39 20.93
C ILE A 88 -23.63 -1.27 19.80
N GLU A 89 -24.02 -1.57 18.56
CA GLU A 89 -23.14 -1.50 17.40
C GLU A 89 -22.81 -0.06 16.98
N LEU A 90 -23.79 0.84 17.07
CA LEU A 90 -23.57 2.27 16.87
C LEU A 90 -22.64 2.82 17.96
N ALA A 91 -22.97 2.63 19.24
CA ALA A 91 -22.21 3.14 20.38
C ALA A 91 -20.78 2.63 20.41
N LYS A 92 -20.55 1.35 20.06
CA LYS A 92 -19.18 0.80 19.98
C LYS A 92 -18.34 1.56 18.95
N TYR A 93 -18.86 1.74 17.74
CA TYR A 93 -18.15 2.43 16.67
C TYR A 93 -17.98 3.93 16.97
N HIS A 94 -19.07 4.59 17.40
CA HIS A 94 -19.06 5.98 17.83
C HIS A 94 -18.00 6.23 18.92
N ASN A 95 -17.95 5.39 19.96
CA ASN A 95 -17.02 5.60 21.07
C ASN A 95 -15.56 5.34 20.71
N GLU A 96 -15.31 4.52 19.68
CA GLU A 96 -13.97 4.27 19.15
C GLU A 96 -13.45 5.45 18.31
N HIS A 97 -14.35 6.19 17.64
CA HIS A 97 -13.97 7.18 16.62
C HIS A 97 -14.29 8.64 16.96
N TYR A 98 -15.36 8.93 17.72
CA TYR A 98 -15.93 10.28 17.84
C TYR A 98 -16.26 10.73 19.27
N ALA A 99 -16.05 9.90 20.31
CA ALA A 99 -16.41 10.23 21.71
C ALA A 99 -15.69 11.43 22.33
N GLU A 100 -14.71 12.02 21.66
CA GLU A 100 -14.01 13.23 22.14
C GLU A 100 -14.90 14.48 22.08
N PHE A 101 -15.74 14.59 21.05
CA PHE A 101 -16.58 15.77 20.79
C PHE A 101 -18.06 15.44 20.54
N SER A 102 -18.42 14.15 20.53
CA SER A 102 -19.76 13.66 20.20
C SER A 102 -20.38 12.81 21.31
N ASN A 103 -21.69 12.92 21.53
CA ASN A 103 -22.45 12.19 22.56
C ASN A 103 -23.70 11.51 22.01
N LEU A 104 -23.97 10.27 22.45
CA LEU A 104 -25.23 9.57 22.21
C LEU A 104 -26.16 9.73 23.43
N MET A 105 -27.33 10.34 23.24
CA MET A 105 -28.31 10.66 24.27
C MET A 105 -29.51 9.71 24.18
N ARG A 106 -29.51 8.67 25.03
CA ARG A 106 -30.58 7.66 25.06
C ARG A 106 -31.80 8.13 25.85
N MET A 107 -32.61 8.97 25.24
CA MET A 107 -33.80 9.61 25.84
C MET A 107 -34.76 10.10 24.76
N THR A 108 -35.94 10.60 25.15
CA THR A 108 -36.88 11.23 24.22
C THR A 108 -36.39 12.61 23.76
N PHE A 109 -36.92 13.12 22.64
CA PHE A 109 -36.53 14.44 22.14
C PHE A 109 -36.91 15.57 23.09
N ASP A 110 -38.06 15.47 23.77
CA ASP A 110 -38.50 16.45 24.77
C ASP A 110 -37.59 16.48 26.00
N GLU A 111 -37.13 15.32 26.47
CA GLU A 111 -36.15 15.24 27.56
C GLU A 111 -34.81 15.85 27.13
N ALA A 112 -34.36 15.55 25.91
CA ALA A 112 -33.09 16.07 25.38
C ALA A 112 -33.12 17.59 25.16
N ASN A 113 -34.25 18.17 24.76
CA ASN A 113 -34.42 19.60 24.51
C ASN A 113 -33.97 20.46 25.71
N SER A 114 -34.22 19.97 26.93
CA SER A 114 -33.84 20.64 28.19
C SER A 114 -32.33 20.79 28.42
N TYR A 115 -31.50 20.03 27.68
CA TYR A 115 -30.03 20.10 27.76
C TYR A 115 -29.41 21.15 26.84
N PHE A 116 -30.20 21.74 25.94
CA PHE A 116 -29.72 22.72 24.97
C PHE A 116 -30.20 24.13 25.34
N ASN A 117 -29.28 25.08 25.29
CA ASN A 117 -29.61 26.49 25.51
C ASN A 117 -30.38 27.04 24.30
N GLU A 118 -31.17 28.09 24.52
CA GLU A 118 -31.76 28.86 23.41
C GLU A 118 -30.64 29.44 22.51
N ASN A 119 -30.92 29.55 21.21
CA ASN A 119 -30.02 30.10 20.20
C ASN A 119 -28.61 29.46 20.15
N SER A 120 -28.50 28.14 20.37
CA SER A 120 -27.21 27.44 20.50
C SER A 120 -26.94 26.37 19.46
N ILE A 121 -27.96 25.90 18.72
CA ILE A 121 -27.83 24.82 17.73
C ILE A 121 -27.66 25.42 16.34
N ASP A 122 -26.56 25.07 15.68
CA ASP A 122 -26.27 25.55 14.32
C ASP A 122 -26.82 24.59 13.26
N LEU A 123 -26.82 23.27 13.52
CA LEU A 123 -27.38 22.28 12.61
C LEU A 123 -28.26 21.29 13.36
N LEU A 124 -29.54 21.24 12.99
CA LEU A 124 -30.52 20.30 13.52
C LEU A 124 -31.00 19.37 12.41
N HIS A 125 -30.89 18.05 12.60
CA HIS A 125 -31.47 17.05 11.72
C HIS A 125 -32.66 16.37 12.40
N ILE A 126 -33.83 16.40 11.78
CA ILE A 126 -35.07 15.80 12.28
C ILE A 126 -35.44 14.60 11.38
N ASP A 127 -35.28 13.40 11.94
CA ASP A 127 -35.60 12.11 11.31
C ASP A 127 -36.25 11.15 12.35
N GLY A 128 -37.19 11.71 13.12
CA GLY A 128 -37.92 11.05 14.20
C GLY A 128 -39.20 10.34 13.74
N PHE A 129 -40.26 10.41 14.54
CA PHE A 129 -41.52 9.75 14.19
C PHE A 129 -42.27 10.49 13.07
N HIS A 130 -42.57 9.82 11.96
CA HIS A 130 -42.93 10.48 10.71
C HIS A 130 -44.40 10.92 10.55
N THR A 131 -45.21 10.98 11.62
CA THR A 131 -46.58 11.54 11.53
C THR A 131 -46.55 13.06 11.49
N TYR A 132 -47.59 13.69 10.91
CA TYR A 132 -47.65 15.15 10.77
C TYR A 132 -47.55 15.86 12.13
N GLU A 133 -48.24 15.36 13.16
CA GLU A 133 -48.22 15.99 14.48
C GLU A 133 -46.89 15.81 15.21
N ALA A 134 -46.22 14.67 15.04
CA ALA A 134 -44.94 14.41 15.69
C ALA A 134 -43.82 15.31 15.12
N VAL A 135 -43.66 15.35 13.79
CA VAL A 135 -42.64 16.22 13.16
C VAL A 135 -42.91 17.72 13.41
N LYS A 136 -44.20 18.11 13.47
CA LYS A 136 -44.61 19.48 13.82
C LYS A 136 -44.28 19.82 15.26
N HIS A 137 -44.54 18.90 16.19
CA HIS A 137 -44.17 19.03 17.59
C HIS A 137 -42.65 19.17 17.75
N ASP A 138 -41.86 18.30 17.12
CA ASP A 138 -40.40 18.32 17.17
C ASP A 138 -39.84 19.63 16.62
N PHE A 139 -40.32 20.10 15.46
CA PHE A 139 -39.92 21.39 14.91
C PHE A 139 -40.25 22.55 15.86
N LEU A 140 -41.50 22.66 16.34
CA LEU A 140 -41.91 23.78 17.18
C LEU A 140 -41.17 23.79 18.53
N ASN A 141 -40.88 22.62 19.09
CA ASN A 141 -40.19 22.51 20.38
C ASN A 141 -38.69 22.84 20.25
N TRP A 142 -38.06 22.49 19.12
CA TRP A 142 -36.62 22.72 18.90
C TRP A 142 -36.29 24.04 18.19
N LEU A 143 -37.26 24.69 17.53
CA LEU A 143 -37.06 25.97 16.86
C LEU A 143 -36.43 27.06 17.75
N PRO A 144 -36.83 27.24 19.03
CA PRO A 144 -36.19 28.23 19.92
C PRO A 144 -34.71 27.94 20.26
N LYS A 145 -34.22 26.74 19.94
CA LYS A 145 -32.83 26.33 20.19
C LYS A 145 -31.89 26.69 19.04
N MET A 146 -32.43 27.03 17.87
CA MET A 146 -31.64 27.32 16.67
C MET A 146 -30.93 28.68 16.77
N SER A 147 -29.66 28.72 16.40
CA SER A 147 -28.84 29.94 16.39
C SER A 147 -29.09 30.81 15.14
N ASP A 148 -28.44 31.97 15.10
CA ASP A 148 -28.40 32.85 13.91
C ASP A 148 -27.65 32.23 12.71
N ASN A 149 -26.90 31.15 12.91
CA ASN A 149 -26.31 30.32 11.85
C ASN A 149 -27.11 29.02 11.62
N GLY A 150 -28.33 28.94 12.16
CA GLY A 150 -29.15 27.72 12.22
C GLY A 150 -29.63 27.22 10.85
N ILE A 151 -29.45 25.91 10.61
CA ILE A 151 -30.03 25.15 9.50
C ILE A 151 -30.77 23.93 10.05
N ILE A 152 -31.97 23.66 9.55
CA ILE A 152 -32.76 22.47 9.91
C ILE A 152 -32.91 21.56 8.70
N LEU A 153 -32.60 20.28 8.87
CA LEU A 153 -32.73 19.22 7.88
C LEU A 153 -33.93 18.33 8.20
N PHE A 154 -34.77 18.03 7.21
CA PHE A 154 -35.90 17.11 7.30
C PHE A 154 -35.74 15.97 6.30
N HIS A 155 -35.75 14.72 6.77
CA HIS A 155 -35.74 13.55 5.89
C HIS A 155 -37.17 13.13 5.50
N ASP A 156 -37.30 12.22 4.53
CA ASP A 156 -38.58 11.64 4.08
C ASP A 156 -39.65 12.62 3.54
N ILE A 157 -39.25 13.83 3.08
CA ILE A 157 -40.18 14.83 2.51
C ILE A 157 -40.89 14.36 1.22
N ASN A 158 -40.45 13.26 0.60
CA ASN A 158 -41.09 12.67 -0.60
C ASN A 158 -41.88 11.38 -0.34
N VAL A 159 -41.96 10.88 0.89
CA VAL A 159 -42.77 9.70 1.23
C VAL A 159 -44.24 10.10 1.33
N ARG A 160 -45.15 9.33 0.72
CA ARG A 160 -46.62 9.61 0.69
C ARG A 160 -47.48 8.47 1.22
N GLU A 161 -46.86 7.37 1.65
CA GLU A 161 -47.51 6.15 2.13
C GLU A 161 -47.54 6.07 3.66
N ARG A 162 -48.23 5.05 4.22
CA ARG A 162 -48.14 4.67 5.64
C ARG A 162 -48.36 5.81 6.65
N ASN A 163 -49.27 6.74 6.36
CA ASN A 163 -49.56 7.90 7.22
C ASN A 163 -48.35 8.82 7.50
N PHE A 164 -47.34 8.82 6.63
CA PHE A 164 -46.25 9.79 6.69
C PHE A 164 -46.80 11.20 6.47
N GLY A 165 -46.53 12.08 7.42
CA GLY A 165 -46.97 13.47 7.44
C GLY A 165 -45.84 14.49 7.23
N VAL A 166 -44.58 14.07 7.18
CA VAL A 166 -43.41 14.96 7.02
C VAL A 166 -43.54 15.83 5.77
N TRP A 167 -43.97 15.26 4.65
CA TRP A 167 -44.20 16.02 3.43
C TRP A 167 -45.31 17.07 3.53
N LYS A 168 -46.38 16.80 4.29
CA LYS A 168 -47.47 17.78 4.49
C LYS A 168 -46.96 18.98 5.27
N PHE A 169 -46.16 18.71 6.30
CA PHE A 169 -45.56 19.76 7.10
C PHE A 169 -44.46 20.52 6.33
N TRP A 170 -43.67 19.84 5.49
CA TRP A 170 -42.71 20.47 4.59
C TRP A 170 -43.36 21.49 3.64
N GLU A 171 -44.52 21.16 3.07
CA GLU A 171 -45.29 22.07 2.21
C GLU A 171 -45.73 23.36 2.94
N GLU A 172 -45.99 23.29 4.25
CA GLU A 172 -46.27 24.46 5.08
C GLU A 172 -45.01 25.28 5.39
N LEU A 173 -43.89 24.61 5.70
CA LEU A 173 -42.64 25.26 6.09
C LEU A 173 -41.97 25.98 4.93
N ARG A 174 -41.99 25.41 3.72
CA ARG A 174 -41.34 26.00 2.55
C ARG A 174 -41.95 27.34 2.12
N LEU A 175 -43.20 27.61 2.53
CA LEU A 175 -43.87 28.89 2.31
C LEU A 175 -43.44 29.95 3.34
N GLN A 176 -42.88 29.53 4.47
CA GLN A 176 -42.55 30.39 5.61
C GLN A 176 -41.05 30.68 5.73
N TYR A 177 -40.20 29.73 5.30
CA TYR A 177 -38.75 29.82 5.48
C TYR A 177 -37.98 29.66 4.16
N PRO A 178 -36.82 30.35 4.02
CA PRO A 178 -35.90 30.09 2.92
C PRO A 178 -35.43 28.64 2.93
N HIS A 179 -35.52 27.98 1.78
CA HIS A 179 -35.32 26.54 1.69
C HIS A 179 -34.60 26.08 0.43
N TYR A 180 -34.10 24.85 0.50
CA TYR A 180 -33.61 24.03 -0.60
C TYR A 180 -34.14 22.60 -0.44
N GLU A 181 -34.38 21.87 -1.53
CA GLU A 181 -34.89 20.49 -1.45
C GLU A 181 -34.20 19.53 -2.43
N PHE A 182 -33.99 18.30 -1.95
CA PHE A 182 -33.53 17.17 -2.77
C PHE A 182 -34.65 16.17 -2.95
N LYS A 183 -34.74 15.58 -4.16
CA LYS A 183 -35.79 14.61 -4.50
C LYS A 183 -35.38 13.14 -4.39
N HIS A 184 -34.07 12.85 -4.40
CA HIS A 184 -33.54 11.49 -4.26
C HIS A 184 -33.53 11.01 -2.80
N SER A 185 -33.27 9.72 -2.57
CA SER A 185 -33.11 9.14 -1.21
C SER A 185 -34.25 9.50 -0.26
N HIS A 186 -35.49 9.28 -0.71
CA HIS A 186 -36.76 9.62 -0.02
C HIS A 186 -37.01 11.11 0.25
N GLY A 187 -36.12 11.97 -0.24
CA GLY A 187 -36.19 13.42 -0.14
C GLY A 187 -35.44 13.98 1.08
N LEU A 188 -34.88 15.17 0.92
CA LEU A 188 -34.29 15.94 2.02
C LEU A 188 -34.69 17.41 1.87
N GLY A 189 -35.36 17.95 2.88
CA GLY A 189 -35.67 19.37 3.00
C GLY A 189 -34.62 20.08 3.85
N VAL A 190 -34.18 21.26 3.40
CA VAL A 190 -33.18 22.10 4.08
C VAL A 190 -33.78 23.48 4.34
N LEU A 191 -33.97 23.86 5.60
CA LEU A 191 -34.44 25.20 6.00
C LEU A 191 -33.29 26.04 6.55
N PHE A 192 -33.19 27.28 6.09
CA PHE A 192 -32.21 28.26 6.53
C PHE A 192 -32.90 29.25 7.48
N ILE A 193 -32.92 28.91 8.76
CA ILE A 193 -33.61 29.69 9.81
C ILE A 193 -32.79 30.91 10.21
N GLY A 194 -31.48 30.71 10.39
CA GLY A 194 -30.55 31.75 10.80
C GLY A 194 -30.28 32.79 9.69
N SER A 195 -30.16 34.06 10.07
CA SER A 195 -29.83 35.14 9.12
C SER A 195 -28.45 34.93 8.46
N MET A 196 -27.49 34.34 9.17
CA MET A 196 -26.16 34.03 8.64
C MET A 196 -26.20 32.81 7.70
N SER A 197 -27.05 31.82 7.97
CA SER A 197 -27.12 30.62 7.14
C SER A 197 -27.78 30.88 5.77
N GLN A 198 -28.62 31.92 5.66
CA GLN A 198 -29.21 32.34 4.39
C GLN A 198 -28.17 32.81 3.35
N ALA A 199 -26.97 33.23 3.78
CA ALA A 199 -25.87 33.51 2.86
C ALA A 199 -25.44 32.25 2.09
N ILE A 200 -25.44 31.07 2.74
CA ILE A 200 -25.14 29.80 2.07
C ILE A 200 -26.18 29.51 0.98
N LEU A 201 -27.46 29.73 1.27
CA LEU A 201 -28.53 29.57 0.29
C LEU A 201 -28.36 30.53 -0.89
N ASN A 202 -28.25 31.83 -0.62
CA ASN A 202 -28.27 32.87 -1.66
C ASN A 202 -26.98 32.91 -2.48
N GLU A 203 -25.82 32.69 -1.85
CA GLU A 203 -24.51 32.80 -2.53
C GLU A 203 -24.03 31.48 -3.12
N LYS A 204 -24.37 30.34 -2.51
CA LYS A 204 -23.82 29.03 -2.92
C LYS A 204 -24.85 28.17 -3.66
N LEU A 205 -26.11 28.17 -3.25
CA LEU A 205 -27.12 27.25 -3.79
C LEU A 205 -28.08 27.89 -4.82
N LYS A 206 -28.34 29.20 -4.75
CA LYS A 206 -29.28 29.94 -5.63
C LYS A 206 -28.63 31.04 -6.49
N THR A 207 -27.32 31.00 -6.74
CA THR A 207 -26.63 32.08 -7.47
C THR A 207 -27.01 32.17 -8.97
N ASP A 208 -27.65 33.28 -9.36
CA ASP A 208 -28.22 33.53 -10.69
C ASP A 208 -27.24 34.15 -11.70
N ILE A 209 -25.97 33.71 -11.72
CA ILE A 209 -24.94 34.32 -12.59
C ILE A 209 -24.41 33.28 -13.58
N SER A 210 -24.82 33.45 -14.84
CA SER A 210 -24.28 32.85 -16.07
C SER A 210 -24.45 31.32 -16.21
N GLY A 211 -25.67 30.81 -16.11
CA GLY A 211 -26.09 29.60 -16.83
C GLY A 211 -25.98 28.24 -16.11
N TYR A 212 -25.79 28.19 -14.79
CA TYR A 212 -25.99 26.94 -14.04
C TYR A 212 -27.36 26.95 -13.36
N ASP A 213 -28.25 26.10 -13.86
CA ASP A 213 -29.58 25.87 -13.32
C ASP A 213 -29.47 25.23 -11.92
N GLU A 214 -30.33 25.63 -10.96
CA GLU A 214 -30.47 24.99 -9.63
C GLU A 214 -30.53 23.45 -9.76
N ALA A 215 -31.13 22.99 -10.86
CA ALA A 215 -31.18 21.60 -11.28
C ALA A 215 -29.80 20.90 -11.40
N VAL A 216 -28.72 21.62 -11.69
CA VAL A 216 -27.36 21.05 -11.83
C VAL A 216 -26.76 20.71 -10.46
N ILE A 217 -26.90 21.59 -9.47
CA ILE A 217 -26.41 21.34 -8.09
C ILE A 217 -27.20 20.18 -7.48
N THR A 218 -28.53 20.17 -7.65
CA THR A 218 -29.38 19.05 -7.21
C THR A 218 -28.97 17.74 -7.88
N LYS A 219 -28.71 17.74 -9.20
CA LYS A 219 -28.23 16.55 -9.93
C LYS A 219 -26.83 16.12 -9.47
N LEU A 220 -25.92 17.04 -9.16
CA LEU A 220 -24.57 16.72 -8.70
C LEU A 220 -24.62 15.92 -7.39
N PHE A 221 -25.31 16.44 -6.37
CA PHE A 221 -25.43 15.74 -5.09
C PHE A 221 -26.22 14.44 -5.22
N ALA A 222 -27.26 14.40 -6.05
CA ALA A 222 -27.99 13.16 -6.33
C ALA A 222 -27.09 12.09 -6.95
N ARG A 223 -26.20 12.45 -7.89
CA ARG A 223 -25.26 11.52 -8.54
C ARG A 223 -24.18 11.03 -7.60
N LEU A 224 -23.60 11.92 -6.80
CA LEU A 224 -22.62 11.52 -5.77
C LEU A 224 -23.27 10.60 -4.73
N GLY A 225 -24.51 10.87 -4.35
CA GLY A 225 -25.32 10.03 -3.48
C GLY A 225 -25.59 8.64 -4.07
N GLU A 226 -25.99 8.59 -5.35
CA GLU A 226 -26.23 7.34 -6.09
C GLU A 226 -24.97 6.47 -6.14
N LEU A 227 -23.78 7.05 -6.26
CA LEU A 227 -22.52 6.30 -6.21
C LEU A 227 -22.28 5.65 -4.85
N ILE A 228 -22.60 6.34 -3.75
CA ILE A 228 -22.50 5.78 -2.39
C ILE A 228 -23.50 4.63 -2.22
N CYS A 229 -24.75 4.82 -2.61
CA CYS A 229 -25.78 3.77 -2.56
C CYS A 229 -25.42 2.56 -3.44
N SER A 230 -24.93 2.80 -4.67
CA SER A 230 -24.54 1.73 -5.60
C SER A 230 -23.36 0.89 -5.07
N ARG A 231 -22.41 1.50 -4.36
CA ARG A 231 -21.31 0.76 -3.70
C ARG A 231 -21.80 -0.17 -2.59
N VAL A 232 -22.89 0.20 -1.92
CA VAL A 232 -23.53 -0.64 -0.91
C VAL A 232 -24.27 -1.80 -1.56
N ASP A 233 -24.97 -1.56 -2.68
CA ASP A 233 -25.65 -2.61 -3.46
C ASP A 233 -24.67 -3.63 -4.07
N ILE A 234 -23.46 -3.20 -4.43
CA ILE A 234 -22.36 -4.09 -4.86
C ILE A 234 -21.86 -4.98 -3.71
N LYS A 235 -21.95 -4.52 -2.46
CA LYS A 235 -21.50 -5.26 -1.27
C LYS A 235 -22.59 -6.16 -0.65
N SER A 236 -23.85 -6.02 -1.04
CA SER A 236 -25.01 -6.70 -0.42
C SER A 236 -25.56 -7.94 -1.16
N ASP A 237 -24.87 -8.43 -2.21
CA ASP A 237 -25.15 -9.67 -2.96
C ASP A 237 -26.50 -9.74 -3.72
N ASN A 238 -26.46 -9.44 -5.03
CA ASN A 238 -27.23 -10.15 -6.07
C ASN A 238 -26.58 -9.97 -7.47
N TYR A 239 -26.15 -11.08 -8.09
CA TYR A 239 -25.40 -11.13 -9.36
C TYR A 239 -26.16 -10.58 -10.59
N SER A 240 -27.47 -10.35 -10.51
CA SER A 240 -28.28 -9.87 -11.65
C SER A 240 -28.21 -8.35 -11.87
N SER A 241 -27.59 -7.60 -10.96
CA SER A 241 -27.54 -6.13 -10.99
C SER A 241 -26.37 -5.58 -11.79
N GLN A 242 -25.37 -6.41 -12.13
CA GLN A 242 -24.11 -5.97 -12.72
C GLN A 242 -24.21 -5.70 -14.24
N GLU A 243 -25.10 -6.40 -14.96
CA GLU A 243 -25.42 -6.10 -16.37
C GLU A 243 -26.21 -4.79 -16.50
N LYS A 244 -27.20 -4.56 -15.61
CA LYS A 244 -27.93 -3.28 -15.56
C LYS A 244 -27.05 -2.09 -15.17
N LEU A 245 -25.93 -2.34 -14.48
CA LEU A 245 -24.96 -1.31 -14.09
C LEU A 245 -24.07 -0.88 -15.26
N ASN A 246 -23.61 -1.81 -16.11
CA ASN A 246 -22.78 -1.46 -17.27
C ASN A 246 -23.55 -0.60 -18.29
N ASP A 247 -24.85 -0.86 -18.47
CA ASP A 247 -25.72 -0.07 -19.34
C ASP A 247 -26.08 1.31 -18.75
N LYS A 248 -25.98 1.50 -17.43
CA LYS A 248 -26.25 2.79 -16.73
C LYS A 248 -24.99 3.64 -16.46
N VAL A 249 -23.83 3.02 -16.25
CA VAL A 249 -22.58 3.70 -15.84
C VAL A 249 -21.76 4.18 -17.06
N MET A 250 -21.89 3.52 -18.21
CA MET A 250 -21.16 3.92 -19.43
C MET A 250 -21.65 5.26 -20.04
N PRO A 251 -22.97 5.56 -20.11
CA PRO A 251 -23.44 6.87 -20.57
C PRO A 251 -23.06 8.00 -19.58
N SER A 252 -23.14 7.74 -18.28
CA SER A 252 -22.93 8.75 -17.23
C SER A 252 -21.46 9.18 -17.06
N ASN A 253 -20.49 8.35 -17.42
CA ASN A 253 -19.07 8.75 -17.47
C ASN A 253 -18.76 9.74 -18.61
N ASN A 254 -19.49 9.66 -19.73
CA ASN A 254 -19.34 10.61 -20.84
C ASN A 254 -20.03 11.94 -20.52
N ASP A 255 -21.19 11.92 -19.85
CA ASP A 255 -21.87 13.14 -19.44
C ASP A 255 -21.10 13.90 -18.34
N ILE A 256 -20.50 13.20 -17.37
CA ILE A 256 -19.65 13.82 -16.34
C ILE A 256 -18.34 14.33 -16.96
N LYS A 257 -17.74 13.61 -17.91
CA LYS A 257 -16.59 14.13 -18.67
C LYS A 257 -16.95 15.39 -19.44
N ASN A 258 -18.05 15.38 -20.18
CA ASN A 258 -18.52 16.55 -20.93
C ASN A 258 -18.87 17.72 -20.01
N LEU A 259 -19.44 17.47 -18.82
CA LEU A 259 -19.73 18.52 -17.84
C LEU A 259 -18.43 19.11 -17.24
N ILE A 260 -17.45 18.27 -16.90
CA ILE A 260 -16.14 18.71 -16.40
C ILE A 260 -15.38 19.49 -17.48
N GLU A 261 -15.47 19.05 -18.73
CA GLU A 261 -14.79 19.65 -19.88
C GLU A 261 -15.43 20.99 -20.27
N ASN A 262 -16.76 21.08 -20.26
CA ASN A 262 -17.49 22.35 -20.41
C ASN A 262 -17.22 23.33 -19.25
N THR A 263 -17.15 22.82 -18.01
CA THR A 263 -16.84 23.67 -16.84
C THR A 263 -15.40 24.17 -16.90
N LYS A 264 -14.44 23.34 -17.34
CA LYS A 264 -13.04 23.75 -17.58
C LYS A 264 -12.94 24.82 -18.66
N ASN A 265 -13.61 24.63 -19.79
CA ASN A 265 -13.58 25.60 -20.89
C ASN A 265 -14.21 26.94 -20.47
N HIS A 266 -15.28 26.92 -19.66
CA HIS A 266 -15.91 28.14 -19.18
C HIS A 266 -15.12 28.85 -18.06
N ILE A 267 -14.36 28.10 -17.25
CA ILE A 267 -13.40 28.68 -16.29
C ILE A 267 -12.27 29.39 -17.04
N ILE A 268 -11.76 28.80 -18.13
CA ILE A 268 -10.71 29.40 -18.97
C ILE A 268 -11.21 30.68 -19.65
N GLU A 269 -12.45 30.70 -20.16
CA GLU A 269 -13.08 31.92 -20.69
C GLU A 269 -13.25 33.02 -19.63
N LYS A 270 -13.67 32.65 -18.40
CA LYS A 270 -13.80 33.62 -17.30
C LYS A 270 -12.47 34.11 -16.76
N GLN A 271 -11.42 33.28 -16.79
CA GLN A 271 -10.06 33.72 -16.45
C GLN A 271 -9.58 34.81 -17.41
N ASN A 272 -9.82 34.60 -18.71
CA ASN A 272 -9.49 35.60 -19.74
C ASN A 272 -10.36 36.88 -19.62
N TYR A 273 -11.62 36.75 -19.20
CA TYR A 273 -12.51 37.90 -18.94
C TYR A 273 -12.13 38.67 -17.65
N PHE A 274 -11.75 37.97 -16.58
CA PHE A 274 -11.29 38.57 -15.33
C PHE A 274 -9.92 39.22 -15.47
N GLU A 275 -8.99 38.63 -16.24
CA GLU A 275 -7.73 39.28 -16.57
C GLU A 275 -7.95 40.57 -17.36
N LYS A 276 -8.94 40.60 -18.26
CA LYS A 276 -9.32 41.82 -18.99
C LYS A 276 -9.92 42.90 -18.07
N ILE A 277 -10.81 42.53 -17.14
CA ILE A 277 -11.39 43.46 -16.15
C ILE A 277 -10.36 43.93 -15.14
N ILE A 278 -9.46 43.06 -14.67
CA ILE A 278 -8.39 43.44 -13.74
C ILE A 278 -7.41 44.39 -14.42
N THR A 279 -7.14 44.19 -15.71
CA THR A 279 -6.32 45.12 -16.51
C THR A 279 -7.03 46.47 -16.69
N GLU A 280 -8.35 46.49 -16.91
CA GLU A 280 -9.14 47.72 -17.01
C GLU A 280 -9.36 48.42 -15.65
N PHE A 281 -9.45 47.67 -14.55
CA PHE A 281 -9.66 48.18 -13.18
C PHE A 281 -8.37 48.70 -12.54
N LEU A 282 -7.22 48.10 -12.85
CA LEU A 282 -5.90 48.59 -12.42
C LEU A 282 -5.49 49.88 -13.14
N ILE A 283 -6.09 50.19 -14.29
CA ILE A 283 -5.92 51.46 -15.00
C ILE A 283 -6.79 52.58 -14.38
N PHE A 284 -7.82 52.24 -13.60
CA PHE A 284 -8.84 53.21 -13.14
C PHE A 284 -8.72 53.66 -11.67
N ASN A 285 -8.01 52.94 -10.80
CA ASN A 285 -8.01 53.22 -9.34
C ASN A 285 -6.63 53.58 -8.76
N THR A 286 -6.06 54.68 -9.26
CA THR A 286 -4.93 55.41 -8.62
C THR A 286 -5.34 56.74 -7.95
N GLU A 287 -6.58 56.93 -7.49
CA GLU A 287 -6.92 58.10 -6.64
C GLU A 287 -7.96 57.82 -5.52
N LYS A 288 -7.56 58.12 -4.27
CA LYS A 288 -8.34 58.44 -3.03
C LYS A 288 -9.09 57.32 -2.25
N ASN A 289 -9.26 57.35 -0.93
CA ASN A 289 -8.54 57.96 0.21
C ASN A 289 -9.07 57.38 1.55
N GLU A 290 -8.24 57.51 2.59
CA GLU A 290 -8.42 57.50 4.06
C GLU A 290 -9.83 57.57 4.68
N ASN A 291 -10.18 56.62 5.60
CA ASN A 291 -11.06 56.89 6.77
C ASN A 291 -11.27 55.76 7.82
N PHE A 292 -10.53 54.64 7.82
CA PHE A 292 -10.89 53.47 8.66
C PHE A 292 -10.27 53.41 10.07
N GLN A 293 -9.49 54.41 10.49
CA GLN A 293 -8.61 54.29 11.67
C GLN A 293 -9.15 54.86 12.99
N LEU A 294 -10.35 55.42 13.03
CA LEU A 294 -10.87 56.12 14.24
C LEU A 294 -11.87 55.32 15.09
N GLN A 295 -12.25 54.10 14.72
CA GLN A 295 -13.35 53.38 15.38
C GLN A 295 -12.92 52.27 16.37
N LEU A 296 -11.64 51.92 16.46
CA LEU A 296 -11.20 50.74 17.23
C LEU A 296 -10.89 50.99 18.73
N ASN A 297 -10.73 52.24 19.17
CA ASN A 297 -10.18 52.52 20.50
C ASN A 297 -11.20 52.62 21.65
N SER A 298 -12.51 52.45 21.42
CA SER A 298 -13.54 52.66 22.46
C SER A 298 -14.07 51.39 23.14
N GLN A 299 -13.78 50.18 22.64
CA GLN A 299 -14.35 48.93 23.20
C GLN A 299 -13.45 48.20 24.20
N GLN A 300 -12.18 48.59 24.33
CA GLN A 300 -11.20 47.87 25.15
C GLN A 300 -11.31 48.13 26.67
N GLN A 301 -12.05 49.15 27.10
CA GLN A 301 -12.18 49.52 28.53
C GLN A 301 -13.29 48.79 29.30
N ILE A 302 -14.22 48.09 28.62
CA ILE A 302 -15.38 47.45 29.26
C ILE A 302 -15.05 46.05 29.79
N LEU A 303 -14.10 45.35 29.15
CA LEU A 303 -13.80 43.95 29.47
C LEU A 303 -13.07 43.76 30.81
N ASN A 304 -12.33 44.79 31.27
CA ASN A 304 -11.51 44.69 32.48
C ASN A 304 -12.30 44.78 33.80
N LYS A 305 -13.60 45.11 33.77
CA LYS A 305 -14.42 45.30 35.00
C LYS A 305 -15.19 44.07 35.49
N ILE A 306 -15.27 42.99 34.71
CA ILE A 306 -16.14 41.84 35.02
C ILE A 306 -15.41 40.75 35.83
N ILE A 307 -14.07 40.76 35.85
CA ILE A 307 -13.26 39.68 36.41
C ILE A 307 -13.13 39.73 37.95
N GLU A 308 -13.56 40.81 38.61
CA GLU A 308 -13.33 41.03 40.06
C GLU A 308 -14.42 40.50 41.02
N ARG A 309 -15.51 39.86 40.59
CA ARG A 309 -16.63 39.53 41.50
C ARG A 309 -17.04 38.06 41.53
N HIS A 310 -16.66 37.42 42.65
CA HIS A 310 -17.31 36.31 43.37
C HIS A 310 -16.65 34.92 43.35
N SER A 311 -15.99 34.63 44.47
CA SER A 311 -15.76 33.31 45.08
C SER A 311 -16.51 33.24 46.44
N LEU A 312 -17.12 32.10 46.81
CA LEU A 312 -17.17 31.56 48.20
C LEU A 312 -17.87 30.17 48.27
N PHE A 313 -17.29 29.27 49.08
CA PHE A 313 -17.56 27.83 49.35
C PHE A 313 -18.83 27.60 50.23
N ASN A 314 -19.41 26.42 50.55
CA ASN A 314 -19.00 25.00 50.65
C ASN A 314 -20.26 24.09 50.85
N LEU A 315 -20.29 22.85 50.30
CA LEU A 315 -21.08 21.67 50.77
C LEU A 315 -20.83 20.39 49.93
N LYS A 316 -20.06 20.46 48.84
CA LYS A 316 -19.65 19.30 47.98
C LYS A 316 -18.46 18.48 48.52
N SER A 317 -17.84 18.90 49.62
CA SER A 317 -16.56 18.40 50.12
C SER A 317 -16.62 17.02 50.79
N LEU A 318 -17.81 16.52 51.16
CA LEU A 318 -17.96 15.19 51.75
C LEU A 318 -18.13 14.07 50.68
N ASN A 319 -18.82 14.33 49.57
CA ASN A 319 -18.98 13.38 48.46
C ASN A 319 -17.70 13.24 47.60
N TYR A 320 -16.87 14.29 47.56
CA TYR A 320 -15.58 14.25 46.86
C TYR A 320 -14.59 13.27 47.52
N LEU A 321 -14.57 13.19 48.85
CA LEU A 321 -13.69 12.27 49.59
C LEU A 321 -14.07 10.79 49.37
N LEU A 322 -15.37 10.48 49.28
CA LEU A 322 -15.87 9.13 48.99
C LEU A 322 -15.61 8.69 47.54
N SER A 323 -15.64 9.62 46.58
CA SER A 323 -15.24 9.34 45.18
C SER A 323 -13.72 9.14 45.03
N LYS A 324 -12.91 9.89 45.80
CA LYS A 324 -11.45 9.76 45.83
C LYS A 324 -11.00 8.39 46.33
N PHE A 325 -11.72 7.76 47.27
CA PHE A 325 -11.39 6.40 47.75
C PHE A 325 -11.67 5.30 46.70
N LYS A 326 -12.73 5.41 45.89
CA LYS A 326 -12.98 4.47 44.77
C LYS A 326 -11.98 4.66 43.61
N LYS A 327 -11.62 5.92 43.29
CA LYS A 327 -10.62 6.24 42.26
C LYS A 327 -9.21 5.81 42.70
N LYS A 328 -8.83 6.05 43.96
CA LYS A 328 -7.56 5.58 44.56
C LYS A 328 -7.47 4.05 44.63
N LYS A 329 -8.56 3.30 44.84
CA LYS A 329 -8.51 1.82 44.80
C LYS A 329 -8.18 1.29 43.40
N LYS A 330 -8.73 1.91 42.34
CA LYS A 330 -8.42 1.56 40.94
C LYS A 330 -6.99 1.95 40.54
N GLU A 331 -6.54 3.13 40.98
CA GLU A 331 -5.17 3.60 40.78
C GLU A 331 -4.14 2.78 41.56
N PHE A 332 -4.45 2.41 42.81
CA PHE A 332 -3.61 1.56 43.64
C PHE A 332 -3.47 0.17 43.03
N ILE A 333 -4.56 -0.46 42.56
CA ILE A 333 -4.49 -1.75 41.85
C ILE A 333 -3.67 -1.63 40.55
N LYS A 334 -3.78 -0.51 39.82
CA LYS A 334 -3.00 -0.25 38.61
C LYS A 334 -1.51 -0.08 38.92
N LEU A 335 -1.17 0.66 39.97
CA LEU A 335 0.19 0.85 40.48
C LEU A 335 0.78 -0.45 41.05
N LEU A 336 -0.03 -1.25 41.73
CA LEU A 336 0.36 -2.56 42.28
C LEU A 336 0.63 -3.55 41.14
N LYS A 337 -0.22 -3.62 40.11
CA LYS A 337 0.02 -4.41 38.88
C LYS A 337 1.28 -3.93 38.14
N LYS A 338 1.50 -2.61 38.04
CA LYS A 338 2.72 -2.04 37.42
C LYS A 338 3.98 -2.38 38.20
N SER A 339 3.93 -2.27 39.54
CA SER A 339 5.04 -2.60 40.45
C SER A 339 5.34 -4.11 40.43
N LEU A 340 4.31 -4.96 40.50
CA LEU A 340 4.45 -6.42 40.41
C LEU A 340 5.02 -6.84 39.05
N ARG A 341 4.53 -6.25 37.96
CA ARG A 341 5.05 -6.46 36.61
C ARG A 341 6.53 -6.10 36.50
N ASN A 342 6.95 -4.96 37.08
CA ASN A 342 8.34 -4.53 37.06
C ASN A 342 9.26 -5.43 37.91
N LYS A 343 8.79 -5.90 39.08
CA LYS A 343 9.51 -6.88 39.91
C LYS A 343 9.63 -8.24 39.21
N LEU A 344 8.53 -8.76 38.66
CA LEU A 344 8.52 -10.02 37.90
C LEU A 344 9.37 -9.92 36.63
N ARG A 345 9.42 -8.77 35.95
CA ARG A 345 10.30 -8.52 34.82
C ARG A 345 11.77 -8.57 35.22
N LYS A 346 12.15 -7.98 36.37
CA LYS A 346 13.51 -8.08 36.91
C LYS A 346 13.87 -9.53 37.29
N ILE A 347 12.91 -10.29 37.85
CA ILE A 347 13.09 -11.72 38.17
C ILE A 347 13.25 -12.54 36.88
N TYR A 348 12.43 -12.28 35.86
CA TYR A 348 12.50 -12.94 34.55
C TYR A 348 13.88 -12.83 33.92
N TYR A 349 14.49 -11.64 33.93
CA TYR A 349 15.83 -11.43 33.38
C TYR A 349 16.97 -11.98 34.26
N LYS A 350 16.67 -12.39 35.51
CA LYS A 350 17.62 -13.13 36.37
C LYS A 350 17.59 -14.64 36.12
N PHE A 351 16.56 -15.18 35.45
CA PHE A 351 16.55 -16.60 35.06
C PHE A 351 17.51 -16.87 33.90
N PRO A 352 18.17 -18.04 33.85
CA PRO A 352 19.05 -18.39 32.74
C PRO A 352 18.30 -18.37 31.39
N LYS A 353 18.95 -17.89 30.32
CA LYS A 353 18.36 -17.72 28.97
C LYS A 353 17.65 -18.97 28.44
N LYS A 354 18.08 -20.18 28.83
CA LYS A 354 17.45 -21.46 28.44
C LYS A 354 15.99 -21.61 28.91
N TRP A 355 15.63 -21.02 30.06
CA TRP A 355 14.31 -21.17 30.68
C TRP A 355 13.37 -19.99 30.42
N GLN A 356 13.91 -18.85 30.01
CA GLN A 356 13.17 -17.62 29.71
C GLN A 356 12.03 -17.82 28.68
N PRO A 357 12.16 -18.63 27.61
CA PRO A 357 11.06 -18.86 26.67
C PRO A 357 9.88 -19.63 27.29
N ALA A 358 10.15 -20.63 28.13
CA ALA A 358 9.13 -21.44 28.80
C ALA A 358 8.40 -20.64 29.88
N LEU A 359 9.13 -19.86 30.68
CA LEU A 359 8.58 -18.94 31.67
C LEU A 359 7.72 -17.85 31.03
N LEU A 360 8.16 -17.29 29.89
CA LEU A 360 7.39 -16.29 29.15
C LEU A 360 6.10 -16.89 28.56
N ASN A 361 6.18 -18.10 27.99
CA ASN A 361 5.00 -18.81 27.48
C ASN A 361 4.00 -19.12 28.61
N TRP A 362 4.48 -19.57 29.77
CA TRP A 362 3.65 -19.80 30.95
C TRP A 362 3.02 -18.50 31.46
N ALA A 363 3.78 -17.41 31.56
CA ALA A 363 3.28 -16.10 32.00
C ALA A 363 2.24 -15.51 31.02
N ILE A 364 2.43 -15.68 29.71
CA ILE A 364 1.43 -15.31 28.68
C ILE A 364 0.16 -16.13 28.86
N LYS A 365 0.27 -17.43 29.20
CA LYS A 365 -0.88 -18.32 29.41
C LYS A 365 -1.67 -17.98 30.68
N VAL A 366 -0.99 -17.60 31.76
CA VAL A 366 -1.61 -17.31 33.07
C VAL A 366 -2.18 -15.88 33.13
N HIS A 367 -1.51 -14.89 32.54
CA HIS A 367 -1.95 -13.48 32.55
C HIS A 367 -1.83 -12.81 31.16
N PRO A 368 -2.61 -13.26 30.15
CA PRO A 368 -2.49 -12.78 28.77
C PRO A 368 -2.70 -11.27 28.60
N SER A 369 -3.52 -10.65 29.46
CA SER A 369 -3.75 -9.20 29.46
C SER A 369 -2.49 -8.36 29.72
N TRP A 370 -1.47 -8.91 30.40
CA TRP A 370 -0.21 -8.23 30.66
C TRP A 370 0.72 -8.21 29.46
N PHE A 371 0.49 -9.10 28.49
CA PHE A 371 1.33 -9.33 27.32
C PHE A 371 0.59 -9.07 26.00
N LYS A 372 -0.56 -8.36 26.03
CA LYS A 372 -1.37 -8.01 24.85
C LYS A 372 -0.57 -7.31 23.74
N ASN A 373 0.50 -6.60 24.11
CA ASN A 373 1.39 -5.87 23.20
C ASN A 373 2.78 -6.53 23.06
N HIS A 374 2.95 -7.77 23.54
CA HIS A 374 4.21 -8.48 23.43
C HIS A 374 4.40 -8.99 21.98
N PRO A 375 5.59 -8.89 21.36
CA PRO A 375 5.83 -9.24 19.96
C PRO A 375 5.31 -10.63 19.58
N LYS A 376 5.46 -11.62 20.48
CA LYS A 376 4.98 -13.00 20.30
C LYS A 376 3.45 -13.17 20.29
N VAL A 377 2.71 -12.26 20.94
CA VAL A 377 1.23 -12.24 20.97
C VAL A 377 0.69 -11.41 19.80
N LEU A 378 1.43 -10.37 19.40
CA LEU A 378 1.14 -9.58 18.20
C LEU A 378 1.48 -10.33 16.90
N SER A 379 2.52 -11.18 16.90
CA SER A 379 2.89 -12.03 15.75
C SER A 379 1.87 -13.14 15.49
N LEU A 380 1.15 -13.61 16.52
CA LEU A 380 0.03 -14.54 16.35
C LEU A 380 -1.21 -13.90 15.70
N LYS A 381 -1.29 -12.56 15.67
CA LYS A 381 -2.41 -11.81 15.08
C LYS A 381 -2.11 -11.23 13.69
N LYS A 382 -0.86 -11.26 13.22
CA LYS A 382 -0.47 -10.81 11.88
C LYS A 382 -0.38 -12.01 10.93
N ASN A 383 -1.52 -12.60 10.57
CA ASN A 383 -1.61 -13.30 9.28
C ASN A 383 -1.75 -12.21 8.21
N ILE A 384 -0.62 -11.79 7.67
CA ILE A 384 -0.52 -10.86 6.56
C ILE A 384 -1.24 -11.52 5.36
N CYS A 385 -2.43 -11.03 5.01
CA CYS A 385 -3.20 -11.48 3.85
C CYS A 385 -2.98 -10.47 2.72
N TYR A 386 -2.07 -10.79 1.80
CA TYR A 386 -2.02 -10.17 0.46
C TYR A 386 -1.99 -11.20 -0.67
N ASN A 387 -1.98 -12.49 -0.34
CA ASN A 387 -2.21 -13.57 -1.29
C ASN A 387 -3.53 -14.25 -0.92
N ASN A 388 -4.29 -14.73 -1.92
CA ASN A 388 -5.53 -15.50 -1.74
C ASN A 388 -5.27 -16.89 -1.10
N TYR A 389 -4.20 -17.04 -0.30
CA TYR A 389 -3.87 -18.24 0.45
C TYR A 389 -3.22 -17.92 1.80
N ILE A 390 -3.33 -18.87 2.74
CA ILE A 390 -2.67 -18.83 4.06
C ILE A 390 -1.91 -20.15 4.27
N LEU A 391 -0.59 -20.08 4.49
CA LEU A 391 0.19 -21.25 4.91
C LEU A 391 0.06 -21.42 6.43
N LEU A 392 -0.59 -22.51 6.86
CA LEU A 392 -1.03 -22.69 8.24
C LEU A 392 -0.53 -24.01 8.84
N ASP A 393 0.00 -23.95 10.06
CA ASP A 393 0.20 -25.15 10.88
C ASP A 393 -1.09 -25.49 11.63
N ILE A 394 -1.71 -26.62 11.30
CA ILE A 394 -3.06 -26.96 11.78
C ILE A 394 -3.14 -27.12 13.30
N GLU A 395 -2.08 -27.56 13.98
CA GLU A 395 -2.13 -27.68 15.45
C GLU A 395 -2.06 -26.33 16.17
N SER A 396 -1.74 -25.24 15.48
CA SER A 396 -1.86 -23.90 16.05
C SER A 396 -3.32 -23.47 16.24
N GLN A 397 -4.27 -24.24 15.65
CA GLN A 397 -5.69 -23.95 15.70
C GLN A 397 -6.38 -24.71 16.82
N ASN A 398 -7.27 -24.00 17.53
CA ASN A 398 -8.14 -24.60 18.52
C ASN A 398 -9.38 -25.19 17.83
N SER A 399 -9.82 -26.37 18.29
CA SER A 399 -11.08 -26.97 17.87
C SER A 399 -12.25 -26.31 18.60
N ASN A 400 -13.06 -25.55 17.87
CA ASN A 400 -14.28 -24.90 18.39
C ASN A 400 -15.57 -25.48 17.77
N LEU A 401 -15.46 -26.50 16.93
CA LEU A 401 -16.62 -27.14 16.30
C LEU A 401 -17.54 -27.78 17.36
N LYS A 402 -18.76 -27.27 17.47
CA LYS A 402 -19.83 -27.83 18.31
C LYS A 402 -20.90 -28.44 17.40
N GLY A 403 -20.95 -29.77 17.33
CA GLY A 403 -21.99 -30.49 16.56
C GLY A 403 -21.74 -30.58 15.05
N GLN A 404 -22.82 -30.67 14.27
CA GLN A 404 -22.81 -30.82 12.81
C GLN A 404 -22.49 -29.47 12.13
N PRO A 405 -21.44 -29.37 11.27
CA PRO A 405 -21.02 -28.10 10.66
C PRO A 405 -21.89 -27.60 9.50
N GLY A 406 -22.79 -28.44 8.97
CA GLY A 406 -23.54 -28.24 7.73
C GLY A 406 -23.75 -29.57 7.00
N SER A 407 -24.27 -29.53 5.77
CA SER A 407 -24.30 -30.72 4.90
C SER A 407 -22.88 -31.02 4.36
N VAL A 408 -22.41 -32.24 4.59
CA VAL A 408 -21.04 -32.65 4.23
C VAL A 408 -21.08 -33.89 3.35
N ALA A 409 -20.41 -33.81 2.19
CA ALA A 409 -20.18 -34.95 1.30
C ALA A 409 -18.70 -35.26 1.14
N VAL A 410 -18.35 -36.53 1.01
CA VAL A 410 -17.00 -36.99 0.72
C VAL A 410 -17.03 -37.83 -0.55
N HIS A 411 -16.38 -37.36 -1.60
CA HIS A 411 -16.16 -38.14 -2.82
C HIS A 411 -14.85 -38.93 -2.70
N CYS A 412 -14.92 -40.23 -2.97
CA CYS A 412 -13.80 -41.16 -2.92
C CYS A 412 -13.65 -41.86 -4.28
N HIS A 413 -12.57 -41.60 -5.01
CA HIS A 413 -12.22 -42.37 -6.19
C HIS A 413 -11.32 -43.55 -5.82
N ILE A 414 -11.81 -44.79 -5.96
CA ILE A 414 -11.11 -46.01 -5.58
C ILE A 414 -10.82 -46.86 -6.82
N PHE A 415 -9.65 -46.62 -7.40
CA PHE A 415 -9.01 -47.42 -8.45
C PHE A 415 -8.22 -48.62 -7.90
N TYR A 416 -7.56 -48.47 -6.74
CA TYR A 416 -6.76 -49.54 -6.12
C TYR A 416 -7.51 -50.19 -4.95
N LYS A 417 -8.07 -51.38 -5.20
CA LYS A 417 -8.91 -52.12 -4.24
C LYS A 417 -8.21 -52.46 -2.90
N ASP A 418 -6.89 -52.62 -2.90
CA ASP A 418 -6.14 -52.93 -1.67
C ASP A 418 -6.06 -51.75 -0.68
N LEU A 419 -6.37 -50.53 -1.12
CA LEU A 419 -6.37 -49.33 -0.28
C LEU A 419 -7.73 -49.06 0.41
N ILE A 420 -8.77 -49.86 0.15
CA ILE A 420 -10.12 -49.67 0.70
C ILE A 420 -10.12 -49.60 2.23
N ASN A 421 -9.33 -50.43 2.92
CA ASN A 421 -9.30 -50.45 4.39
C ASN A 421 -8.77 -49.14 4.98
N GLU A 422 -7.83 -48.48 4.31
CA GLU A 422 -7.28 -47.20 4.77
C GLU A 422 -8.31 -46.07 4.63
N PHE A 423 -9.10 -46.07 3.54
CA PHE A 423 -10.23 -45.14 3.42
C PHE A 423 -11.23 -45.35 4.55
N VAL A 424 -11.57 -46.60 4.88
CA VAL A 424 -12.49 -46.91 5.98
C VAL A 424 -11.93 -46.40 7.31
N GLU A 425 -10.63 -46.61 7.57
CA GLU A 425 -9.97 -46.11 8.76
C GLU A 425 -10.04 -44.58 8.85
N GLN A 426 -9.75 -43.86 7.77
CA GLN A 426 -9.72 -42.39 7.75
C GLN A 426 -11.14 -41.79 7.84
N LEU A 427 -12.10 -42.34 7.10
CA LEU A 427 -13.50 -41.88 7.13
C LEU A 427 -14.17 -42.17 8.48
N SER A 428 -13.75 -43.23 9.19
CA SER A 428 -14.23 -43.52 10.55
C SER A 428 -13.84 -42.45 11.59
N LYS A 429 -12.85 -41.60 11.27
CA LYS A 429 -12.38 -40.51 12.15
C LYS A 429 -13.26 -39.25 12.04
N VAL A 430 -14.17 -39.17 11.06
CA VAL A 430 -15.08 -38.02 10.90
C VAL A 430 -16.06 -37.97 12.10
N PRO A 431 -16.08 -36.87 12.88
CA PRO A 431 -16.79 -36.84 14.16
C PRO A 431 -18.32 -36.61 14.03
N PHE A 432 -18.79 -36.18 12.87
CA PHE A 432 -20.18 -35.81 12.58
C PHE A 432 -20.75 -36.67 11.44
N LYS A 433 -22.03 -36.46 11.09
CA LYS A 433 -22.70 -37.22 10.02
C LYS A 433 -22.31 -36.67 8.64
N PHE A 434 -22.16 -37.52 7.64
CA PHE A 434 -21.77 -37.12 6.29
C PHE A 434 -22.24 -38.16 5.25
N ASP A 435 -22.26 -37.75 3.99
CA ASP A 435 -22.59 -38.61 2.86
C ASP A 435 -21.33 -38.97 2.07
N VAL A 436 -21.32 -40.17 1.47
CA VAL A 436 -20.16 -40.69 0.75
C VAL A 436 -20.54 -41.12 -0.65
N PHE A 437 -19.81 -40.59 -1.62
CA PHE A 437 -19.94 -40.90 -3.04
C PHE A 437 -18.67 -41.60 -3.50
N VAL A 438 -18.76 -42.83 -3.97
CA VAL A 438 -17.59 -43.65 -4.32
C VAL A 438 -17.62 -43.96 -5.82
N SER A 439 -16.55 -43.63 -6.53
CA SER A 439 -16.33 -44.12 -7.90
C SER A 439 -15.34 -45.29 -7.90
N VAL A 440 -15.69 -46.35 -8.63
CA VAL A 440 -14.85 -47.56 -8.82
C VAL A 440 -14.83 -47.96 -10.29
N THR A 441 -13.88 -48.78 -10.72
CA THR A 441 -13.76 -49.19 -12.14
C THR A 441 -14.35 -50.56 -12.47
N ASP A 442 -14.70 -51.35 -11.45
CA ASP A 442 -15.13 -52.73 -11.61
C ASP A 442 -16.09 -53.17 -10.48
N LYS A 443 -16.83 -54.24 -10.75
CA LYS A 443 -17.86 -54.78 -9.86
C LYS A 443 -17.28 -55.37 -8.57
N ASP A 444 -16.09 -55.95 -8.60
CA ASP A 444 -15.47 -56.56 -7.42
C ASP A 444 -15.09 -55.49 -6.39
N THR A 445 -14.49 -54.40 -6.86
CA THR A 445 -14.14 -53.24 -6.05
C THR A 445 -15.40 -52.57 -5.48
N GLU A 446 -16.48 -52.47 -6.26
CA GLU A 446 -17.79 -51.98 -5.78
C GLU A 446 -18.31 -52.80 -4.59
N ASN A 447 -18.40 -54.13 -4.77
CA ASN A 447 -18.91 -55.04 -3.74
C ASN A 447 -18.07 -54.98 -2.46
N LEU A 448 -16.75 -54.87 -2.61
CA LEU A 448 -15.84 -54.74 -1.47
C LEU A 448 -16.00 -53.39 -0.77
N CYS A 449 -16.12 -52.29 -1.52
CA CYS A 449 -16.39 -50.96 -0.95
C CYS A 449 -17.71 -50.96 -0.17
N LYS A 450 -18.79 -51.51 -0.75
CA LYS A 450 -20.11 -51.61 -0.11
C LYS A 450 -20.01 -52.31 1.25
N LYS A 451 -19.46 -53.52 1.27
CA LYS A 451 -19.30 -54.33 2.50
C LYS A 451 -18.44 -53.65 3.57
N ARG A 452 -17.49 -52.80 3.17
CA ARG A 452 -16.51 -52.19 4.08
C ARG A 452 -16.97 -50.82 4.59
N PHE A 453 -17.58 -50.00 3.74
CA PHE A 453 -18.05 -48.65 4.07
C PHE A 453 -19.34 -48.66 4.88
N GLU A 454 -20.22 -49.64 4.70
CA GLU A 454 -21.43 -49.84 5.52
C GLU A 454 -21.11 -49.98 7.03
N LYS A 455 -19.88 -50.36 7.39
CA LYS A 455 -19.42 -50.46 8.79
C LYS A 455 -19.27 -49.10 9.47
N ILE A 456 -19.24 -48.00 8.71
CA ILE A 456 -18.99 -46.66 9.24
C ILE A 456 -20.33 -46.02 9.63
N LYS A 457 -20.66 -46.10 10.93
CA LYS A 457 -21.95 -45.62 11.49
C LYS A 457 -22.28 -44.13 11.22
N LYS A 458 -21.26 -43.33 10.89
CA LYS A 458 -21.41 -41.89 10.65
C LYS A 458 -21.82 -41.55 9.22
N ILE A 459 -21.77 -42.51 8.29
CA ILE A 459 -22.31 -42.34 6.93
C ILE A 459 -23.84 -42.34 6.99
N ASN A 460 -24.48 -41.38 6.31
CA ASN A 460 -25.94 -41.37 6.13
C ASN A 460 -26.31 -41.94 4.76
N ILE A 461 -25.74 -41.40 3.69
CA ILE A 461 -25.90 -41.91 2.31
C ILE A 461 -24.58 -42.51 1.84
N LEU A 462 -24.64 -43.71 1.27
CA LEU A 462 -23.53 -44.36 0.55
C LEU A 462 -23.97 -44.64 -0.88
N ASP A 463 -23.36 -43.95 -1.85
CA ASP A 463 -23.64 -44.11 -3.28
C ASP A 463 -22.35 -44.54 -3.99
N ILE A 464 -22.35 -45.74 -4.58
CA ILE A 464 -21.18 -46.31 -5.25
C ILE A 464 -21.54 -46.50 -6.72
N GLN A 465 -20.71 -45.96 -7.62
CA GLN A 465 -20.93 -46.01 -9.07
C GLN A 465 -19.70 -46.60 -9.77
N ILE A 466 -19.93 -47.53 -10.70
CA ILE A 466 -18.89 -48.00 -11.62
C ILE A 466 -18.72 -46.96 -12.73
N VAL A 467 -17.49 -46.53 -12.96
CA VAL A 467 -17.12 -45.50 -13.93
C VAL A 467 -16.03 -46.00 -14.88
N PRO A 468 -15.95 -45.49 -16.11
CA PRO A 468 -14.84 -45.81 -17.01
C PRO A 468 -13.51 -45.32 -16.41
N ASN A 469 -12.42 -46.03 -16.71
CA ASN A 469 -11.06 -45.62 -16.37
C ASN A 469 -10.58 -44.48 -17.29
N LYS A 470 -11.17 -43.30 -17.13
CA LYS A 470 -10.98 -42.14 -18.01
C LYS A 470 -10.96 -40.86 -17.18
N GLY A 471 -10.00 -39.96 -17.40
CA GLY A 471 -9.93 -38.68 -16.70
C GLY A 471 -9.61 -38.79 -15.20
N ARG A 472 -9.02 -39.92 -14.79
CA ARG A 472 -8.48 -40.20 -13.44
C ARG A 472 -9.52 -40.04 -12.33
N ASP A 473 -9.11 -39.51 -11.19
CA ASP A 473 -10.00 -39.23 -10.07
C ASP A 473 -10.87 -37.98 -10.27
N ILE A 474 -10.47 -37.08 -11.17
CA ILE A 474 -11.14 -35.80 -11.41
C ILE A 474 -12.43 -35.98 -12.23
N ALA A 475 -12.39 -36.72 -13.35
CA ALA A 475 -13.58 -36.87 -14.20
C ALA A 475 -14.78 -37.49 -13.46
N PRO A 476 -14.64 -38.57 -12.65
CA PRO A 476 -15.76 -39.09 -11.87
C PRO A 476 -16.38 -38.06 -10.92
N MET A 477 -15.56 -37.20 -10.30
CA MET A 477 -16.04 -36.14 -9.41
C MET A 477 -16.92 -35.12 -10.15
N PHE A 478 -16.52 -34.68 -11.34
CA PHE A 478 -17.23 -33.65 -12.10
C PHE A 478 -18.37 -34.21 -12.95
N VAL A 479 -18.16 -35.33 -13.64
CA VAL A 479 -19.09 -35.89 -14.63
C VAL A 479 -20.21 -36.70 -13.96
N VAL A 480 -19.88 -37.55 -12.99
CA VAL A 480 -20.86 -38.46 -12.36
C VAL A 480 -21.49 -37.83 -11.13
N PHE A 481 -20.66 -37.34 -10.22
CA PHE A 481 -21.14 -36.85 -8.93
C PHE A 481 -21.35 -35.33 -8.87
N GLY A 482 -20.95 -34.57 -9.90
CA GLY A 482 -20.96 -33.11 -9.85
C GLY A 482 -22.32 -32.49 -9.55
N SER A 483 -23.42 -33.05 -10.08
CA SER A 483 -24.78 -32.58 -9.80
C SER A 483 -25.23 -32.83 -8.36
N LYS A 484 -24.76 -33.92 -7.74
CA LYS A 484 -25.04 -34.29 -6.35
C LYS A 484 -24.17 -33.48 -5.38
N LEU A 485 -22.86 -33.39 -5.65
CA LEU A 485 -21.91 -32.65 -4.82
C LEU A 485 -22.26 -31.16 -4.72
N LYS A 486 -22.83 -30.57 -5.78
CA LYS A 486 -23.33 -29.18 -5.80
C LYS A 486 -24.39 -28.85 -4.73
N GLN A 487 -25.05 -29.87 -4.17
CA GLN A 487 -26.14 -29.69 -3.20
C GLN A 487 -25.64 -29.60 -1.74
N TYR A 488 -24.36 -29.87 -1.50
CA TYR A 488 -23.75 -29.86 -0.17
C TYR A 488 -23.10 -28.52 0.12
N GLU A 489 -23.00 -28.14 1.39
CA GLU A 489 -22.25 -26.94 1.81
C GLU A 489 -20.74 -27.18 1.77
N TYR A 490 -20.31 -28.38 2.18
CA TYR A 490 -18.90 -28.77 2.24
C TYR A 490 -18.68 -30.10 1.52
N ILE A 491 -17.59 -30.16 0.75
CA ILE A 491 -17.15 -31.37 0.06
C ILE A 491 -15.70 -31.70 0.41
N ALA A 492 -15.39 -32.99 0.52
CA ALA A 492 -14.03 -33.51 0.42
C ALA A 492 -13.87 -34.35 -0.84
N HIS A 493 -12.67 -34.34 -1.40
CA HIS A 493 -12.27 -35.25 -2.47
C HIS A 493 -11.05 -36.06 -2.03
N LEU A 494 -11.12 -37.38 -2.24
CA LEU A 494 -10.09 -38.34 -1.90
C LEU A 494 -9.90 -39.32 -3.06
N GLN A 495 -8.66 -39.80 -3.26
CA GLN A 495 -8.36 -40.76 -4.32
C GLN A 495 -7.38 -41.86 -3.88
N SER A 496 -7.58 -43.07 -4.40
CA SER A 496 -6.66 -44.17 -4.20
C SER A 496 -5.50 -43.98 -5.18
N LYS A 497 -4.35 -43.56 -4.67
CA LYS A 497 -3.17 -43.25 -5.48
C LYS A 497 -2.06 -44.28 -5.24
N LYS A 498 -1.44 -44.79 -6.30
CA LYS A 498 -0.13 -45.45 -6.23
C LYS A 498 0.86 -44.73 -7.14
N SER A 499 2.05 -44.37 -6.64
CA SER A 499 3.06 -43.72 -7.47
C SER A 499 3.85 -44.77 -8.26
N LYS A 500 3.94 -44.61 -9.59
CA LYS A 500 4.72 -45.50 -10.47
C LYS A 500 6.25 -45.31 -10.36
N TYR A 501 6.72 -44.31 -9.60
CA TYR A 501 8.14 -43.98 -9.49
C TYR A 501 8.96 -44.90 -8.56
N ASN A 502 8.35 -45.85 -7.81
CA ASN A 502 9.07 -46.70 -6.84
C ASN A 502 8.38 -48.06 -6.60
N ASN A 503 8.35 -48.99 -7.57
CA ASN A 503 7.95 -50.40 -7.36
C ASN A 503 6.70 -50.63 -6.48
N GLY A 504 5.64 -49.81 -6.63
CA GLY A 504 4.34 -50.04 -6.00
C GLY A 504 4.16 -49.54 -4.56
N ALA A 505 5.19 -49.01 -3.88
CA ALA A 505 5.03 -48.30 -2.62
C ALA A 505 4.85 -46.80 -2.90
N THR A 506 3.71 -46.21 -2.50
CA THR A 506 3.63 -44.76 -2.36
C THR A 506 4.54 -44.37 -1.20
N ASP A 507 5.70 -43.83 -1.53
CA ASP A 507 6.74 -43.33 -0.63
C ASP A 507 6.19 -42.20 0.25
N GLY A 508 5.32 -42.51 1.20
CA GLY A 508 4.68 -41.57 2.13
C GLY A 508 3.68 -40.55 1.54
N TRP A 509 3.73 -40.21 0.24
CA TRP A 509 2.95 -39.08 -0.33
C TRP A 509 1.43 -39.21 -0.09
N ARG A 510 0.85 -40.36 -0.41
CA ARG A 510 -0.58 -40.60 -0.21
C ARG A 510 -0.95 -40.52 1.28
N SER A 511 -0.19 -41.19 2.14
CA SER A 511 -0.40 -41.16 3.59
C SER A 511 -0.26 -39.74 4.16
N TYR A 512 0.69 -38.94 3.65
CA TYR A 512 0.85 -37.53 4.00
C TYR A 512 -0.41 -36.71 3.68
N LEU A 513 -0.98 -36.86 2.47
CA LEU A 513 -2.20 -36.15 2.09
C LEU A 513 -3.39 -36.54 2.98
N PHE A 514 -3.59 -37.85 3.19
CA PHE A 514 -4.65 -38.37 4.06
C PHE A 514 -4.52 -37.87 5.50
N ASN A 515 -3.33 -38.00 6.10
CA ASN A 515 -3.13 -37.65 7.49
C ASN A 515 -3.22 -36.13 7.73
N SER A 516 -2.87 -35.32 6.71
CA SER A 516 -3.01 -33.86 6.79
C SER A 516 -4.48 -33.40 6.77
N LEU A 517 -5.34 -34.05 5.98
CA LEU A 517 -6.75 -33.67 5.83
C LEU A 517 -7.69 -34.36 6.83
N PHE A 518 -7.33 -35.56 7.27
CA PHE A 518 -8.08 -36.38 8.21
C PHE A 518 -7.21 -36.66 9.43
N GLY A 519 -6.43 -37.73 9.44
CA GLY A 519 -5.44 -38.05 10.49
C GLY A 519 -6.07 -38.48 11.82
N ASN A 520 -6.85 -37.59 12.46
CA ASN A 520 -7.65 -37.82 13.65
C ASN A 520 -8.88 -36.88 13.70
N SER A 521 -9.84 -37.17 14.58
CA SER A 521 -11.07 -36.36 14.69
C SER A 521 -10.82 -34.90 15.09
N SER A 522 -9.78 -34.63 15.88
CA SER A 522 -9.44 -33.26 16.31
C SER A 522 -8.97 -32.41 15.11
N ASN A 523 -8.18 -33.00 14.21
CA ASN A 523 -7.71 -32.33 13.00
C ASN A 523 -8.89 -31.92 12.09
N ILE A 524 -9.85 -32.81 11.87
CA ILE A 524 -11.08 -32.52 11.10
C ILE A 524 -11.88 -31.40 11.79
N GLN A 525 -12.03 -31.44 13.13
CA GLN A 525 -12.69 -30.37 13.87
C GLN A 525 -11.98 -29.01 13.72
N LYS A 526 -10.64 -28.99 13.68
CA LYS A 526 -9.87 -27.76 13.43
C LYS A 526 -10.10 -27.23 12.02
N ILE A 527 -10.09 -28.10 11.00
CA ILE A 527 -10.39 -27.74 9.60
C ILE A 527 -11.78 -27.11 9.49
N PHE A 528 -12.81 -27.73 10.08
CA PHE A 528 -14.15 -27.15 10.06
C PHE A 528 -14.28 -25.89 10.94
N SER A 529 -13.50 -25.77 12.02
CA SER A 529 -13.42 -24.52 12.80
C SER A 529 -12.87 -23.37 11.96
N LEU A 530 -11.94 -23.63 11.03
CA LEU A 530 -11.45 -22.63 10.08
C LEU A 530 -12.57 -22.19 9.12
N PHE A 531 -13.28 -23.13 8.48
CA PHE A 531 -14.40 -22.81 7.58
C PHE A 531 -15.51 -22.00 8.28
N LEU A 532 -15.82 -22.32 9.53
CA LEU A 532 -16.84 -21.62 10.32
C LEU A 532 -16.34 -20.25 10.82
N GLY A 533 -15.05 -20.13 11.12
CA GLY A 533 -14.43 -18.89 11.60
C GLY A 533 -14.26 -17.82 10.53
N ASN A 534 -14.17 -18.20 9.24
CA ASN A 534 -14.07 -17.25 8.14
C ASN A 534 -14.77 -17.76 6.87
N LYS A 535 -15.88 -17.11 6.51
CA LYS A 535 -16.69 -17.44 5.32
C LYS A 535 -15.92 -17.30 3.99
N LYS A 536 -14.86 -16.48 3.96
CA LYS A 536 -14.00 -16.34 2.76
C LYS A 536 -13.06 -17.52 2.55
N ILE A 537 -12.93 -18.47 3.48
CA ILE A 537 -12.15 -19.69 3.20
C ILE A 537 -12.97 -20.60 2.28
N GLY A 538 -12.44 -20.85 1.09
CA GLY A 538 -13.08 -21.66 0.05
C GLY A 538 -12.53 -23.08 -0.04
N ILE A 539 -11.23 -23.27 0.14
CA ILE A 539 -10.58 -24.59 -0.01
C ILE A 539 -9.41 -24.75 0.98
N ILE A 540 -9.23 -25.96 1.51
CA ILE A 540 -8.17 -26.34 2.45
C ILE A 540 -7.50 -27.61 1.93
N TYR A 541 -6.18 -27.56 1.73
CA TYR A 541 -5.40 -28.69 1.22
C TYR A 541 -3.97 -28.71 1.78
N PRO A 542 -3.28 -29.87 1.76
CA PRO A 542 -1.91 -29.98 2.24
C PRO A 542 -0.92 -29.19 1.38
N GLN A 543 0.16 -28.71 2.01
CA GLN A 543 1.33 -28.20 1.29
C GLN A 543 1.83 -29.24 0.30
N MET A 544 2.44 -28.80 -0.80
CA MET A 544 3.06 -29.70 -1.77
C MET A 544 3.96 -30.72 -1.08
N TYR A 545 3.92 -31.99 -1.48
CA TYR A 545 4.76 -33.03 -0.88
C TYR A 545 6.25 -32.78 -1.16
N HIS A 546 7.12 -32.95 -0.17
CA HIS A 546 8.52 -32.50 -0.21
C HIS A 546 9.37 -33.07 -1.36
N ARG A 547 9.00 -34.22 -1.93
CA ARG A 547 9.71 -34.85 -3.07
C ARG A 547 9.19 -34.43 -4.44
N LEU A 548 8.08 -33.72 -4.52
CA LEU A 548 7.56 -33.22 -5.79
C LEU A 548 8.31 -31.95 -6.18
N PRO A 549 8.65 -31.79 -7.47
CA PRO A 549 9.41 -30.63 -7.91
C PRO A 549 8.58 -29.35 -7.91
N TYR A 550 9.12 -28.26 -7.35
CA TYR A 550 8.44 -26.96 -7.25
C TYR A 550 7.80 -26.47 -8.57
N PHE A 551 8.41 -26.75 -9.72
CA PHE A 551 7.92 -26.31 -11.04
C PHE A 551 6.60 -26.97 -11.46
N ALA A 552 6.16 -28.03 -10.78
CA ALA A 552 4.82 -28.59 -10.96
C ALA A 552 3.70 -27.62 -10.54
N CYS A 553 4.03 -26.58 -9.77
CA CYS A 553 3.12 -25.49 -9.36
C CYS A 553 2.95 -24.39 -10.43
N THR A 554 3.22 -24.72 -11.70
CA THR A 554 2.99 -23.86 -12.87
C THR A 554 2.03 -24.55 -13.85
N TRP A 555 1.71 -23.89 -14.95
CA TRP A 555 0.85 -24.49 -15.98
C TRP A 555 1.52 -25.63 -16.75
N LEU A 556 2.84 -25.61 -16.95
CA LEU A 556 3.54 -26.60 -17.76
C LEU A 556 2.82 -26.83 -19.11
N ALA A 557 2.63 -28.08 -19.54
CA ALA A 557 1.90 -28.44 -20.76
C ALA A 557 0.40 -28.05 -20.76
N ASN A 558 -0.16 -27.63 -19.61
CA ASN A 558 -1.59 -27.37 -19.42
C ASN A 558 -1.99 -25.93 -19.73
N ARG A 559 -1.05 -25.05 -20.06
CA ARG A 559 -1.27 -23.61 -20.24
C ARG A 559 -2.39 -23.31 -21.24
N THR A 560 -2.33 -23.92 -22.43
CA THR A 560 -3.28 -23.66 -23.52
C THR A 560 -4.71 -24.09 -23.15
N GLN A 561 -4.89 -25.30 -22.63
CA GLN A 561 -6.20 -25.80 -22.23
C GLN A 561 -6.73 -25.08 -20.98
N GLY A 562 -5.85 -24.72 -20.04
CA GLY A 562 -6.20 -23.87 -18.89
C GLY A 562 -6.73 -22.50 -19.32
N HIS A 563 -6.08 -21.85 -20.29
CA HIS A 563 -6.55 -20.58 -20.85
C HIS A 563 -7.93 -20.71 -21.50
N GLN A 564 -8.18 -21.78 -22.28
CA GLN A 564 -9.50 -22.04 -22.87
C GLN A 564 -10.61 -22.16 -21.82
N ILE A 565 -10.35 -22.84 -20.70
CA ILE A 565 -11.34 -23.01 -19.63
C ILE A 565 -11.54 -21.71 -18.84
N LEU A 566 -10.46 -20.99 -18.51
CA LEU A 566 -10.56 -19.70 -17.83
C LEU A 566 -11.33 -18.68 -18.68
N ASN A 567 -11.14 -18.66 -20.00
CA ASN A 567 -11.93 -17.83 -20.91
C ASN A 567 -13.42 -18.20 -20.88
N ARG A 568 -13.77 -19.50 -20.83
CA ARG A 568 -15.18 -19.95 -20.65
C ARG A 568 -15.78 -19.44 -19.33
N LEU A 569 -14.95 -19.31 -18.30
CA LEU A 569 -15.33 -18.75 -16.99
C LEU A 569 -15.24 -17.22 -16.92
N LYS A 570 -14.79 -16.54 -18.00
CA LYS A 570 -14.49 -15.10 -18.02
C LYS A 570 -13.47 -14.68 -16.95
N LEU A 571 -12.50 -15.54 -16.68
CA LEU A 571 -11.43 -15.32 -15.71
C LEU A 571 -10.08 -15.11 -16.42
N PRO A 572 -9.18 -14.25 -15.89
CA PRO A 572 -7.88 -13.99 -16.50
C PRO A 572 -6.91 -15.16 -16.28
N MET A 573 -5.94 -15.32 -17.19
CA MET A 573 -4.85 -16.28 -17.00
C MET A 573 -3.99 -15.92 -15.78
N VAL A 574 -3.63 -16.94 -15.00
CA VAL A 574 -2.65 -16.80 -13.91
C VAL A 574 -1.26 -17.07 -14.49
N GLU A 575 -0.31 -16.19 -14.18
CA GLU A 575 1.09 -16.30 -14.62
C GLU A 575 1.97 -16.79 -13.47
N GLY A 576 3.12 -17.37 -13.80
CA GLY A 576 4.10 -17.86 -12.82
C GLY A 576 3.59 -19.01 -11.95
N TYR A 577 3.97 -18.97 -10.67
CA TYR A 577 3.67 -20.01 -9.68
C TYR A 577 2.36 -19.74 -8.94
N PHE A 578 1.52 -20.77 -8.79
CA PHE A 578 0.26 -20.68 -8.06
C PHE A 578 -0.04 -21.94 -7.25
N ASN A 579 -0.78 -21.78 -6.16
CA ASN A 579 -1.11 -22.87 -5.25
C ASN A 579 -2.38 -23.60 -5.71
N PHE A 580 -2.35 -24.94 -5.65
CA PHE A 580 -3.50 -25.83 -5.88
C PHE A 580 -3.27 -27.15 -5.10
N PRO A 581 -4.30 -27.98 -4.87
CA PRO A 581 -4.15 -29.25 -4.17
C PRO A 581 -3.37 -30.27 -5.02
N VAL A 582 -2.04 -30.25 -4.95
CA VAL A 582 -1.18 -31.17 -5.70
C VAL A 582 -1.40 -32.62 -5.22
N GLY A 583 -1.96 -33.46 -6.08
CA GLY A 583 -2.48 -34.79 -5.75
C GLY A 583 -3.99 -34.83 -5.53
N SER A 584 -4.70 -33.75 -5.88
CA SER A 584 -6.15 -33.54 -5.94
C SER A 584 -6.94 -33.79 -4.65
N MET A 585 -6.33 -34.02 -3.49
CA MET A 585 -7.06 -34.22 -2.22
C MET A 585 -7.25 -32.91 -1.44
N PHE A 586 -8.49 -32.63 -1.02
CA PHE A 586 -8.83 -31.39 -0.31
C PHE A 586 -10.16 -31.46 0.45
N TRP A 587 -10.40 -30.47 1.30
CA TRP A 587 -11.72 -30.03 1.77
C TRP A 587 -12.08 -28.69 1.12
N ALA A 588 -13.32 -28.49 0.71
CA ALA A 588 -13.80 -27.24 0.11
C ALA A 588 -15.20 -26.87 0.56
N ARG A 589 -15.48 -25.57 0.56
CA ARG A 589 -16.84 -25.05 0.47
C ARG A 589 -17.30 -25.21 -0.97
N THR A 590 -18.46 -25.79 -1.18
CA THR A 590 -18.94 -26.11 -2.54
C THR A 590 -19.08 -24.87 -3.41
N ASP A 591 -19.53 -23.75 -2.85
CA ASP A 591 -19.66 -22.47 -3.56
C ASP A 591 -18.34 -22.00 -4.20
N ALA A 592 -17.20 -22.27 -3.56
CA ALA A 592 -15.89 -21.89 -4.10
C ALA A 592 -15.51 -22.69 -5.36
N LEU A 593 -16.06 -23.88 -5.54
CA LEU A 593 -15.82 -24.76 -6.70
C LEU A 593 -17.01 -24.82 -7.68
N LYS A 594 -18.13 -24.17 -7.33
CA LYS A 594 -19.35 -24.12 -8.12
C LYS A 594 -19.14 -23.65 -9.57
N PRO A 595 -18.28 -22.65 -9.87
CA PRO A 595 -18.00 -22.27 -11.26
C PRO A 595 -17.47 -23.44 -12.10
N LEU A 596 -16.62 -24.30 -11.52
CA LEU A 596 -16.08 -25.48 -12.22
C LEU A 596 -17.16 -26.55 -12.43
N PHE A 597 -18.01 -26.81 -11.44
CA PHE A 597 -19.12 -27.75 -11.59
C PHE A 597 -20.21 -27.27 -12.57
N ASN A 598 -20.28 -25.97 -12.84
CA ASN A 598 -21.24 -25.39 -13.79
C ASN A 598 -20.76 -25.47 -15.25
N LEU A 599 -19.51 -25.84 -15.50
CA LEU A 599 -19.01 -26.11 -16.84
C LEU A 599 -19.57 -27.42 -17.42
N ASN A 600 -20.19 -28.26 -16.59
CA ASN A 600 -20.90 -29.49 -16.95
C ASN A 600 -20.09 -30.39 -17.92
N PHE A 601 -18.85 -30.69 -17.54
CA PHE A 601 -17.97 -31.58 -18.31
C PHE A 601 -18.60 -32.95 -18.54
N LYS A 602 -18.29 -33.56 -19.68
CA LYS A 602 -18.72 -34.89 -20.07
C LYS A 602 -17.52 -35.82 -20.24
N TRP A 603 -17.78 -37.12 -20.37
CA TRP A 603 -16.72 -38.10 -20.55
C TRP A 603 -15.90 -37.88 -21.82
N GLU A 604 -16.50 -37.33 -22.88
CA GLU A 604 -15.85 -37.07 -24.16
C GLU A 604 -14.80 -35.97 -24.08
N ASP A 605 -14.92 -35.05 -23.11
CA ASP A 605 -13.96 -33.95 -22.89
C ASP A 605 -12.60 -34.44 -22.35
N PHE A 606 -12.57 -35.63 -21.76
CA PHE A 606 -11.36 -36.23 -21.25
C PHE A 606 -10.72 -37.13 -22.32
N PRO A 607 -9.37 -37.16 -22.45
CA PRO A 607 -8.71 -38.14 -23.31
C PRO A 607 -8.70 -39.54 -22.69
N GLU A 608 -8.43 -40.57 -23.49
CA GLU A 608 -8.16 -41.93 -23.00
C GLU A 608 -6.88 -41.98 -22.16
N GLU A 609 -6.83 -42.84 -21.13
CA GLU A 609 -5.62 -43.04 -20.32
C GLU A 609 -4.60 -43.92 -21.06
N ARG A 610 -3.54 -43.28 -21.58
CA ARG A 610 -2.39 -43.92 -22.26
C ARG A 610 -1.10 -43.81 -21.44
N GLY A 611 -1.22 -43.51 -20.15
CA GLY A 611 -0.07 -43.31 -19.26
C GLY A 611 0.50 -41.90 -19.26
N GLN A 612 -0.26 -40.90 -19.73
CA GLN A 612 0.15 -39.50 -19.72
C GLN A 612 0.51 -39.03 -18.29
N THR A 613 1.56 -38.23 -18.16
CA THR A 613 2.03 -37.72 -16.86
C THR A 613 1.57 -36.29 -16.56
N ASP A 614 1.19 -35.53 -17.59
CA ASP A 614 0.66 -34.15 -17.50
C ASP A 614 -0.09 -33.79 -18.81
N GLY A 615 -0.63 -32.58 -18.94
CA GLY A 615 -1.14 -32.06 -20.22
C GLY A 615 -2.51 -32.58 -20.66
N THR A 616 -3.35 -33.01 -19.71
CA THR A 616 -4.72 -33.46 -19.98
C THR A 616 -5.73 -32.63 -19.20
N LEU A 617 -7.01 -32.69 -19.59
CA LEU A 617 -8.08 -31.94 -18.91
C LEU A 617 -8.14 -32.22 -17.40
N ALA A 618 -7.84 -33.45 -16.96
CA ALA A 618 -7.78 -33.79 -15.54
C ALA A 618 -6.71 -32.96 -14.79
N HIS A 619 -5.52 -32.80 -15.38
CA HIS A 619 -4.42 -32.01 -14.81
C HIS A 619 -4.70 -30.49 -14.86
N VAL A 620 -5.45 -30.03 -15.86
CA VAL A 620 -5.94 -28.64 -15.93
C VAL A 620 -6.94 -28.39 -14.80
N LEU A 621 -7.93 -29.26 -14.63
CA LEU A 621 -8.94 -29.12 -13.58
C LEU A 621 -8.32 -29.21 -12.18
N GLU A 622 -7.34 -30.08 -11.96
CA GLU A 622 -6.59 -30.15 -10.70
C GLU A 622 -5.97 -28.79 -10.33
N ARG A 623 -5.34 -28.10 -11.29
CA ARG A 623 -4.79 -26.74 -11.11
C ARG A 623 -5.88 -25.71 -10.85
N LEU A 624 -6.99 -25.80 -11.57
CA LEU A 624 -8.11 -24.89 -11.43
C LEU A 624 -8.81 -24.97 -10.06
N LEU A 625 -8.68 -26.08 -9.33
CA LEU A 625 -9.17 -26.20 -7.94
C LEU A 625 -8.51 -25.19 -6.99
N GLY A 626 -7.30 -24.72 -7.30
CA GLY A 626 -6.64 -23.64 -6.55
C GLY A 626 -6.88 -22.25 -7.16
N VAL A 627 -6.87 -22.16 -8.50
CA VAL A 627 -6.99 -20.89 -9.24
C VAL A 627 -8.39 -20.28 -9.13
N VAL A 628 -9.44 -21.07 -9.35
CA VAL A 628 -10.81 -20.55 -9.42
C VAL A 628 -11.28 -19.97 -8.08
N PRO A 629 -11.15 -20.66 -6.93
CA PRO A 629 -11.53 -20.08 -5.63
C PRO A 629 -10.86 -18.73 -5.38
N ALA A 630 -9.57 -18.62 -5.67
CA ALA A 630 -8.80 -17.40 -5.50
C ALA A 630 -9.34 -16.25 -6.37
N GLN A 631 -9.66 -16.51 -7.63
CA GLN A 631 -10.17 -15.50 -8.56
C GLN A 631 -11.63 -15.11 -8.31
N THR A 632 -12.40 -15.96 -7.63
CA THR A 632 -13.80 -15.69 -7.27
C THR A 632 -13.97 -15.20 -5.82
N GLY A 633 -12.90 -14.68 -5.20
CA GLY A 633 -12.96 -13.99 -3.91
C GLY A 633 -12.82 -14.88 -2.66
N TYR A 634 -12.48 -16.16 -2.82
CA TYR A 634 -12.18 -17.07 -1.72
C TYR A 634 -10.67 -17.20 -1.46
N ASN A 635 -10.31 -17.42 -0.20
CA ASN A 635 -8.97 -17.75 0.24
C ASN A 635 -8.78 -19.27 0.33
N SER A 636 -7.58 -19.72 0.02
CA SER A 636 -7.10 -21.09 0.26
C SER A 636 -6.38 -21.19 1.61
N ILE A 637 -6.45 -22.34 2.28
CA ILE A 637 -5.52 -22.69 3.36
C ILE A 637 -4.64 -23.83 2.90
N VAL A 638 -3.33 -23.61 2.95
CA VAL A 638 -2.30 -24.61 2.67
C VAL A 638 -1.80 -25.14 4.00
N LEU A 639 -2.02 -26.42 4.30
CA LEU A 639 -1.63 -27.04 5.56
C LEU A 639 -0.14 -27.41 5.54
N LYS A 640 0.64 -26.77 6.42
CA LYS A 640 2.10 -26.89 6.46
C LYS A 640 2.54 -28.30 6.88
N GLU A 641 3.53 -28.85 6.18
CA GLU A 641 4.19 -30.10 6.59
C GLU A 641 5.18 -29.85 7.74
N ARG A 642 5.14 -30.73 8.75
CA ARG A 642 5.98 -30.61 9.95
C ARG A 642 7.27 -31.42 9.88
N GLU A 643 7.21 -32.61 9.28
CA GLU A 643 8.37 -33.50 9.15
C GLU A 643 9.43 -32.90 8.22
N ASN A 644 8.99 -32.23 7.15
CA ASN A 644 9.83 -31.53 6.18
C ASN A 644 9.44 -30.05 6.13
N PRO A 645 9.86 -29.23 7.13
CA PRO A 645 9.41 -27.86 7.24
C PRO A 645 9.91 -27.02 6.06
N SER A 646 9.00 -26.24 5.49
CA SER A 646 9.27 -25.29 4.41
C SER A 646 8.49 -24.02 4.68
N TRP A 647 9.11 -22.85 4.49
CA TRP A 647 8.39 -21.57 4.58
C TRP A 647 7.73 -21.20 3.25
N SER A 648 8.22 -21.75 2.13
CA SER A 648 7.59 -21.58 0.82
C SER A 648 6.49 -22.63 0.63
N THR A 649 5.32 -22.23 0.10
CA THR A 649 4.29 -23.20 -0.31
C THR A 649 4.76 -24.09 -1.46
N TYR A 650 5.67 -23.57 -2.29
CA TYR A 650 6.30 -24.25 -3.43
C TYR A 650 7.61 -24.97 -3.08
N ARG A 651 8.15 -24.73 -1.86
CA ARG A 651 9.39 -25.33 -1.35
C ARG A 651 10.69 -24.88 -2.02
N PHE A 652 10.74 -23.65 -2.52
CA PHE A 652 11.98 -23.06 -3.07
C PHE A 652 13.16 -23.12 -2.10
N ASP A 653 12.91 -22.95 -0.80
CA ASP A 653 13.94 -22.99 0.24
C ASP A 653 14.60 -24.34 0.44
N THR A 654 13.88 -25.43 0.17
CA THR A 654 14.44 -26.77 0.30
C THR A 654 14.96 -27.33 -1.02
N GLN A 655 14.36 -26.92 -2.16
CA GLN A 655 14.67 -27.50 -3.48
C GLN A 655 15.53 -26.62 -4.40
N TYR A 656 15.47 -25.28 -4.27
CA TYR A 656 16.16 -24.35 -5.15
C TYR A 656 17.31 -23.61 -4.46
N PHE A 657 17.09 -22.98 -3.30
CA PHE A 657 18.10 -22.17 -2.61
C PHE A 657 19.29 -22.96 -2.02
N ASN A 658 19.30 -24.29 -2.14
CA ASN A 658 20.46 -25.10 -1.78
C ASN A 658 21.47 -25.24 -2.94
N ARG A 659 21.21 -24.65 -4.11
CA ARG A 659 22.07 -24.72 -5.30
C ARG A 659 23.10 -23.58 -5.28
N ASN A 660 24.35 -23.91 -4.95
CA ASN A 660 25.48 -23.01 -5.08
C ASN A 660 26.27 -23.29 -6.38
N ILE A 661 27.34 -22.54 -6.63
CA ILE A 661 28.18 -22.75 -7.82
C ILE A 661 28.71 -24.19 -7.94
N ASP A 662 29.09 -24.82 -6.83
CA ASP A 662 29.61 -26.19 -6.82
C ASP A 662 28.56 -27.21 -7.23
N PHE A 663 27.29 -26.98 -6.89
CA PHE A 663 26.19 -27.79 -7.37
C PHE A 663 26.17 -27.81 -8.91
N TYR A 664 26.19 -26.65 -9.56
CA TYR A 664 26.17 -26.58 -11.03
C TYR A 664 27.43 -27.18 -11.65
N LYS A 665 28.61 -26.83 -11.13
CA LYS A 665 29.89 -27.40 -11.57
C LYS A 665 29.90 -28.93 -11.49
N SER A 666 29.38 -29.51 -10.40
CA SER A 666 29.32 -30.97 -10.22
C SER A 666 28.39 -31.68 -11.22
N LYS A 667 27.33 -31.01 -11.70
CA LYS A 667 26.43 -31.57 -12.72
C LYS A 667 27.06 -31.51 -14.11
N ILE A 668 27.79 -30.42 -14.40
CA ILE A 668 28.48 -30.19 -15.66
C ILE A 668 29.73 -31.07 -15.81
N ASN A 669 30.52 -31.25 -14.74
CA ASN A 669 31.80 -31.98 -14.76
C ASN A 669 31.66 -33.52 -14.89
N GLN A 670 30.45 -34.03 -15.11
CA GLN A 670 30.27 -35.47 -15.33
C GLN A 670 30.89 -35.87 -16.67
N GLU A 671 31.68 -36.96 -16.70
CA GLU A 671 32.39 -37.40 -17.91
C GLU A 671 31.46 -37.66 -19.10
N LYS A 672 30.27 -38.19 -18.83
CA LYS A 672 29.25 -38.45 -19.85
C LYS A 672 28.64 -37.20 -20.48
N ILE A 673 28.72 -36.06 -19.80
CA ILE A 673 28.25 -34.79 -20.35
C ILE A 673 29.30 -34.24 -21.30
N LYS A 674 28.92 -34.00 -22.55
CA LYS A 674 29.78 -33.47 -23.61
C LYS A 674 29.36 -32.06 -24.02
N ILE A 675 28.06 -31.78 -23.99
CA ILE A 675 27.49 -30.49 -24.39
C ILE A 675 26.74 -29.86 -23.21
N VAL A 676 26.97 -28.57 -22.99
CA VAL A 676 26.20 -27.73 -22.07
C VAL A 676 25.48 -26.68 -22.91
N ALA A 677 24.16 -26.75 -22.95
CA ALA A 677 23.31 -25.82 -23.64
C ALA A 677 22.72 -24.79 -22.68
N PHE A 678 22.69 -23.53 -23.09
CA PHE A 678 22.09 -22.43 -22.34
C PHE A 678 20.96 -21.80 -23.13
N ASP A 679 19.84 -21.51 -22.47
CA ASP A 679 18.95 -20.47 -22.95
C ASP A 679 19.58 -19.08 -22.75
N ILE A 680 19.08 -18.08 -23.49
CA ILE A 680 19.61 -16.72 -23.50
C ILE A 680 18.83 -15.81 -22.55
N PHE A 681 17.51 -15.71 -22.67
CA PHE A 681 16.73 -14.66 -22.01
C PHE A 681 16.16 -15.14 -20.67
N ASP A 682 16.23 -14.29 -19.66
CA ASP A 682 16.00 -14.64 -18.25
C ASP A 682 16.92 -15.77 -17.72
N THR A 683 17.90 -16.22 -18.52
CA THR A 683 18.92 -17.23 -18.21
C THR A 683 20.33 -16.66 -18.24
N LEU A 684 20.86 -16.24 -19.40
CA LEU A 684 22.15 -15.56 -19.50
C LEU A 684 22.01 -14.05 -19.39
N LEU A 685 20.92 -13.52 -19.94
CA LEU A 685 20.55 -12.12 -19.94
C LEU A 685 19.28 -11.92 -19.12
N ILE A 686 19.12 -10.78 -18.48
CA ILE A 686 17.93 -10.40 -17.71
C ILE A 686 17.49 -8.98 -18.07
N ARG A 687 16.18 -8.75 -18.05
CA ARG A 687 15.58 -7.41 -18.27
C ARG A 687 15.21 -6.72 -16.95
N PRO A 688 15.16 -5.38 -16.91
CA PRO A 688 14.59 -4.63 -15.79
C PRO A 688 13.05 -4.59 -15.81
N LEU A 689 12.40 -5.30 -16.74
CA LEU A 689 10.94 -5.41 -16.84
C LEU A 689 10.43 -6.65 -16.12
N LEU A 690 9.23 -6.57 -15.54
CA LEU A 690 8.59 -7.71 -14.87
C LEU A 690 7.85 -8.60 -15.87
N ASN A 691 7.40 -8.03 -16.99
CA ASN A 691 6.88 -8.75 -18.14
C ASN A 691 7.74 -8.43 -19.39
N PRO A 692 8.42 -9.42 -20.00
CA PRO A 692 9.23 -9.21 -21.19
C PRO A 692 8.45 -8.58 -22.37
N ASP A 693 7.16 -8.88 -22.53
CA ASP A 693 6.34 -8.31 -23.62
C ASP A 693 6.15 -6.79 -23.53
N HIS A 694 6.47 -6.17 -22.37
CA HIS A 694 6.33 -4.73 -22.20
C HIS A 694 7.46 -3.93 -22.88
N THR A 695 8.50 -4.57 -23.45
CA THR A 695 9.43 -3.89 -24.37
C THR A 695 8.67 -3.24 -25.54
N LYS A 696 7.66 -3.94 -26.08
CA LYS A 696 6.76 -3.43 -27.14
C LYS A 696 6.02 -2.15 -26.71
N ARG A 697 5.68 -2.01 -25.43
CA ARG A 697 5.06 -0.79 -24.90
C ARG A 697 6.03 0.38 -24.90
N ILE A 698 7.30 0.13 -24.56
CA ILE A 698 8.36 1.15 -24.61
C ILE A 698 8.62 1.60 -26.04
N VAL A 699 8.65 0.64 -26.99
CA VAL A 699 8.73 0.95 -28.43
C VAL A 699 7.57 1.87 -28.81
N ALA A 700 6.33 1.48 -28.52
CA ALA A 700 5.15 2.30 -28.84
C ALA A 700 5.21 3.71 -28.24
N LEU A 701 5.70 3.87 -27.01
CA LEU A 701 5.85 5.17 -26.34
C LEU A 701 6.99 6.02 -26.93
N SER A 702 7.96 5.41 -27.60
CA SER A 702 9.10 6.10 -28.22
C SER A 702 8.82 6.56 -29.65
N LEU A 703 7.63 6.31 -30.18
CA LEU A 703 7.22 6.64 -31.55
C LEU A 703 6.32 7.88 -31.59
N ASP A 704 6.26 8.54 -32.75
CA ASP A 704 5.25 9.56 -33.03
C ASP A 704 3.83 8.96 -33.02
N ASN A 705 2.81 9.81 -32.85
CA ASN A 705 1.42 9.37 -32.68
C ASN A 705 0.90 8.45 -33.81
N GLU A 706 1.27 8.71 -35.07
CA GLU A 706 0.80 7.91 -36.21
C GLU A 706 1.45 6.52 -36.18
N SER A 707 2.77 6.47 -36.03
CA SER A 707 3.55 5.24 -35.95
C SER A 707 3.16 4.40 -34.72
N LYS A 708 2.90 5.04 -33.58
CA LYS A 708 2.43 4.39 -32.35
C LYS A 708 1.11 3.66 -32.55
N ILE A 709 0.10 4.34 -33.11
CA ILE A 709 -1.23 3.74 -33.36
C ILE A 709 -1.10 2.53 -34.30
N ALA A 710 -0.29 2.66 -35.35
CA ALA A 710 -0.04 1.55 -36.28
C ALA A 710 0.65 0.38 -35.59
N PHE A 711 1.69 0.65 -34.79
CA PHE A 711 2.46 -0.36 -34.06
C PHE A 711 1.58 -1.13 -33.08
N GLU A 712 0.87 -0.43 -32.19
CA GLU A 712 -0.03 -1.05 -31.19
C GLU A 712 -1.12 -1.90 -31.84
N LYS A 713 -1.64 -1.47 -33.00
CA LYS A 713 -2.70 -2.19 -33.72
C LYS A 713 -2.20 -3.42 -34.46
N TYR A 714 -1.08 -3.31 -35.19
CA TYR A 714 -0.72 -4.31 -36.19
C TYR A 714 0.51 -5.15 -35.84
N ARG A 715 1.41 -4.73 -34.94
CA ARG A 715 2.68 -5.45 -34.68
C ARG A 715 2.48 -6.88 -34.17
N GLY A 716 1.53 -7.10 -33.26
CA GLY A 716 1.21 -8.43 -32.74
C GLY A 716 0.45 -9.31 -33.75
N ILE A 717 -0.39 -8.69 -34.58
CA ILE A 717 -1.11 -9.36 -35.68
C ILE A 717 -0.11 -9.80 -36.74
N ALA A 718 0.84 -8.94 -37.11
CA ALA A 718 1.87 -9.23 -38.10
C ALA A 718 2.71 -10.45 -37.72
N GLU A 719 3.10 -10.56 -36.45
CA GLU A 719 3.81 -11.75 -35.95
C GLU A 719 2.96 -13.02 -36.04
N SER A 720 1.71 -12.94 -35.61
CA SER A 720 0.79 -14.08 -35.62
C SER A 720 0.50 -14.56 -37.05
N GLU A 721 0.20 -13.64 -37.96
CA GLU A 721 -0.07 -13.94 -39.37
C GLU A 721 1.18 -14.46 -40.09
N SER A 722 2.36 -13.92 -39.80
CA SER A 722 3.62 -14.41 -40.38
C SER A 722 3.89 -15.85 -39.96
N ARG A 723 3.61 -16.20 -38.70
CA ARG A 723 3.78 -17.57 -38.18
C ARG A 723 2.81 -18.54 -38.85
N ILE A 724 1.58 -18.10 -39.13
CA ILE A 724 0.59 -18.87 -39.90
C ILE A 724 1.05 -19.05 -41.35
N LYS A 725 1.50 -17.98 -42.02
CA LYS A 725 1.99 -18.01 -43.42
C LYS A 725 3.16 -18.98 -43.63
N LYS A 726 4.05 -19.12 -42.64
CA LYS A 726 5.17 -20.08 -42.68
C LYS A 726 4.77 -21.52 -42.31
N GLY A 727 3.48 -21.83 -42.22
CA GLY A 727 3.00 -23.17 -41.87
C GLY A 727 3.35 -23.58 -40.43
N GLY A 728 3.42 -22.61 -39.51
CA GLY A 728 3.76 -22.85 -38.10
C GLY A 728 5.26 -22.85 -37.78
N LYS A 729 6.15 -22.69 -38.77
CA LYS A 729 7.57 -22.42 -38.52
C LYS A 729 7.74 -21.07 -37.83
N ASP A 730 8.83 -20.92 -37.09
CA ASP A 730 9.09 -19.65 -36.41
C ASP A 730 9.42 -18.51 -37.40
N VAL A 731 9.26 -17.28 -36.92
CA VAL A 731 9.37 -16.05 -37.71
C VAL A 731 10.53 -15.20 -37.25
N SER A 732 11.17 -14.51 -38.19
CA SER A 732 12.18 -13.48 -37.93
C SER A 732 11.54 -12.10 -37.83
N ILE A 733 12.28 -11.14 -37.28
CA ILE A 733 11.88 -9.73 -37.23
C ILE A 733 11.61 -9.17 -38.64
N ASN A 734 12.37 -9.58 -39.65
CA ASN A 734 12.16 -9.14 -41.02
C ASN A 734 10.81 -9.63 -41.56
N ASP A 735 10.47 -10.91 -41.34
CA ASP A 735 9.17 -11.45 -41.76
C ASP A 735 8.02 -10.68 -41.11
N ILE A 736 8.18 -10.34 -39.82
CA ILE A 736 7.20 -9.58 -39.06
C ILE A 736 7.03 -8.18 -39.66
N TYR A 737 8.12 -7.48 -39.96
CA TYR A 737 8.06 -6.11 -40.47
C TYR A 737 7.61 -6.02 -41.93
N ASP A 738 7.91 -7.03 -42.76
CA ASP A 738 7.33 -7.18 -44.09
C ASP A 738 5.80 -7.30 -44.01
N GLN A 739 5.29 -8.12 -43.09
CA GLN A 739 3.85 -8.25 -42.86
C GLN A 739 3.25 -7.00 -42.23
N PHE A 740 3.96 -6.36 -41.30
CA PHE A 740 3.54 -5.12 -40.67
C PHE A 740 3.39 -3.98 -41.68
N GLN A 741 4.30 -3.87 -42.66
CA GLN A 741 4.19 -2.90 -43.75
C GLN A 741 2.92 -3.11 -44.56
N GLN A 742 2.62 -4.36 -44.94
CA GLN A 742 1.41 -4.71 -45.70
C GLN A 742 0.12 -4.35 -44.94
N LEU A 743 0.09 -4.60 -43.62
CA LEU A 743 -1.08 -4.33 -42.76
C LEU A 743 -1.26 -2.84 -42.45
N SER A 744 -0.17 -2.15 -42.11
CA SER A 744 -0.19 -0.75 -41.68
C SER A 744 -0.30 0.23 -42.85
N LYS A 745 0.15 -0.18 -44.05
CA LYS A 745 0.29 0.67 -45.24
C LYS A 745 1.18 1.90 -45.02
N LEU A 746 2.05 1.86 -44.02
CA LEU A 746 3.03 2.92 -43.78
C LEU A 746 4.15 2.89 -44.85
N PRO A 747 4.75 4.04 -45.18
CA PRO A 747 5.93 4.10 -46.03
C PRO A 747 7.07 3.24 -45.48
N GLU A 748 7.87 2.64 -46.37
CA GLU A 748 9.00 1.78 -46.02
C GLU A 748 9.99 2.46 -45.05
N SER A 749 10.26 3.76 -45.25
CA SER A 749 11.14 4.54 -44.37
C SER A 749 10.62 4.60 -42.92
N LYS A 750 9.30 4.74 -42.72
CA LYS A 750 8.70 4.73 -41.38
C LYS A 750 8.73 3.34 -40.76
N VAL A 751 8.45 2.29 -41.55
CA VAL A 751 8.51 0.90 -41.09
C VAL A 751 9.94 0.55 -40.63
N HIS A 752 10.94 0.91 -41.42
CA HIS A 752 12.34 0.72 -41.07
C HIS A 752 12.73 1.49 -39.79
N TYR A 753 12.26 2.73 -39.65
CA TYR A 753 12.45 3.50 -38.42
C TYR A 753 11.86 2.80 -37.19
N ILE A 754 10.62 2.32 -37.27
CA ILE A 754 9.95 1.58 -36.18
C ILE A 754 10.75 0.31 -35.82
N GLN A 755 11.18 -0.45 -36.84
CA GLN A 755 12.02 -1.64 -36.64
C GLN A 755 13.30 -1.29 -35.89
N LYS A 756 14.01 -0.23 -36.30
CA LYS A 756 15.25 0.20 -35.64
C LYS A 756 15.03 0.63 -34.19
N ILE A 757 13.87 1.23 -33.87
CA ILE A 757 13.50 1.53 -32.49
C ILE A 757 13.27 0.24 -31.69
N GLU A 758 12.55 -0.75 -32.24
CA GLU A 758 12.36 -2.06 -31.57
C GLU A 758 13.70 -2.77 -31.32
N GLU A 759 14.59 -2.81 -32.32
CA GLU A 759 15.94 -3.38 -32.18
C GLU A 759 16.74 -2.68 -31.07
N LYS A 760 16.74 -1.33 -31.04
CA LYS A 760 17.44 -0.55 -30.01
C LYS A 760 16.89 -0.81 -28.62
N VAL A 761 15.56 -0.82 -28.46
CA VAL A 761 14.91 -1.06 -27.17
C VAL A 761 15.21 -2.48 -26.68
N GLU A 762 15.17 -3.49 -27.55
CA GLU A 762 15.52 -4.85 -27.17
C GLU A 762 16.98 -4.95 -26.70
N ILE A 763 17.95 -4.38 -27.46
CA ILE A 763 19.39 -4.41 -27.10
C ILE A 763 19.65 -3.72 -25.77
N SER A 764 19.07 -2.53 -25.55
CA SER A 764 19.24 -1.76 -24.31
C SER A 764 18.50 -2.35 -23.11
N SER A 765 17.53 -3.24 -23.32
CA SER A 765 16.73 -3.81 -22.24
C SER A 765 17.41 -4.93 -21.46
N VAL A 766 18.57 -5.42 -21.90
CA VAL A 766 19.19 -6.62 -21.33
C VAL A 766 20.51 -6.35 -20.62
N SER A 767 20.75 -7.09 -19.55
CA SER A 767 22.06 -7.14 -18.89
C SER A 767 22.46 -8.57 -18.51
N ALA A 768 23.74 -8.87 -18.37
CA ALA A 768 24.22 -10.20 -17.99
C ALA A 768 23.77 -10.68 -16.58
N ARG A 769 23.45 -11.97 -16.47
CA ARG A 769 23.37 -12.73 -15.21
C ARG A 769 24.74 -13.31 -14.90
N GLN A 770 25.57 -12.54 -14.21
CA GLN A 770 27.01 -12.81 -14.01
C GLN A 770 27.31 -14.23 -13.47
N GLU A 771 26.50 -14.74 -12.54
CA GLU A 771 26.66 -16.09 -11.99
C GLU A 771 26.45 -17.20 -13.03
N ILE A 772 25.57 -16.99 -14.02
CA ILE A 772 25.35 -17.95 -15.11
C ILE A 772 26.47 -17.83 -16.15
N VAL A 773 26.95 -16.62 -16.43
CA VAL A 773 28.14 -16.39 -17.28
C VAL A 773 29.36 -17.11 -16.69
N GLN A 774 29.53 -17.10 -15.36
CA GLN A 774 30.58 -17.88 -14.69
C GLN A 774 30.42 -19.40 -14.89
N ILE A 775 29.19 -19.92 -14.92
CA ILE A 775 28.90 -21.34 -15.20
C ILE A 775 29.23 -21.67 -16.66
N LEU A 776 28.87 -20.79 -17.60
CA LEU A 776 29.17 -20.92 -19.02
C LEU A 776 30.69 -20.95 -19.25
N ASN A 777 31.43 -19.99 -18.69
CA ASN A 777 32.88 -19.93 -18.75
C ASN A 777 33.54 -21.17 -18.13
N TYR A 778 33.01 -21.65 -17.00
CA TYR A 778 33.49 -22.89 -16.39
C TYR A 778 33.32 -24.10 -17.32
N ALA A 779 32.15 -24.27 -17.95
CA ALA A 779 31.88 -25.38 -18.86
C ALA A 779 32.89 -25.38 -20.03
N LYS A 780 33.16 -24.20 -20.60
CA LYS A 780 34.16 -24.02 -21.65
C LYS A 780 35.57 -24.37 -21.17
N ASN A 781 35.97 -23.88 -20.00
CA ASN A 781 37.31 -24.08 -19.44
C ASN A 781 37.65 -25.55 -19.15
N ILE A 782 36.67 -26.37 -18.79
CA ILE A 782 36.88 -27.82 -18.60
C ILE A 782 36.73 -28.63 -19.89
N GLY A 783 36.68 -27.97 -21.05
CA GLY A 783 36.63 -28.59 -22.37
C GLY A 783 35.26 -29.15 -22.77
N LYS A 784 34.15 -28.73 -22.15
CA LYS A 784 32.82 -29.05 -22.68
C LYS A 784 32.51 -28.12 -23.86
N LYS A 785 31.74 -28.64 -24.82
CA LYS A 785 31.16 -27.82 -25.88
C LYS A 785 30.00 -27.00 -25.29
N VAL A 786 30.00 -25.70 -25.51
CA VAL A 786 28.98 -24.76 -25.03
C VAL A 786 28.14 -24.31 -26.22
N ILE A 787 26.82 -24.48 -26.13
CA ILE A 787 25.89 -24.02 -27.17
C ILE A 787 24.81 -23.14 -26.59
N LEU A 788 24.32 -22.20 -27.38
CA LEU A 788 23.19 -21.33 -27.03
C LEU A 788 21.97 -21.74 -27.85
N ILE A 789 20.81 -21.87 -27.20
CA ILE A 789 19.56 -22.29 -27.85
C ILE A 789 18.41 -21.41 -27.36
N SER A 790 17.79 -20.63 -28.23
CA SER A 790 16.70 -19.72 -27.84
C SER A 790 15.57 -19.65 -28.87
N ASP A 791 14.34 -19.49 -28.36
CA ASP A 791 13.16 -19.18 -29.17
C ASP A 791 13.07 -17.67 -29.31
N MET A 792 13.46 -17.13 -30.46
CA MET A 792 13.66 -15.70 -30.64
C MET A 792 13.43 -15.24 -32.07
N PHE A 793 12.67 -14.15 -32.23
CA PHE A 793 12.40 -13.55 -33.53
C PHE A 793 13.53 -12.61 -34.00
N LEU A 794 14.39 -12.14 -33.10
CA LEU A 794 15.52 -11.27 -33.44
C LEU A 794 16.57 -12.02 -34.27
N THR A 795 17.26 -11.28 -35.14
CA THR A 795 18.32 -11.85 -35.98
C THR A 795 19.54 -12.23 -35.15
N LYS A 796 20.34 -13.15 -35.69
CA LYS A 796 21.61 -13.55 -35.09
C LYS A 796 22.52 -12.39 -34.71
N ASP A 797 22.70 -11.42 -35.61
CA ASP A 797 23.59 -10.26 -35.39
C ASP A 797 23.15 -9.40 -34.18
N ILE A 798 21.84 -9.24 -34.00
CA ILE A 798 21.27 -8.51 -32.84
C ILE A 798 21.56 -9.28 -31.55
N ILE A 799 21.36 -10.59 -31.55
CA ILE A 799 21.62 -11.44 -30.38
C ILE A 799 23.10 -11.46 -30.02
N GLU A 800 23.99 -11.61 -31.00
CA GLU A 800 25.43 -11.55 -30.76
C GLU A 800 25.85 -10.17 -30.22
N THR A 801 25.27 -9.08 -30.74
CA THR A 801 25.48 -7.72 -30.19
C THR A 801 25.07 -7.64 -28.71
N MET A 802 23.90 -8.17 -28.34
CA MET A 802 23.44 -8.22 -26.94
C MET A 802 24.42 -8.98 -26.04
N LEU A 803 24.91 -10.13 -26.50
CA LEU A 803 25.84 -10.98 -25.74
C LEU A 803 27.19 -10.27 -25.55
N PHE A 804 27.78 -9.72 -26.62
CA PHE A 804 29.07 -9.05 -26.58
C PHE A 804 29.06 -7.79 -25.70
N GLN A 805 28.01 -6.96 -25.80
CA GLN A 805 27.86 -5.78 -24.93
C GLN A 805 27.75 -6.13 -23.45
N ASN A 806 27.37 -7.37 -23.16
CA ASN A 806 27.19 -7.91 -21.82
C ASN A 806 28.37 -8.78 -21.35
N GLY A 807 29.50 -8.75 -22.06
CA GLY A 807 30.71 -9.49 -21.68
C GLY A 807 30.58 -11.01 -21.84
N ILE A 808 29.67 -11.46 -22.72
CA ILE A 808 29.52 -12.85 -23.11
C ILE A 808 30.05 -12.98 -24.52
N ASP A 809 31.18 -13.66 -24.69
CA ASP A 809 31.92 -13.77 -25.96
C ASP A 809 32.38 -15.21 -26.28
N THR A 810 31.99 -16.18 -25.45
CA THR A 810 32.50 -17.55 -25.50
C THR A 810 31.39 -18.60 -25.63
N TRP A 811 31.10 -19.03 -26.85
CA TRP A 811 30.28 -20.21 -27.16
C TRP A 811 30.80 -20.91 -28.42
N ASP A 812 30.40 -22.15 -28.65
CA ASP A 812 30.77 -22.90 -29.87
C ASP A 812 29.74 -22.72 -30.98
N ASN A 813 28.44 -22.76 -30.66
CA ASN A 813 27.36 -22.63 -31.62
C ASN A 813 26.16 -21.87 -31.02
N LEU A 814 25.47 -21.09 -31.87
CA LEU A 814 24.23 -20.37 -31.54
C LEU A 814 23.09 -20.88 -32.43
N TYR A 815 22.03 -21.39 -31.81
CA TYR A 815 20.84 -21.95 -32.46
C TYR A 815 19.62 -21.08 -32.15
N LEU A 816 19.18 -20.30 -33.14
CA LEU A 816 17.97 -19.48 -33.04
C LEU A 816 16.81 -20.13 -33.78
N SER A 817 15.62 -20.08 -33.16
CA SER A 817 14.42 -20.69 -33.73
C SER A 817 13.97 -20.06 -35.04
N SER A 818 14.10 -18.74 -35.18
CA SER A 818 13.76 -17.99 -36.40
C SER A 818 14.69 -18.32 -37.57
N ASP A 819 15.99 -18.46 -37.34
CA ASP A 819 16.98 -18.83 -38.36
C ASP A 819 16.77 -20.26 -38.88
N ILE A 820 16.40 -21.19 -37.99
CA ILE A 820 16.26 -22.62 -38.30
C ILE A 820 14.82 -22.96 -38.72
N GLY A 821 13.84 -22.14 -38.32
CA GLY A 821 12.41 -22.38 -38.49
C GLY A 821 11.84 -23.44 -37.54
N LYS A 822 12.51 -23.74 -36.41
CA LYS A 822 12.11 -24.78 -35.43
C LYS A 822 12.18 -24.23 -34.00
N ARG A 823 11.20 -24.56 -33.17
CA ARG A 823 11.02 -23.96 -31.82
C ARG A 823 11.30 -24.96 -30.69
N LYS A 824 11.80 -24.49 -29.54
CA LYS A 824 11.99 -25.27 -28.31
C LYS A 824 10.65 -25.70 -27.73
N ASP A 825 9.65 -24.81 -27.73
CA ASP A 825 8.33 -25.10 -27.15
C ASP A 825 7.56 -26.24 -27.85
N SER A 826 7.90 -26.52 -29.11
CA SER A 826 7.43 -27.69 -29.89
C SER A 826 8.32 -28.93 -29.71
N GLY A 827 9.57 -28.74 -29.28
CA GLY A 827 10.62 -29.74 -29.19
C GLY A 827 11.46 -29.93 -30.46
N GLU A 828 11.02 -29.43 -31.61
CA GLU A 828 11.69 -29.65 -32.89
C GLU A 828 13.11 -29.09 -32.93
N LEU A 829 13.38 -28.00 -32.21
CA LEU A 829 14.73 -27.42 -32.14
C LEU A 829 15.70 -28.35 -31.39
N TYR A 830 15.26 -29.01 -30.31
CA TYR A 830 16.08 -30.00 -29.61
C TYR A 830 16.41 -31.20 -30.50
N GLU A 831 15.43 -31.71 -31.25
CA GLU A 831 15.65 -32.80 -32.20
C GLU A 831 16.67 -32.41 -33.29
N TYR A 832 16.58 -31.17 -33.79
CA TYR A 832 17.56 -30.65 -34.74
C TYR A 832 18.96 -30.56 -34.14
N VAL A 833 19.09 -30.00 -32.93
CA VAL A 833 20.37 -29.83 -32.24
C VAL A 833 21.02 -31.18 -31.97
N LEU A 834 20.29 -32.17 -31.44
CA LEU A 834 20.83 -33.52 -31.17
C LEU A 834 21.38 -34.18 -32.45
N LYS A 835 20.67 -34.04 -33.57
CA LYS A 835 21.13 -34.54 -34.87
C LYS A 835 22.35 -33.78 -35.39
N LYS A 836 22.31 -32.44 -35.33
CA LYS A 836 23.38 -31.57 -35.85
C LYS A 836 24.69 -31.75 -35.07
N GLU A 837 24.58 -31.92 -33.76
CA GLU A 837 25.70 -32.14 -32.84
C GLU A 837 26.13 -33.61 -32.76
N SER A 838 25.37 -34.52 -33.39
CA SER A 838 25.64 -35.97 -33.39
C SER A 838 25.86 -36.52 -31.97
N ILE A 839 24.97 -36.13 -31.05
CA ILE A 839 25.09 -36.45 -29.62
C ILE A 839 23.86 -37.17 -29.09
N ASP A 840 24.07 -38.09 -28.16
CA ASP A 840 22.99 -38.69 -27.39
C ASP A 840 22.40 -37.67 -26.40
N SER A 841 21.08 -37.73 -26.19
CA SER A 841 20.37 -36.80 -25.29
C SER A 841 20.90 -36.80 -23.85
N ASN A 842 21.35 -37.96 -23.35
CA ASN A 842 21.92 -38.11 -22.02
C ASN A 842 23.31 -37.48 -21.84
N ALA A 843 23.98 -37.13 -22.95
CA ALA A 843 25.28 -36.45 -22.97
C ALA A 843 25.16 -34.93 -23.11
N MET A 844 23.93 -34.40 -23.14
CA MET A 844 23.62 -32.98 -23.13
C MET A 844 23.00 -32.57 -21.78
N ILE A 845 23.37 -31.39 -21.30
CA ILE A 845 22.65 -30.68 -20.23
C ILE A 845 22.02 -29.42 -20.82
N MET A 846 20.75 -29.14 -20.50
CA MET A 846 20.08 -27.88 -20.80
C MET A 846 19.99 -27.02 -19.53
N ILE A 847 20.38 -25.76 -19.61
CA ILE A 847 20.26 -24.77 -18.54
C ILE A 847 19.37 -23.65 -19.04
N GLY A 848 18.23 -23.42 -18.38
CA GLY A 848 17.23 -22.44 -18.82
C GLY A 848 16.18 -22.12 -17.77
N ASP A 849 15.39 -21.10 -18.03
CA ASP A 849 14.41 -20.51 -17.11
C ASP A 849 12.97 -20.99 -17.34
N ASN A 850 12.65 -21.54 -18.51
CA ASN A 850 11.29 -21.93 -18.81
C ASN A 850 10.97 -23.34 -18.34
N GLU A 851 9.99 -23.46 -17.43
CA GLU A 851 9.57 -24.73 -16.85
C GLU A 851 9.04 -25.72 -17.90
N ARG A 852 8.51 -25.21 -19.02
CA ARG A 852 8.01 -26.02 -20.13
C ARG A 852 9.09 -26.30 -21.16
N SER A 853 9.62 -25.28 -21.82
CA SER A 853 10.49 -25.46 -22.99
C SER A 853 11.92 -25.88 -22.61
N ASP A 854 12.45 -25.45 -21.47
CA ASP A 854 13.85 -25.76 -21.09
C ASP A 854 13.98 -26.88 -20.07
N LEU A 855 12.85 -27.33 -19.50
CA LEU A 855 12.82 -28.31 -18.42
C LEU A 855 11.89 -29.49 -18.72
N GLN A 856 10.57 -29.32 -18.68
CA GLN A 856 9.62 -30.44 -18.82
C GLN A 856 9.74 -31.12 -20.18
N LEU A 857 9.64 -30.36 -21.26
CA LEU A 857 9.62 -30.90 -22.62
C LEU A 857 10.91 -31.66 -22.97
N PRO A 858 12.13 -31.08 -22.83
CA PRO A 858 13.37 -31.77 -23.18
C PRO A 858 13.62 -33.01 -22.31
N THR A 859 13.22 -32.96 -21.03
CA THR A 859 13.34 -34.11 -20.12
C THR A 859 12.38 -35.23 -20.52
N GLU A 860 11.09 -34.96 -20.67
CA GLU A 860 10.07 -35.99 -20.91
C GLU A 860 10.14 -36.57 -22.33
N LYS A 861 10.43 -35.74 -23.34
CA LYS A 861 10.40 -36.17 -24.75
C LYS A 861 11.72 -36.79 -25.22
N TYR A 862 12.85 -36.27 -24.75
CA TYR A 862 14.17 -36.66 -25.25
C TYR A 862 15.08 -37.28 -24.17
N GLY A 863 14.72 -37.20 -22.88
CA GLY A 863 15.59 -37.65 -21.79
C GLY A 863 16.79 -36.74 -21.54
N ILE A 864 16.75 -35.49 -22.04
CA ILE A 864 17.82 -34.51 -21.80
C ILE A 864 17.82 -34.12 -20.32
N LYS A 865 19.00 -34.04 -19.73
CA LYS A 865 19.14 -33.55 -18.36
C LYS A 865 19.00 -32.03 -18.33
N CYS A 866 18.24 -31.52 -17.36
CA CYS A 866 17.96 -30.09 -17.30
C CYS A 866 18.30 -29.50 -15.92
N LEU A 867 18.80 -28.25 -15.91
CA LEU A 867 19.03 -27.44 -14.73
C LEU A 867 18.24 -26.15 -14.85
N HIS A 868 17.13 -26.08 -14.11
CA HIS A 868 16.25 -24.92 -14.13
C HIS A 868 16.85 -23.73 -13.37
N ILE A 869 16.74 -22.54 -13.96
CA ILE A 869 17.12 -21.24 -13.40
C ILE A 869 15.84 -20.42 -13.16
N LEU A 870 15.49 -20.14 -11.90
CA LEU A 870 14.30 -19.32 -11.63
C LEU A 870 14.49 -17.88 -12.15
N ARG A 871 13.43 -17.35 -12.76
CA ARG A 871 13.33 -15.92 -13.08
C ARG A 871 13.27 -15.09 -11.81
N ALA A 872 13.90 -13.92 -11.83
CA ALA A 872 13.89 -13.00 -10.69
C ALA A 872 12.46 -12.50 -10.38
N SER A 873 11.63 -12.28 -11.40
CA SER A 873 10.23 -11.87 -11.27
C SER A 873 9.37 -12.94 -10.59
N ASP A 874 9.48 -14.20 -11.03
CA ASP A 874 8.79 -15.34 -10.41
C ASP A 874 9.17 -15.48 -8.92
N LEU A 875 10.44 -15.23 -8.60
CA LEU A 875 10.90 -15.23 -7.22
C LEU A 875 10.32 -14.07 -6.41
N ALA A 876 10.27 -12.86 -6.97
CA ALA A 876 9.67 -11.70 -6.33
C ALA A 876 8.18 -11.95 -5.99
N PHE A 877 7.41 -12.55 -6.90
CA PHE A 877 6.00 -12.91 -6.64
C PHE A 877 5.83 -13.88 -5.47
N ALA A 878 6.80 -14.77 -5.26
CA ALA A 878 6.74 -15.78 -4.21
C ALA A 878 7.29 -15.30 -2.84
N LEU A 879 8.03 -14.18 -2.80
CA LEU A 879 8.66 -13.68 -1.60
C LEU A 879 7.75 -12.68 -0.85
N PRO A 880 7.49 -12.88 0.46
CA PRO A 880 6.61 -11.99 1.24
C PRO A 880 7.04 -10.53 1.30
N SER A 881 8.34 -10.23 1.18
CA SER A 881 8.88 -8.87 1.23
C SER A 881 8.64 -8.08 -0.06
N TYR A 882 8.29 -8.76 -1.15
CA TYR A 882 8.03 -8.17 -2.47
C TYR A 882 6.54 -8.21 -2.85
N SER A 883 5.74 -9.08 -2.22
CA SER A 883 4.36 -9.37 -2.66
C SER A 883 3.46 -8.14 -2.78
N ASN A 884 3.63 -7.14 -1.90
CA ASN A 884 2.84 -5.91 -1.94
C ASN A 884 3.18 -5.04 -3.15
N LEU A 885 4.46 -4.98 -3.51
CA LEU A 885 4.96 -4.26 -4.70
C LEU A 885 4.58 -4.98 -5.99
N MET A 886 4.57 -6.31 -5.97
CA MET A 886 4.24 -7.15 -7.12
C MET A 886 2.72 -7.24 -7.38
N SER A 887 1.88 -6.50 -6.64
CA SER A 887 0.44 -6.54 -6.82
C SER A 887 0.03 -6.05 -8.22
N LYS A 888 -0.74 -6.86 -8.96
CA LYS A 888 -1.14 -6.56 -10.35
C LYS A 888 -1.85 -5.21 -10.48
N GLY A 889 -2.56 -4.74 -9.46
CA GLY A 889 -3.22 -3.43 -9.46
C GLY A 889 -2.26 -2.24 -9.44
N LEU A 890 -1.09 -2.38 -8.80
CA LEU A 890 -0.11 -1.30 -8.66
C LEU A 890 0.68 -1.06 -9.96
N ILE A 891 1.01 -2.13 -10.68
CA ILE A 891 1.85 -2.11 -11.88
C ILE A 891 1.03 -1.90 -13.17
N LYS A 892 -0.30 -2.10 -13.12
CA LYS A 892 -1.15 -2.12 -14.31
C LYS A 892 -1.04 -0.83 -15.13
N ASN A 893 -0.62 -0.98 -16.38
CA ASN A 893 -0.53 0.06 -17.41
C ASN A 893 0.46 1.21 -17.12
N ASP A 894 1.41 1.04 -16.20
CA ASP A 894 2.39 2.08 -15.87
C ASP A 894 3.82 1.54 -15.95
N ILE A 895 4.52 1.89 -17.03
CA ILE A 895 5.88 1.40 -17.31
C ILE A 895 6.91 1.95 -16.33
N ASN A 896 6.69 3.16 -15.79
CA ASN A 896 7.58 3.81 -14.85
C ASN A 896 7.58 3.08 -13.49
N LYS A 897 6.39 2.69 -13.02
CA LYS A 897 6.25 1.87 -11.81
C LYS A 897 6.90 0.51 -11.98
N GLU A 898 6.68 -0.13 -13.12
CA GLU A 898 7.25 -1.44 -13.43
C GLU A 898 8.78 -1.41 -13.47
N LEU A 899 9.38 -0.47 -14.20
CA LEU A 899 10.85 -0.33 -14.30
C LEU A 899 11.47 -0.02 -12.93
N THR A 900 10.83 0.83 -12.12
CA THR A 900 11.30 1.12 -10.76
C THR A 900 11.35 -0.15 -9.92
N ILE A 901 10.27 -0.96 -9.91
CA ILE A 901 10.23 -2.23 -9.16
C ILE A 901 11.18 -3.26 -9.78
N GLY A 902 11.25 -3.32 -11.10
CA GLY A 902 12.07 -4.27 -11.84
C GLY A 902 13.56 -4.04 -11.65
N LEU A 903 14.02 -2.80 -11.48
CA LEU A 903 15.39 -2.49 -11.00
C LEU A 903 15.66 -3.13 -9.63
N LEU A 904 14.73 -3.00 -8.68
CA LEU A 904 14.88 -3.62 -7.35
C LEU A 904 14.91 -5.14 -7.45
N VAL A 905 14.00 -5.74 -8.22
CA VAL A 905 13.94 -7.20 -8.43
C VAL A 905 15.23 -7.70 -9.08
N LYS A 906 15.70 -7.03 -10.14
CA LYS A 906 16.96 -7.32 -10.81
C LYS A 906 18.14 -7.21 -9.86
N LYS A 907 18.27 -6.13 -9.08
CA LYS A 907 19.40 -5.95 -8.16
C LYS A 907 19.46 -7.04 -7.09
N ASN A 908 18.32 -7.39 -6.50
CA ASN A 908 18.29 -8.25 -5.32
C ASN A 908 18.16 -9.75 -5.65
N LEU A 909 17.48 -10.09 -6.74
CA LEU A 909 17.07 -11.48 -7.05
C LEU A 909 17.74 -12.05 -8.31
N ASN A 910 18.61 -11.28 -8.98
CA ASN A 910 19.36 -11.79 -10.12
C ASN A 910 20.40 -12.84 -9.70
N ASN A 911 21.01 -12.71 -8.52
CA ASN A 911 21.98 -13.68 -8.01
C ASN A 911 21.32 -15.05 -7.77
N ILE A 912 21.77 -16.07 -8.52
CA ILE A 912 21.22 -17.43 -8.45
C ILE A 912 21.88 -18.30 -7.38
N PHE A 913 23.04 -17.92 -6.84
CA PHE A 913 23.75 -18.62 -5.77
C PHE A 913 23.29 -18.16 -4.38
N LEU A 914 21.97 -18.19 -4.17
CA LEU A 914 21.37 -17.79 -2.91
C LEU A 914 21.85 -18.73 -1.79
N THR A 915 22.49 -18.19 -0.75
CA THR A 915 23.08 -19.03 0.30
C THR A 915 22.03 -19.54 1.29
N LYS A 916 22.16 -20.82 1.65
CA LYS A 916 21.37 -21.50 2.68
C LYS A 916 21.29 -20.67 3.98
N ASN A 917 20.09 -20.59 4.56
CA ASN A 917 19.79 -20.04 5.89
C ASN A 917 19.88 -18.52 6.08
N LYS A 918 19.98 -17.71 5.02
CA LYS A 918 19.99 -16.25 5.20
C LYS A 918 18.77 -15.59 4.57
N SER A 919 17.58 -15.84 5.15
CA SER A 919 16.31 -15.20 4.76
C SER A 919 16.39 -13.67 4.74
N GLU A 920 17.32 -13.09 5.49
CA GLU A 920 17.64 -11.66 5.45
C GLU A 920 18.12 -11.18 4.07
N PHE A 921 18.82 -11.99 3.27
CA PHE A 921 19.26 -11.58 1.92
C PHE A 921 18.11 -11.57 0.91
N LEU A 922 17.01 -12.27 1.21
CA LEU A 922 15.78 -12.25 0.40
C LEU A 922 14.80 -11.17 0.88
N SER A 923 15.17 -10.41 1.91
CA SER A 923 14.35 -9.28 2.38
C SER A 923 14.74 -8.02 1.63
N LEU A 924 13.73 -7.32 1.09
CA LEU A 924 13.92 -6.04 0.42
C LEU A 924 14.54 -4.98 1.35
N PHE A 925 14.17 -4.97 2.64
CA PHE A 925 14.69 -4.05 3.66
C PHE A 925 15.57 -4.77 4.68
N ASN A 926 16.65 -5.38 4.19
CA ASN A 926 17.61 -6.09 5.03
C ASN A 926 18.52 -5.14 5.83
N SER A 927 19.36 -5.70 6.70
CA SER A 927 20.29 -4.92 7.55
C SER A 927 21.65 -4.65 6.87
N ASN A 928 21.71 -4.63 5.53
CA ASN A 928 22.90 -4.23 4.78
C ASN A 928 22.75 -2.76 4.35
N PRO A 929 23.66 -1.85 4.74
CA PRO A 929 23.52 -0.41 4.44
C PRO A 929 23.43 -0.13 2.94
N TYR A 930 24.27 -0.76 2.12
CA TYR A 930 24.25 -0.59 0.67
C TYR A 930 22.90 -1.01 0.05
N GLN A 931 22.37 -2.17 0.44
CA GLN A 931 21.08 -2.63 -0.06
C GLN A 931 19.92 -1.74 0.39
N LEU A 932 19.95 -1.24 1.64
CA LEU A 932 18.95 -0.28 2.11
C LEU A 932 19.03 1.04 1.33
N GLY A 933 20.26 1.48 1.00
CA GLY A 933 20.53 2.58 0.09
C GLY A 933 19.88 2.39 -1.27
N TYR A 934 20.15 1.27 -1.94
CA TYR A 934 19.62 0.98 -3.28
C TYR A 934 18.10 0.75 -3.28
N ASN A 935 17.56 0.03 -2.29
CA ASN A 935 16.17 -0.43 -2.29
C ASN A 935 15.16 0.60 -1.76
N LEU A 936 15.61 1.57 -0.98
CA LEU A 936 14.75 2.54 -0.33
C LEU A 936 15.19 3.98 -0.61
N VAL A 937 16.43 4.33 -0.23
CA VAL A 937 16.90 5.72 -0.29
C VAL A 937 17.01 6.22 -1.74
N GLY A 938 17.60 5.43 -2.64
CA GLY A 938 17.72 5.72 -4.06
C GLY A 938 16.37 6.04 -4.72
N PRO A 939 15.37 5.13 -4.69
CA PRO A 939 14.05 5.38 -5.25
C PRO A 939 13.36 6.62 -4.69
N VAL A 940 13.41 6.82 -3.37
CA VAL A 940 12.76 7.96 -2.70
C VAL A 940 13.41 9.28 -3.09
N VAL A 941 14.74 9.37 -3.09
CA VAL A 941 15.44 10.62 -3.40
C VAL A 941 15.39 10.91 -4.91
N THR A 942 15.46 9.89 -5.77
CA THR A 942 15.38 10.09 -7.23
C THR A 942 13.98 10.57 -7.65
N ALA A 943 12.91 9.98 -7.10
CA ALA A 943 11.54 10.43 -7.36
C ALA A 943 11.30 11.86 -6.85
N PHE A 944 11.88 12.21 -5.70
CA PHE A 944 11.88 13.59 -5.21
C PHE A 944 12.61 14.55 -6.17
N CYS A 945 13.79 14.17 -6.67
CA CYS A 945 14.55 14.98 -7.62
C CYS A 945 13.80 15.15 -8.95
N GLN A 946 13.10 14.12 -9.44
CA GLN A 946 12.24 14.26 -10.62
C GLN A 946 11.14 15.30 -10.39
N TRP A 947 10.40 15.18 -9.28
CA TRP A 947 9.39 16.15 -8.91
C TRP A 947 9.97 17.57 -8.76
N LEU A 948 11.16 17.69 -8.19
CA LEU A 948 11.84 18.96 -7.98
C LEU A 948 12.16 19.67 -9.31
N ILE A 949 12.65 18.93 -10.31
CA ILE A 949 12.91 19.48 -11.65
C ILE A 949 11.60 19.95 -12.30
N GLU A 950 10.55 19.12 -12.25
CA GLU A 950 9.24 19.44 -12.84
C GLU A 950 8.61 20.68 -12.17
N GLN A 951 8.59 20.72 -10.83
CA GLN A 951 8.02 21.85 -10.10
C GLN A 951 8.82 23.12 -10.26
N ALA A 952 10.15 23.06 -10.25
CA ALA A 952 10.99 24.23 -10.48
C ALA A 952 10.78 24.82 -11.88
N LYS A 953 10.51 23.99 -12.90
CA LYS A 953 10.13 24.46 -14.25
C LYS A 953 8.77 25.16 -14.24
N VAL A 954 7.77 24.58 -13.58
CA VAL A 954 6.42 25.18 -13.43
C VAL A 954 6.49 26.53 -12.72
N ASP A 955 7.26 26.60 -11.64
CA ASP A 955 7.40 27.79 -10.79
C ASP A 955 8.44 28.80 -11.31
N LYS A 956 9.07 28.49 -12.46
CA LYS A 956 10.12 29.31 -13.08
C LYS A 956 11.29 29.62 -12.13
N ILE A 957 11.73 28.63 -11.36
CA ILE A 957 12.91 28.69 -10.50
C ILE A 957 14.17 28.35 -11.29
N ASN A 958 15.14 29.27 -11.29
CA ASN A 958 16.40 29.07 -12.02
C ASN A 958 17.49 28.39 -11.19
N THR A 959 17.51 28.63 -9.88
CA THR A 959 18.56 28.11 -8.98
C THR A 959 17.96 27.44 -7.73
N LEU A 960 18.46 26.24 -7.43
CA LEU A 960 18.09 25.42 -6.27
C LEU A 960 19.26 25.37 -5.28
N TYR A 961 19.02 25.81 -4.05
CA TYR A 961 19.99 25.81 -2.96
C TYR A 961 19.69 24.66 -1.99
N PHE A 962 20.49 23.61 -2.02
CA PHE A 962 20.32 22.44 -1.17
C PHE A 962 20.87 22.72 0.24
N LEU A 963 20.00 22.65 1.25
CA LEU A 963 20.31 23.00 2.64
C LEU A 963 20.87 21.80 3.43
N ALA A 964 21.70 22.10 4.43
CA ALA A 964 22.13 21.19 5.49
C ALA A 964 22.92 19.95 5.02
N ARG A 965 23.36 19.10 5.98
CA ARG A 965 24.19 17.90 5.72
C ARG A 965 23.49 16.96 4.74
N GLU A 966 22.19 16.77 4.91
CA GLU A 966 21.33 15.90 4.09
C GLU A 966 21.22 16.43 2.65
N GLY A 967 21.15 17.75 2.47
CA GLY A 967 21.06 18.38 1.15
C GLY A 967 22.27 18.13 0.25
N LYS A 968 23.46 17.89 0.82
CA LYS A 968 24.65 17.55 0.03
C LYS A 968 24.45 16.25 -0.75
N PHE A 969 23.91 15.23 -0.10
CA PHE A 969 23.63 13.93 -0.71
C PHE A 969 22.48 14.04 -1.72
N ILE A 970 21.39 14.74 -1.38
CA ILE A 970 20.28 14.98 -2.31
C ILE A 970 20.76 15.75 -3.56
N LYS A 971 21.65 16.74 -3.39
CA LYS A 971 22.26 17.46 -4.51
C LYS A 971 23.05 16.53 -5.42
N GLN A 972 23.84 15.61 -4.87
CA GLN A 972 24.58 14.63 -5.68
C GLN A 972 23.62 13.78 -6.53
N VAL A 973 22.51 13.32 -5.94
CA VAL A 973 21.47 12.58 -6.67
C VAL A 973 20.82 13.46 -7.74
N TYR A 974 20.48 14.72 -7.41
CA TYR A 974 19.92 15.68 -8.35
C TYR A 974 20.84 15.94 -9.55
N ASP A 975 22.14 16.15 -9.29
CA ASP A 975 23.13 16.41 -10.33
C ASP A 975 23.25 15.22 -11.28
N LEU A 976 23.33 14.00 -10.74
CA LEU A 976 23.38 12.78 -11.55
C LEU A 976 22.11 12.59 -12.38
N TRP A 977 20.95 12.84 -11.79
CA TRP A 977 19.65 12.67 -12.43
C TRP A 977 19.41 13.70 -13.54
N SER A 978 19.70 14.97 -13.25
CA SER A 978 19.45 16.11 -14.13
C SER A 978 20.31 16.14 -15.39
N ILE A 979 21.42 15.37 -15.47
CA ILE A 979 22.25 15.21 -16.69
C ILE A 979 21.42 14.73 -17.89
N THR A 980 20.30 14.05 -17.64
CA THR A 980 19.42 13.53 -18.68
C THR A 980 18.42 14.55 -19.23
N GLU A 981 18.28 15.71 -18.58
CA GLU A 981 17.29 16.72 -18.93
C GLU A 981 17.95 18.02 -19.39
N ASN A 982 17.45 18.58 -20.48
CA ASN A 982 17.85 19.91 -20.93
C ASN A 982 17.20 20.98 -20.05
N ASN A 983 17.95 22.07 -19.78
CA ASN A 983 17.50 23.24 -19.02
C ASN A 983 17.02 22.94 -17.59
N SER A 984 17.67 22.00 -16.90
CA SER A 984 17.45 21.79 -15.46
C SER A 984 17.93 22.99 -14.64
N PRO A 985 17.23 23.37 -13.55
CA PRO A 985 17.70 24.41 -12.63
C PRO A 985 19.12 24.17 -12.12
N LYS A 986 19.88 25.25 -11.92
CA LYS A 986 21.24 25.15 -11.37
C LYS A 986 21.16 24.69 -9.91
N SER A 987 21.91 23.67 -9.54
CA SER A 987 22.04 23.21 -8.16
C SER A 987 23.24 23.86 -7.46
N ILE A 988 23.05 24.35 -6.24
CA ILE A 988 24.11 24.90 -5.39
C ILE A 988 23.97 24.30 -3.99
N TYR A 989 25.08 23.90 -3.39
CA TYR A 989 25.09 23.46 -2.00
C TYR A 989 25.20 24.68 -1.08
N LEU A 990 24.22 24.85 -0.18
CA LEU A 990 24.18 25.97 0.76
C LEU A 990 24.46 25.45 2.18
N GLN A 991 25.70 25.60 2.61
CA GLN A 991 26.20 25.06 3.87
C GLN A 991 25.77 25.96 5.04
N LEU A 992 24.55 25.72 5.51
CA LEU A 992 23.93 26.42 6.64
C LEU A 992 23.35 25.41 7.65
N SER A 993 23.31 25.81 8.91
CA SER A 993 22.58 25.13 9.98
C SER A 993 21.52 26.06 10.58
N ARG A 994 20.58 25.51 11.35
CA ARG A 994 19.59 26.32 12.08
C ARG A 994 20.26 27.38 12.94
N ARG A 995 21.24 27.01 13.78
CA ARG A 995 22.02 27.97 14.59
C ARG A 995 22.68 29.05 13.73
N CYS A 996 23.36 28.63 12.65
CA CYS A 996 24.13 29.53 11.77
C CYS A 996 23.27 30.64 11.16
N VAL A 997 21.96 30.46 11.00
CA VAL A 997 21.05 31.50 10.48
C VAL A 997 20.20 32.15 11.57
N THR A 998 19.80 31.43 12.63
CA THR A 998 18.93 32.00 13.67
C THR A 998 19.67 32.95 14.60
N VAL A 999 20.96 32.76 14.87
CA VAL A 999 21.74 33.68 15.72
C VAL A 999 21.94 35.03 15.02
N PRO A 1000 22.43 35.10 13.76
CA PRO A 1000 22.48 36.34 12.98
C PRO A 1000 21.15 37.08 12.78
N ASP A 1001 20.02 36.38 12.91
CA ASP A 1001 18.68 36.95 12.73
C ASP A 1001 18.18 37.75 13.96
N ILE A 1002 18.91 37.68 15.08
CA ILE A 1002 18.54 38.35 16.34
C ILE A 1002 18.87 39.84 16.25
N THR A 1003 17.85 40.69 16.33
CA THR A 1003 18.01 42.15 16.33
C THR A 1003 17.47 42.83 17.58
N ASN A 1004 16.52 42.19 18.27
CA ASN A 1004 15.81 42.76 19.40
C ASN A 1004 15.37 41.67 20.40
N MET A 1005 14.69 42.09 21.47
CA MET A 1005 14.24 41.19 22.53
C MET A 1005 13.13 40.24 22.08
N GLU A 1006 12.30 40.62 21.11
CA GLU A 1006 11.23 39.77 20.58
C GLU A 1006 11.82 38.57 19.84
N ASP A 1007 12.90 38.77 19.07
CA ASP A 1007 13.65 37.69 18.42
C ASP A 1007 14.25 36.72 19.46
N ILE A 1008 14.83 37.25 20.55
CA ILE A 1008 15.39 36.45 21.66
C ILE A 1008 14.30 35.57 22.28
N ILE A 1009 13.12 36.16 22.56
CA ILE A 1009 11.97 35.45 23.12
C ILE A 1009 11.47 34.39 22.14
N ALA A 1010 11.34 34.71 20.85
CA ALA A 1010 10.83 33.80 19.84
C ALA A 1010 11.71 32.54 19.66
N ILE A 1011 13.03 32.69 19.79
CA ILE A 1011 13.98 31.57 19.83
C ILE A 1011 13.86 30.82 21.15
N ALA A 1012 13.77 31.54 22.27
CA ALA A 1012 13.72 30.93 23.60
C ALA A 1012 12.46 30.08 23.85
N GLU A 1013 11.32 30.47 23.28
CA GLU A 1013 10.06 29.74 23.45
C GLU A 1013 10.02 28.37 22.75
N LYS A 1014 10.99 28.07 21.88
CA LYS A 1014 11.06 26.77 21.20
C LYS A 1014 11.38 25.67 22.21
N ASN A 1015 10.75 24.51 22.03
CA ASN A 1015 10.97 23.36 22.92
C ASN A 1015 12.47 23.01 22.99
N TYR A 1016 12.93 22.72 24.22
CA TYR A 1016 14.31 22.33 24.52
C TYR A 1016 14.31 21.22 25.57
N PHE A 1017 15.00 20.12 25.28
CA PHE A 1017 15.13 18.99 26.18
C PHE A 1017 16.08 19.32 27.34
N GLU A 1018 15.94 18.59 28.45
CA GLU A 1018 16.68 18.86 29.69
C GLU A 1018 18.20 18.78 29.46
N ASN A 1019 18.89 19.91 29.58
CA ASN A 1019 20.34 20.03 29.33
C ASN A 1019 20.95 21.18 30.16
N ASP A 1020 22.28 21.35 30.11
CA ASP A 1020 22.95 22.47 30.76
C ASP A 1020 22.60 23.80 30.10
N ILE A 1021 22.41 24.83 30.95
CA ILE A 1021 22.08 26.17 30.47
C ILE A 1021 23.20 26.78 29.61
N GLN A 1022 24.45 26.41 29.88
CA GLN A 1022 25.61 26.82 29.07
C GLN A 1022 25.47 26.36 27.62
N ASN A 1023 25.14 25.07 27.41
CA ASN A 1023 24.90 24.50 26.09
C ASN A 1023 23.73 25.20 25.40
N TYR A 1024 22.66 25.48 26.15
CA TYR A 1024 21.51 26.20 25.61
C TYR A 1024 21.88 27.59 25.05
N PHE A 1025 22.67 28.39 25.77
CA PHE A 1025 23.13 29.69 25.28
C PHE A 1025 24.07 29.58 24.08
N ILE A 1026 24.96 28.59 24.05
CA ILE A 1026 25.84 28.32 22.91
C ILE A 1026 25.05 27.93 21.66
N GLU A 1027 24.05 27.05 21.80
CA GLU A 1027 23.29 26.50 20.67
C GLU A 1027 22.17 27.43 20.17
N ARG A 1028 21.54 28.22 21.05
CA ARG A 1028 20.42 29.10 20.67
C ARG A 1028 20.83 30.54 20.39
N PHE A 1029 21.85 31.03 21.08
CA PHE A 1029 22.26 32.44 21.01
C PHE A 1029 23.72 32.63 20.60
N GLY A 1030 24.47 31.54 20.41
CA GLY A 1030 25.90 31.58 20.11
C GLY A 1030 26.78 32.09 21.25
N LEU A 1031 26.20 32.32 22.42
CA LEU A 1031 26.84 33.06 23.50
C LEU A 1031 27.65 32.12 24.39
N LYS A 1032 28.98 32.29 24.36
CA LYS A 1032 29.90 31.64 25.28
C LYS A 1032 30.40 32.66 26.29
N LEU A 1033 29.86 32.61 27.50
CA LEU A 1033 30.26 33.47 28.60
C LEU A 1033 31.54 32.94 29.27
N ASP A 1034 32.39 33.85 29.73
CA ASP A 1034 33.55 33.53 30.53
C ASP A 1034 33.15 33.08 31.96
N PRO A 1035 34.07 32.46 32.72
CA PRO A 1035 33.77 32.00 34.07
C PRO A 1035 33.36 33.13 35.03
N GLU A 1036 33.91 34.32 34.87
CA GLU A 1036 33.62 35.48 35.73
C GLU A 1036 32.17 35.96 35.55
N ARG A 1037 31.71 36.04 34.29
CA ARG A 1037 30.33 36.41 33.95
C ARG A 1037 29.32 35.36 34.43
N TRP A 1038 29.68 34.08 34.40
CA TRP A 1038 28.84 33.03 35.02
C TRP A 1038 28.75 33.19 36.54
N GLU A 1039 29.85 33.52 37.23
CA GLU A 1039 29.79 33.77 38.67
C GLU A 1039 28.96 35.01 39.01
N GLU A 1040 28.99 36.06 38.18
CA GLU A 1040 28.10 37.22 38.33
C GLU A 1040 26.60 36.82 38.25
N ILE A 1041 26.23 35.97 37.29
CA ILE A 1041 24.88 35.43 37.14
C ILE A 1041 24.42 34.69 38.40
N TYR A 1042 25.29 33.86 38.98
CA TYR A 1042 24.99 33.10 40.19
C TYR A 1042 24.88 34.00 41.43
N GLN A 1043 25.77 35.01 41.57
CA GLN A 1043 25.72 35.97 42.67
C GLN A 1043 24.44 36.81 42.65
N LYS A 1044 23.99 37.24 41.46
CA LYS A 1044 22.73 37.95 41.26
C LYS A 1044 21.48 37.06 41.39
N LYS A 1045 21.65 35.76 41.63
CA LYS A 1045 20.57 34.76 41.73
C LYS A 1045 19.68 34.70 40.48
N LEU A 1046 20.25 35.00 39.32
CA LEU A 1046 19.55 34.94 38.03
C LEU A 1046 19.46 33.50 37.50
N TRP A 1047 20.35 32.61 37.96
CA TRP A 1047 20.27 31.16 37.73
C TRP A 1047 20.92 30.39 38.88
N ILE A 1048 20.57 29.12 39.06
CA ILE A 1048 21.17 28.25 40.08
C ILE A 1048 22.29 27.40 39.45
N LYS A 1049 23.46 27.37 40.08
CA LYS A 1049 24.62 26.60 39.60
C LYS A 1049 24.25 25.10 39.48
N ASN A 1050 24.58 24.49 38.34
CA ASN A 1050 24.24 23.11 37.95
C ASN A 1050 22.75 22.79 37.76
N GLU A 1051 21.86 23.78 37.80
CA GLU A 1051 20.46 23.57 37.45
C GLU A 1051 20.31 23.35 35.94
N LYS A 1052 19.59 22.28 35.57
CA LYS A 1052 19.29 21.92 34.18
C LYS A 1052 18.12 22.74 33.66
N LEU A 1053 18.21 23.16 32.41
CA LEU A 1053 17.16 23.89 31.71
C LEU A 1053 16.33 22.93 30.85
N SER A 1054 15.00 23.07 30.89
CA SER A 1054 14.11 22.47 29.90
C SER A 1054 12.99 23.43 29.54
N ILE A 1055 12.63 23.49 28.26
CA ILE A 1055 11.56 24.38 27.76
C ILE A 1055 10.49 23.51 27.12
N LYS A 1056 9.27 23.61 27.65
CA LYS A 1056 8.10 22.91 27.14
C LYS A 1056 6.94 23.89 27.08
N GLN A 1057 6.11 23.76 26.05
CA GLN A 1057 4.89 24.58 25.90
C GLN A 1057 5.18 26.09 25.98
N LYS A 1058 6.31 26.53 25.41
CA LYS A 1058 6.76 27.93 25.40
C LYS A 1058 7.00 28.55 26.78
N ASN A 1059 7.08 27.77 27.86
CA ASN A 1059 7.28 28.32 29.20
C ASN A 1059 8.74 28.75 29.42
N ILE A 1060 8.97 30.07 29.39
CA ILE A 1060 10.29 30.70 29.63
C ILE A 1060 10.29 31.67 30.82
N ILE A 1061 9.26 31.65 31.68
CA ILE A 1061 9.09 32.65 32.75
C ILE A 1061 10.31 32.71 33.68
N HIS A 1062 10.84 31.53 34.04
CA HIS A 1062 12.02 31.36 34.88
C HIS A 1062 13.32 31.82 34.21
N LEU A 1063 13.35 31.86 32.88
CA LEU A 1063 14.52 32.24 32.08
C LEU A 1063 14.54 33.72 31.72
N LYS A 1064 13.37 34.38 31.71
CA LYS A 1064 13.21 35.77 31.29
C LYS A 1064 14.15 36.78 31.99
N PRO A 1065 14.32 36.76 33.33
CA PRO A 1065 15.24 37.68 34.01
C PRO A 1065 16.70 37.52 33.56
N LEU A 1066 17.11 36.30 33.24
CA LEU A 1066 18.45 36.03 32.72
C LEU A 1066 18.61 36.50 31.28
N LEU A 1067 17.59 36.32 30.43
CA LEU A 1067 17.60 36.83 29.05
C LEU A 1067 17.64 38.36 29.02
N ASP A 1068 16.90 39.03 29.91
CA ASP A 1068 16.94 40.50 30.03
C ASP A 1068 18.34 40.98 30.44
N PHE A 1069 18.99 40.27 31.37
CA PHE A 1069 20.36 40.59 31.80
C PHE A 1069 21.41 40.38 30.70
N LEU A 1070 21.27 39.32 29.90
CA LEU A 1070 22.21 38.95 28.83
C LEU A 1070 21.84 39.54 27.46
N LYS A 1071 20.83 40.41 27.38
CA LYS A 1071 20.31 40.94 26.12
C LYS A 1071 21.41 41.56 25.24
N GLU A 1072 22.23 42.45 25.80
CA GLU A 1072 23.29 43.12 25.05
C GLU A 1072 24.40 42.16 24.62
N ASP A 1073 24.73 41.17 25.48
CA ASP A 1073 25.69 40.12 25.16
C ASP A 1073 25.22 39.30 23.94
N ILE A 1074 23.94 38.90 23.91
CA ILE A 1074 23.32 38.14 22.81
C ILE A 1074 23.29 38.97 21.52
N ILE A 1075 22.86 40.23 21.58
CA ILE A 1075 22.74 41.10 20.40
C ILE A 1075 24.12 41.40 19.80
N ASN A 1076 25.14 41.59 20.62
CA ASN A 1076 26.50 41.86 20.14
C ASN A 1076 27.10 40.63 19.43
N GLU A 1077 26.93 39.42 20.00
CA GLU A 1077 27.37 38.19 19.32
C GLU A 1077 26.61 37.98 18.00
N ALA A 1078 25.29 38.21 17.99
CA ALA A 1078 24.47 38.11 16.77
C ALA A 1078 24.95 39.05 15.65
N LYS A 1079 25.33 40.29 15.98
CA LYS A 1079 25.87 41.25 15.00
C LYS A 1079 27.18 40.78 14.37
N ILE A 1080 28.08 40.20 15.18
CA ILE A 1080 29.37 39.67 14.70
C ILE A 1080 29.14 38.48 13.75
N GLU A 1081 28.29 37.54 14.14
CA GLU A 1081 27.97 36.38 13.30
C GLU A 1081 27.21 36.79 12.02
N LYS A 1082 26.40 37.85 12.06
CA LYS A 1082 25.69 38.37 10.89
C LYS A 1082 26.62 38.89 9.80
N GLN A 1083 27.66 39.65 10.13
CA GLN A 1083 28.58 40.20 9.13
C GLN A 1083 29.24 39.10 8.30
N THR A 1084 29.76 38.07 8.97
CA THR A 1084 30.44 36.95 8.32
C THR A 1084 29.48 36.04 7.56
N LEU A 1085 28.25 35.81 8.06
CA LEU A 1085 27.22 35.09 7.31
C LEU A 1085 26.85 35.82 6.02
N MET A 1086 26.67 37.14 6.05
CA MET A 1086 26.31 37.91 4.85
C MET A 1086 27.38 37.82 3.77
N MET A 1087 28.67 37.87 4.14
CA MET A 1087 29.78 37.64 3.21
C MET A 1087 29.70 36.26 2.54
N TYR A 1088 29.32 35.21 3.29
CA TYR A 1088 29.14 33.87 2.73
C TYR A 1088 27.97 33.82 1.74
N LEU A 1089 26.82 34.41 2.10
CA LEU A 1089 25.63 34.45 1.25
C LEU A 1089 25.90 35.19 -0.07
N GLU A 1090 26.68 36.27 -0.02
CA GLU A 1090 27.16 36.98 -1.21
C GLU A 1090 28.09 36.10 -2.06
N GLN A 1091 29.05 35.41 -1.44
CA GLN A 1091 29.98 34.51 -2.14
C GLN A 1091 29.29 33.38 -2.90
N VAL A 1092 28.20 32.81 -2.35
CA VAL A 1092 27.41 31.77 -3.02
C VAL A 1092 26.36 32.31 -4.00
N ASN A 1093 26.33 33.63 -4.18
CA ASN A 1093 25.46 34.37 -5.11
C ASN A 1093 23.95 34.15 -4.88
N ILE A 1094 23.56 33.85 -3.63
CA ILE A 1094 22.14 33.74 -3.28
C ILE A 1094 21.43 35.06 -3.44
N ASN A 1095 22.16 36.18 -3.35
CA ASN A 1095 21.59 37.52 -3.48
C ASN A 1095 21.35 37.97 -4.94
N SER A 1096 21.66 37.13 -5.94
CA SER A 1096 21.41 37.45 -7.35
C SER A 1096 19.93 37.76 -7.67
N ASN A 1097 19.68 38.45 -8.79
CA ASN A 1097 18.33 38.75 -9.30
C ASN A 1097 17.58 37.52 -9.85
N GLN A 1098 18.17 36.33 -9.78
CA GLN A 1098 17.55 35.10 -10.26
C GLN A 1098 16.55 34.53 -9.25
N THR A 1099 15.45 33.97 -9.75
CA THR A 1099 14.48 33.26 -8.92
C THR A 1099 15.13 32.02 -8.30
N SER A 1100 15.07 31.95 -6.97
CA SER A 1100 15.82 30.98 -6.19
C SER A 1100 14.92 30.26 -5.18
N SER A 1101 15.18 28.98 -4.99
CA SER A 1101 14.49 28.19 -3.97
C SER A 1101 15.47 27.36 -3.15
N VAL A 1102 15.19 27.19 -1.86
CA VAL A 1102 15.90 26.24 -1.01
C VAL A 1102 15.26 24.86 -1.07
N VAL A 1103 16.08 23.82 -0.87
CA VAL A 1103 15.67 22.41 -0.87
C VAL A 1103 16.08 21.76 0.44
N ASP A 1104 15.13 21.12 1.14
CA ASP A 1104 15.37 20.52 2.45
C ASP A 1104 14.47 19.27 2.67
N VAL A 1105 14.85 18.42 3.62
CA VAL A 1105 14.06 17.26 4.08
C VAL A 1105 13.01 17.70 5.10
N GLY A 1106 13.32 18.73 5.89
CA GLY A 1106 12.50 19.22 7.00
C GLY A 1106 11.13 19.78 6.60
N TYR A 1107 10.28 20.06 7.59
CA TYR A 1107 8.86 20.39 7.38
C TYR A 1107 8.42 21.77 7.88
N SER A 1108 9.34 22.55 8.45
CA SER A 1108 9.01 23.82 9.14
C SER A 1108 9.56 25.09 8.48
N GLY A 1109 10.41 24.96 7.45
CA GLY A 1109 10.99 26.09 6.73
C GLY A 1109 11.78 27.08 7.59
N THR A 1110 12.34 26.66 8.73
CA THR A 1110 13.03 27.56 9.67
C THR A 1110 14.17 28.35 9.02
N ILE A 1111 15.02 27.66 8.24
CA ILE A 1111 16.15 28.30 7.55
C ILE A 1111 15.65 29.23 6.44
N GLN A 1112 14.62 28.82 5.68
CA GLN A 1112 13.98 29.67 4.67
C GLN A 1112 13.48 30.98 5.28
N LYS A 1113 12.79 30.93 6.43
CA LYS A 1113 12.28 32.13 7.11
C LYS A 1113 13.41 33.08 7.50
N ALA A 1114 14.48 32.56 8.10
CA ALA A 1114 15.65 33.36 8.47
C ALA A 1114 16.32 33.99 7.23
N LEU A 1115 16.47 33.24 6.14
CA LEU A 1115 17.04 33.76 4.89
C LEU A 1115 16.20 34.88 4.27
N ASN A 1116 14.87 34.76 4.28
CA ASN A 1116 13.99 35.83 3.79
C ASN A 1116 14.16 37.13 4.61
N LYS A 1117 14.24 37.02 5.94
CA LYS A 1117 14.45 38.17 6.84
C LYS A 1117 15.85 38.79 6.69
N LEU A 1118 16.89 37.97 6.54
CA LEU A 1118 18.28 38.42 6.40
C LEU A 1118 18.55 39.09 5.04
N LEU A 1119 18.01 38.53 3.95
CA LEU A 1119 18.24 39.02 2.58
C LEU A 1119 17.23 40.07 2.13
N MET A 1120 16.10 40.21 2.85
CA MET A 1120 14.98 41.10 2.49
C MET A 1120 14.47 40.87 1.07
N LYS A 1121 14.42 39.59 0.64
CA LYS A 1121 13.93 39.18 -0.67
C LYS A 1121 13.27 37.81 -0.62
N PRO A 1122 12.33 37.52 -1.54
CA PRO A 1122 11.62 36.24 -1.54
C PRO A 1122 12.56 35.09 -1.90
N ILE A 1123 12.72 34.16 -0.97
CA ILE A 1123 13.35 32.85 -1.15
C ILE A 1123 12.28 31.78 -0.97
N HIS A 1124 12.00 31.04 -2.04
CA HIS A 1124 11.02 29.97 -2.08
C HIS A 1124 11.57 28.67 -1.47
N GLY A 1125 10.73 27.66 -1.21
CA GLY A 1125 11.18 26.40 -0.60
C GLY A 1125 10.47 25.15 -1.13
N TYR A 1126 11.27 24.12 -1.42
CA TYR A 1126 10.82 22.78 -1.76
C TYR A 1126 11.26 21.77 -0.70
N TYR A 1127 10.33 20.93 -0.28
CA TYR A 1127 10.53 20.01 0.85
C TYR A 1127 10.02 18.61 0.55
N PHE A 1128 10.55 17.60 1.27
CA PHE A 1128 9.95 16.26 1.24
C PHE A 1128 8.50 16.28 1.74
N ALA A 1129 8.24 17.05 2.80
CA ALA A 1129 6.92 17.25 3.37
C ALA A 1129 6.77 18.64 4.02
N THR A 1130 5.58 19.22 4.02
CA THR A 1130 5.28 20.54 4.63
C THR A 1130 4.07 20.50 5.57
N MET A 1131 4.02 21.42 6.55
CA MET A 1131 2.89 21.58 7.49
C MET A 1131 2.30 23.00 7.47
N VAL A 1132 0.97 23.13 7.56
CA VAL A 1132 0.24 24.42 7.53
C VAL A 1132 0.64 25.35 8.68
N SER A 1133 0.82 24.82 9.89
CA SER A 1133 1.19 25.61 11.09
C SER A 1133 2.58 26.26 11.00
N HIS A 1134 3.33 26.01 9.91
CA HIS A 1134 4.62 26.61 9.64
C HIS A 1134 4.61 27.57 8.44
N ILE A 1135 3.46 27.77 7.80
CA ILE A 1135 3.23 28.79 6.76
C ILE A 1135 2.87 30.14 7.41
N GLU A 1136 2.34 30.12 8.64
CA GLU A 1136 2.08 31.34 9.43
C GLU A 1136 3.39 32.16 9.60
N GLY A 1137 3.35 33.42 9.16
CA GLY A 1137 4.45 34.39 9.24
C GLY A 1137 5.31 34.54 7.98
N LEU A 1138 4.99 33.88 6.86
CA LEU A 1138 5.58 34.18 5.54
C LEU A 1138 4.69 35.16 4.76
N GLU A 1139 5.31 36.04 3.98
CA GLU A 1139 4.59 36.93 3.05
C GLU A 1139 3.85 36.12 1.97
N ASN A 1140 2.71 36.62 1.47
CA ASN A 1140 1.86 35.94 0.48
C ASN A 1140 2.55 35.60 -0.85
N ASN A 1141 3.71 36.20 -1.13
CA ASN A 1141 4.51 35.99 -2.34
C ASN A 1141 5.57 34.87 -2.18
N ILE A 1142 5.73 34.25 -1.00
CA ILE A 1142 6.74 33.21 -0.74
C ILE A 1142 6.11 31.81 -0.84
N MET A 1143 6.57 31.02 -1.81
CA MET A 1143 6.18 29.62 -1.98
C MET A 1143 6.87 28.67 -0.97
N ILE A 1144 6.09 27.74 -0.44
CA ILE A 1144 6.54 26.55 0.33
C ILE A 1144 5.75 25.35 -0.17
N LYS A 1145 6.43 24.34 -0.72
CA LYS A 1145 5.79 23.16 -1.32
C LYS A 1145 6.41 21.86 -0.83
N GLY A 1146 5.55 20.91 -0.46
CA GLY A 1146 5.94 19.55 -0.11
C GLY A 1146 5.72 18.55 -1.25
N CYS A 1147 6.65 17.61 -1.42
CA CYS A 1147 6.59 16.61 -2.49
C CYS A 1147 5.65 15.44 -2.16
N TYR A 1148 5.93 14.73 -1.07
CA TYR A 1148 5.17 13.55 -0.65
C TYR A 1148 3.96 13.93 0.20
N VAL A 1149 4.05 15.07 0.88
CA VAL A 1149 2.97 15.63 1.71
C VAL A 1149 3.04 17.15 1.58
N ASP A 1150 2.00 17.76 1.02
CA ASP A 1150 1.91 19.22 0.88
C ASP A 1150 0.89 19.81 1.84
N ASN A 1151 1.29 20.83 2.60
CA ASN A 1151 0.43 21.66 3.46
C ASN A 1151 -0.44 20.84 4.41
N CYS A 1152 0.19 19.95 5.19
CA CYS A 1152 -0.54 19.11 6.14
C CYS A 1152 -0.96 19.90 7.39
N LYS A 1153 -2.26 19.90 7.73
CA LYS A 1153 -2.80 20.62 8.90
C LYS A 1153 -2.41 20.01 10.25
N SER A 1154 -2.02 18.73 10.30
CA SER A 1154 -1.75 18.00 11.54
C SER A 1154 -0.57 17.03 11.41
N LYS A 1155 0.10 16.71 12.53
CA LYS A 1155 1.21 15.72 12.53
C LYS A 1155 0.73 14.28 12.31
N PHE A 1156 -0.59 14.05 12.34
CA PHE A 1156 -1.20 12.72 12.35
C PHE A 1156 -1.72 12.23 10.99
N HIS A 1157 -1.28 12.81 9.87
CA HIS A 1157 -1.65 12.30 8.55
C HIS A 1157 -1.10 10.87 8.33
N ASP A 1158 -1.82 10.04 7.57
CA ASP A 1158 -1.46 8.65 7.26
C ASP A 1158 -0.13 8.46 6.51
N SER A 1159 0.60 9.54 6.22
CA SER A 1159 1.92 9.49 5.59
C SER A 1159 2.97 8.95 6.57
N LYS A 1160 3.59 7.82 6.19
CA LYS A 1160 4.70 7.24 6.95
C LYS A 1160 5.98 8.05 6.80
N LEU A 1161 6.22 8.66 5.64
CA LEU A 1161 7.32 9.60 5.44
C LEU A 1161 7.28 10.75 6.44
N PHE A 1162 6.10 11.33 6.67
CA PHE A 1162 5.95 12.43 7.62
C PHE A 1162 6.03 11.97 9.09
N SER A 1163 5.28 10.93 9.46
CA SER A 1163 5.20 10.44 10.84
C SER A 1163 6.49 9.75 11.35
N HIS A 1164 7.33 9.26 10.44
CA HIS A 1164 8.65 8.68 10.69
C HIS A 1164 9.76 9.49 10.01
N SER A 1165 9.66 10.83 10.05
CA SER A 1165 10.64 11.73 9.44
C SER A 1165 12.03 11.66 10.09
N PHE A 1166 12.11 11.26 11.37
CA PHE A 1166 13.39 11.07 12.05
C PHE A 1166 14.19 9.90 11.47
N GLU A 1167 13.53 8.79 11.11
CA GLU A 1167 14.15 7.68 10.41
C GLU A 1167 14.63 8.09 9.00
N LEU A 1168 13.88 8.97 8.32
CA LEU A 1168 14.28 9.52 7.03
C LEU A 1168 15.54 10.41 7.17
N GLU A 1169 15.59 11.29 8.17
CA GLU A 1169 16.76 12.12 8.48
C GLU A 1169 18.02 11.25 8.75
N LYS A 1170 17.87 10.13 9.47
CA LYS A 1170 18.96 9.17 9.67
C LYS A 1170 19.46 8.58 8.36
N LEU A 1171 18.56 8.20 7.47
CA LEU A 1171 18.90 7.63 6.17
C LEU A 1171 19.52 8.65 5.21
N LEU A 1172 19.24 9.94 5.37
CA LEU A 1172 19.74 10.98 4.45
C LEU A 1172 20.97 11.73 4.98
N SER A 1173 21.36 11.52 6.23
CA SER A 1173 22.42 12.30 6.86
C SER A 1173 23.81 12.00 6.28
N ALA A 1174 24.67 13.02 6.28
CA ALA A 1174 26.03 12.97 5.74
C ALA A 1174 27.10 12.93 6.83
N ASP A 1175 28.34 12.63 6.43
CA ASP A 1175 29.52 12.52 7.31
C ASP A 1175 30.10 13.88 7.75
N ASP A 1176 29.66 14.98 7.14
CA ASP A 1176 30.19 16.32 7.41
C ASP A 1176 29.79 16.79 8.82
N PRO A 1177 30.66 17.52 9.54
CA PRO A 1177 30.29 18.17 10.80
C PRO A 1177 29.30 19.32 10.58
N GLN A 1178 28.56 19.69 11.63
CA GLN A 1178 27.56 20.75 11.55
C GLN A 1178 28.27 22.08 11.59
N ILE A 1179 27.93 22.96 10.65
CA ILE A 1179 28.44 24.32 10.69
C ILE A 1179 27.79 25.07 11.86
N ILE A 1180 28.64 25.70 12.67
CA ILE A 1180 28.23 26.52 13.81
C ILE A 1180 28.00 27.95 13.32
N LYS A 1181 29.05 28.53 12.70
CA LYS A 1181 29.08 29.91 12.18
C LYS A 1181 30.18 30.10 11.15
N TYR A 1182 30.21 31.26 10.49
CA TYR A 1182 31.33 31.72 9.69
C TYR A 1182 32.23 32.65 10.51
N ILE A 1183 33.53 32.65 10.21
CA ILE A 1183 34.55 33.52 10.82
C ILE A 1183 35.52 33.99 9.74
N ILE A 1184 36.25 35.08 10.03
CA ILE A 1184 37.40 35.51 9.24
C ILE A 1184 38.65 34.93 9.90
N ASP A 1185 39.47 34.21 9.14
CA ASP A 1185 40.73 33.67 9.64
C ASP A 1185 41.86 34.71 9.67
N GLU A 1186 43.04 34.33 10.16
CA GLU A 1186 44.22 35.21 10.26
C GLU A 1186 44.70 35.73 8.89
N ASN A 1187 44.30 35.07 7.79
CA ASN A 1187 44.62 35.45 6.41
C ASN A 1187 43.50 36.26 5.74
N ILE A 1188 42.53 36.77 6.51
CA ILE A 1188 41.37 37.54 6.03
C ILE A 1188 40.47 36.70 5.10
N ASN A 1189 40.54 35.37 5.18
CA ASN A 1189 39.65 34.49 4.41
C ASN A 1189 38.42 34.11 5.22
N LEU A 1190 37.27 34.08 4.55
CA LEU A 1190 36.04 33.59 5.12
C LEU A 1190 36.11 32.07 5.30
N LYS A 1191 35.93 31.58 6.52
CA LYS A 1191 36.04 30.17 6.89
C LYS A 1191 34.85 29.72 7.73
N GLY A 1192 34.27 28.57 7.39
CA GLY A 1192 33.26 27.92 8.23
C GLY A 1192 33.88 27.33 9.50
N LYS A 1193 33.29 27.62 10.66
CA LYS A 1193 33.59 26.97 11.93
C LYS A 1193 32.61 25.83 12.15
N PHE A 1194 33.14 24.63 12.30
CA PHE A 1194 32.37 23.40 12.45
C PHE A 1194 32.43 22.87 13.87
N LYS A 1195 31.45 22.03 14.23
CA LYS A 1195 31.45 21.27 15.47
C LYS A 1195 32.41 20.09 15.37
N ASP A 1196 33.09 19.78 16.46
CA ASP A 1196 33.91 18.58 16.57
C ASP A 1196 33.01 17.33 16.62
N LEU A 1197 33.34 16.32 15.82
CA LEU A 1197 32.60 15.05 15.80
C LEU A 1197 33.06 14.17 16.97
N SER A 1198 32.12 13.52 17.64
CA SER A 1198 32.42 12.51 18.65
C SER A 1198 32.95 11.21 18.00
N GLU A 1199 33.61 10.34 18.79
CA GLU A 1199 34.00 9.00 18.32
C GLU A 1199 32.80 8.18 17.84
N GLU A 1200 31.64 8.36 18.46
CA GLU A 1200 30.39 7.67 18.11
C GLU A 1200 29.87 8.13 16.74
N GLU A 1201 29.90 9.42 16.43
CA GLU A 1201 29.54 9.94 15.11
C GLU A 1201 30.50 9.45 14.03
N LEU A 1202 31.81 9.46 14.31
CA LEU A 1202 32.85 8.99 13.40
C LEU A 1202 32.68 7.50 13.05
N ALA A 1203 32.21 6.68 14.00
CA ALA A 1203 31.97 5.26 13.79
C ALA A 1203 30.89 4.97 12.72
N THR A 1204 30.00 5.94 12.43
CA THR A 1204 28.88 5.75 11.48
C THR A 1204 29.27 5.94 10.01
N ARG A 1205 30.46 6.49 9.71
CA ARG A 1205 30.89 6.85 8.35
C ARG A 1205 30.82 5.70 7.34
N SER A 1206 31.31 4.52 7.73
CA SER A 1206 31.29 3.35 6.83
C SER A 1206 29.86 2.93 6.47
N ILE A 1207 28.91 3.07 7.40
CA ILE A 1207 27.50 2.73 7.19
C ILE A 1207 26.87 3.74 6.23
N ARG A 1208 27.12 5.04 6.46
CA ARG A 1208 26.64 6.16 5.62
C ARG A 1208 27.18 6.07 4.20
N ALA A 1209 28.48 5.85 4.04
CA ALA A 1209 29.11 5.70 2.73
C ALA A 1209 28.51 4.54 1.92
N GLN A 1210 28.31 3.38 2.54
CA GLN A 1210 27.67 2.25 1.89
C GLN A 1210 26.21 2.55 1.50
N LEU A 1211 25.44 3.17 2.40
CA LEU A 1211 24.05 3.56 2.16
C LEU A 1211 23.94 4.56 1.00
N GLN A 1212 24.77 5.61 0.99
CA GLN A 1212 24.80 6.59 -0.09
C GLN A 1212 25.25 5.94 -1.40
N GLN A 1213 26.27 5.07 -1.39
CA GLN A 1213 26.71 4.36 -2.60
C GLN A 1213 25.59 3.50 -3.20
N GLY A 1214 24.83 2.78 -2.36
CA GLY A 1214 23.69 2.01 -2.83
C GLY A 1214 22.63 2.86 -3.51
N ALA A 1215 22.31 4.02 -2.93
CA ALA A 1215 21.37 4.95 -3.51
C ALA A 1215 21.87 5.57 -4.82
N ILE A 1216 23.17 5.93 -4.90
CA ILE A 1216 23.81 6.43 -6.12
C ILE A 1216 23.81 5.38 -7.24
N ASP A 1217 24.06 4.11 -6.93
CA ASP A 1217 24.02 3.04 -7.91
C ASP A 1217 22.60 2.85 -8.48
N PHE A 1218 21.55 3.01 -7.67
CA PHE A 1218 20.17 3.03 -8.17
C PHE A 1218 19.93 4.19 -9.14
N VAL A 1219 20.49 5.38 -8.86
CA VAL A 1219 20.40 6.55 -9.74
C VAL A 1219 21.13 6.27 -11.05
N HIS A 1220 22.32 5.67 -11.01
CA HIS A 1220 23.05 5.28 -12.23
C HIS A 1220 22.25 4.29 -13.09
N ASP A 1221 21.68 3.24 -12.49
CA ASP A 1221 20.84 2.29 -13.22
C ASP A 1221 19.58 2.97 -13.80
N SER A 1222 19.00 3.91 -13.06
CA SER A 1222 17.84 4.71 -13.51
C SER A 1222 18.19 5.65 -14.67
N VAL A 1223 19.35 6.30 -14.61
CA VAL A 1223 19.88 7.17 -15.68
C VAL A 1223 20.20 6.35 -16.92
N ASP A 1224 20.73 5.14 -16.77
CA ASP A 1224 21.01 4.23 -17.86
C ASP A 1224 19.72 3.83 -18.60
N ILE A 1225 18.67 3.44 -17.86
CA ILE A 1225 17.33 3.18 -18.44
C ILE A 1225 16.85 4.41 -19.20
N ARG A 1226 16.93 5.60 -18.58
CA ARG A 1226 16.44 6.84 -19.20
C ARG A 1226 17.21 7.18 -20.49
N LYS A 1227 18.53 7.04 -20.51
CA LYS A 1227 19.34 7.40 -21.69
C LYS A 1227 19.24 6.40 -22.83
N ASN A 1228 19.24 5.11 -22.50
CA ASN A 1228 19.51 4.06 -23.48
C ASN A 1228 18.25 3.31 -23.90
N MET A 1229 17.26 3.18 -23.01
CA MET A 1229 16.09 2.31 -23.20
C MET A 1229 14.76 3.08 -23.30
N TYR A 1230 14.47 3.99 -22.38
CA TYR A 1230 13.19 4.72 -22.33
C TYR A 1230 13.38 6.15 -21.82
N ASN A 1231 13.43 7.12 -22.74
CA ASN A 1231 13.72 8.53 -22.46
C ASN A 1231 12.76 9.20 -21.46
N ASP A 1232 11.50 8.78 -21.44
CA ASP A 1232 10.47 9.33 -20.55
C ASP A 1232 10.38 8.56 -19.21
N PHE A 1233 11.43 7.81 -18.85
CA PHE A 1233 11.47 7.09 -17.58
C PHE A 1233 11.50 8.06 -16.40
N ASN A 1234 10.46 8.03 -15.57
CA ASN A 1234 10.30 8.88 -14.38
C ASN A 1234 9.98 8.00 -13.15
N PRO A 1235 10.89 7.88 -12.16
CA PRO A 1235 10.64 7.13 -10.93
C PRO A 1235 9.38 7.61 -10.22
N SER A 1236 8.52 6.67 -9.83
CA SER A 1236 7.19 7.00 -9.33
C SER A 1236 7.21 7.39 -7.85
N LEU A 1237 6.68 8.59 -7.53
CA LEU A 1237 6.44 9.03 -6.15
C LEU A 1237 5.57 8.04 -5.36
N LEU A 1238 4.58 7.40 -6.01
CA LEU A 1238 3.73 6.41 -5.36
C LEU A 1238 4.53 5.18 -4.93
N ILE A 1239 5.43 4.69 -5.77
CA ILE A 1239 6.27 3.54 -5.43
C ILE A 1239 7.24 3.90 -4.32
N ALA A 1240 7.85 5.08 -4.37
CA ALA A 1240 8.70 5.60 -3.30
C ALA A 1240 7.97 5.67 -1.94
N ASP A 1241 6.74 6.20 -1.90
CA ASP A 1241 5.93 6.25 -0.66
C ASP A 1241 5.56 4.84 -0.16
N ILE A 1242 5.17 3.92 -1.06
CA ILE A 1242 4.88 2.52 -0.70
C ILE A 1242 6.13 1.84 -0.13
N LEU A 1243 7.30 2.00 -0.75
CA LEU A 1243 8.56 1.44 -0.25
C LEU A 1243 8.86 1.95 1.17
N TYR A 1244 8.72 3.25 1.40
CA TYR A 1244 8.93 3.83 2.73
C TYR A 1244 7.91 3.34 3.76
N LYS A 1245 6.63 3.25 3.37
CA LYS A 1245 5.56 2.73 4.21
C LYS A 1245 5.79 1.27 4.61
N GLU A 1246 6.17 0.42 3.66
CA GLU A 1246 6.51 -0.99 3.91
C GLU A 1246 7.74 -1.09 4.81
N PHE A 1247 8.78 -0.27 4.59
CA PHE A 1247 9.93 -0.18 5.48
C PHE A 1247 9.52 0.14 6.91
N CYS A 1248 8.72 1.19 7.14
CA CYS A 1248 8.22 1.53 8.48
C CYS A 1248 7.41 0.37 9.11
N PHE A 1249 6.63 -0.36 8.33
CA PHE A 1249 5.92 -1.53 8.83
C PHE A 1249 6.87 -2.67 9.25
N THR A 1250 7.98 -2.85 8.54
CA THR A 1250 9.00 -3.83 8.94
C THR A 1250 9.63 -3.47 10.29
N LEU A 1251 9.91 -2.18 10.54
CA LEU A 1251 10.48 -1.68 11.80
C LEU A 1251 9.60 -1.98 13.02
N GLN A 1252 8.27 -2.07 12.85
CA GLN A 1252 7.36 -2.45 13.93
C GLN A 1252 7.50 -3.92 14.35
N THR A 1253 8.11 -4.76 13.51
CA THR A 1253 8.19 -6.21 13.71
C THR A 1253 9.60 -6.71 13.95
N LYS A 1254 10.60 -6.04 13.38
CA LYS A 1254 12.02 -6.37 13.48
C LYS A 1254 12.81 -5.06 13.49
N SER A 1255 13.78 -4.92 14.39
CA SER A 1255 14.68 -3.78 14.32
C SER A 1255 15.65 -3.89 13.13
N ASN A 1256 16.08 -2.73 12.62
CA ASN A 1256 17.05 -2.65 11.53
C ASN A 1256 18.36 -2.10 12.09
N LYS A 1257 19.43 -2.91 12.02
CA LYS A 1257 20.74 -2.55 12.59
C LYS A 1257 21.32 -1.26 12.01
N VAL A 1258 21.05 -0.98 10.73
CA VAL A 1258 21.50 0.25 10.07
C VAL A 1258 20.95 1.48 10.80
N LEU A 1259 19.67 1.47 11.16
CA LEU A 1259 19.06 2.58 11.90
C LEU A 1259 19.48 2.64 13.37
N GLU A 1260 19.79 1.50 14.00
CA GLU A 1260 20.26 1.44 15.40
C GLU A 1260 21.71 1.94 15.54
N GLU A 1261 22.52 1.76 14.50
CA GLU A 1261 23.93 2.17 14.48
C GLU A 1261 24.12 3.62 13.97
N LEU A 1262 23.14 4.20 13.27
CA LEU A 1262 23.18 5.58 12.79
C LEU A 1262 22.86 6.58 13.90
N ILE A 1263 23.80 7.50 14.14
CA ILE A 1263 23.71 8.55 15.14
C ILE A 1263 23.48 9.91 14.47
N LEU A 1264 22.57 10.69 15.06
CA LEU A 1264 22.31 12.08 14.68
C LEU A 1264 22.60 13.02 15.85
N ASP A 1265 23.10 14.21 15.52
CA ASP A 1265 23.22 15.33 16.45
C ASP A 1265 21.90 16.13 16.48
N ASP A 1266 21.26 16.22 17.64
CA ASP A 1266 20.07 17.04 17.90
C ASP A 1266 20.29 17.99 19.10
N ASP A 1267 21.52 18.53 19.24
CA ASP A 1267 21.90 19.47 20.30
C ASP A 1267 21.15 20.80 20.24
N TYR A 1268 20.74 21.26 19.06
CA TYR A 1268 19.89 22.45 18.94
C TYR A 1268 18.56 22.28 19.71
N CYS A 1269 18.01 21.06 19.75
CA CYS A 1269 16.83 20.74 20.56
C CYS A 1269 17.20 20.32 21.99
N GLY A 1270 18.49 20.16 22.32
CA GLY A 1270 18.98 19.78 23.64
C GLY A 1270 19.04 18.26 23.88
N ARG A 1271 18.89 17.44 22.83
CA ARG A 1271 18.89 15.97 22.96
C ARG A 1271 20.28 15.34 22.93
N GLY A 1272 21.32 16.07 22.52
CA GLY A 1272 22.63 15.45 22.29
C GLY A 1272 22.64 14.54 21.07
N LEU A 1273 23.50 13.54 21.14
CA LEU A 1273 23.58 12.47 20.15
C LEU A 1273 22.41 11.49 20.36
N VAL A 1274 21.66 11.22 19.30
CA VAL A 1274 20.50 10.33 19.29
C VAL A 1274 20.77 9.17 18.36
N SER A 1275 20.82 7.96 18.93
CA SER A 1275 20.95 6.68 18.22
C SER A 1275 19.65 6.19 17.62
#